data_AF-A0A942LJ75-F1
#
_entry.id   AF-A0A942LJ75-F1
#
_cell.length_a   1.000
_cell.length_b   1.000
_cell.length_c   1.000
_cell.angle_alpha   90.00
_cell.angle_beta   90.00
_cell.angle_gamma   90.00
#
_symmetry.space_group_name_H-M   'P 1'
#
loop_
_entity.id
_entity.type
_entity.pdbx_description
1 polymer ?
#
loop_
_entity_poly.entity_id
_entity_poly.type
_entity_poly.pdbx_seq_one_letter_code
_entity_poly.pdbx_strand_id
1 'polypeptide(L)'
;MKFSSQRYALIVFMFLLMTSMSQAWDFVETFEKHNAPPNSYANGSYVGDNGITWNYVTGRGDAGFPINGKGLMLRDYPSYNATLFSSSVPNGIVNFRCLLKKAFTGAGSRQVELYINGVSIATSTAFDNTQTQVFEVNNINIEGNVVIELRNRGRQIVIDDLSWTTFGKDHGNTPTRIEIVTLAPAEPMKNVPFTAIVQFLDNDGLTNSFDNDTQLQLMLRDGSGNLTGTKFVTVPAGQTYYTFKDLSYDKAEQIRIRAHVINNYAPEEKYFEIDRIFNVSETPVLMADVYKRGHVGAVHPTLEVFALNSYGMPNTNYDGFNATINVSGGSYSGSSTAQFKEGIAKFENIVFSNAATYSVSFSAPHLGNSNITNVSNITQPTMSEIIVPRYIKGEGTFLDQGGNGRIPHFALVQVNGLHPNTVYRYVSGWVKDIPNVEELVFTGGRNMHKQYFSNNYTYNSGKFLNNSFESSSLMSDNSGTAKVWMAVVSDNDFDVRYAGNRVNWILGLGSEKGSEVTRLFTNTQSAVLRFATAQNDFNCDDYNGGGDEEQSAGAKKDTDEFQVDVPNDPSCVLYASGIYDAKSPATPMNFVVLYDSDDEVVSSAIVQFAGSQLITLGFPHQAPWFYADYEQNPGAFATMIPNNLPGGIQKVVEYDAKGNIVNQWTDEDGFWAGYNTSNSNWGMNPPHEGNSQGQIAFQLPHIQIESPMSYDDICNNGDEFPIQFDARGTSQVNIWIQRDEMPWEVIAANVDARNGYYDWYIYREIYTGTENRIRITSVEHGYVLAESGLFRVFDAPIHLGNSESAIYCPDEVIQISVTADGSDMQYQWFKDGVPMKDGTRINGSQTEILTINGVRHHDAAVYTAIVKGNSTCDPIYSGDIAVYIARPLGFILPISDQTIGEVIGQTATLTFRAHVNGFEREHPLYKQYDIKVQWYKYVDGQNDLKLVDNDRISGSKSDYLTIRDLRSSDLASYYAIITGRCGTSAKSYMFNLIEMDIKITKEPGAVVTCLGDESVQFSAEATTAQGLDIVYQWLKNGNPIMENDNYKNVKTSTLTILAPTKAHEGNYSLRASINGGGAFVLSSSASLKVNTIPEITMQPESVTTEEGSSIMLEVAAIGNDALEPLVYAWFKDGVEIDGETAPVLLIENAQIEDNGSYYCTISNDCGAVMSSEATVEVASGTTDVQAQMRNGYILNAPIPNPVIGNSEVKFFVPQTNHVKVALVNEAGQEVAILLNELKSEGAHSLNIDSKALNLVSGTYYITLLTNDVQLSNRMIVIR
;
A
#
# COMPACT_ATOMS: atom_id res chain seq x y z
N MET A 1 -8.41 -58.27 -6.52
CA MET A 1 -8.57 -59.65 -7.02
C MET A 1 -10.06 -59.97 -7.12
N LYS A 2 -10.52 -60.54 -8.25
CA LYS A 2 -11.87 -61.07 -8.59
C LYS A 2 -12.99 -60.14 -9.13
N PHE A 3 -13.11 -60.17 -10.46
CA PHE A 3 -14.28 -60.49 -11.32
C PHE A 3 -15.66 -59.78 -11.24
N SER A 4 -15.94 -59.01 -12.31
CA SER A 4 -17.12 -58.95 -13.21
C SER A 4 -18.56 -59.01 -12.67
N SER A 5 -19.41 -58.05 -13.07
CA SER A 5 -20.33 -58.23 -14.22
C SER A 5 -21.15 -56.96 -14.51
N GLN A 6 -21.13 -56.55 -15.78
CA GLN A 6 -22.19 -55.72 -16.38
C GLN A 6 -23.46 -56.58 -16.52
N ARG A 7 -24.64 -55.93 -16.34
CA ARG A 7 -26.00 -56.26 -16.81
C ARG A 7 -27.05 -56.23 -15.69
N TYR A 8 -27.48 -55.04 -15.25
CA TYR A 8 -28.82 -54.76 -14.68
C TYR A 8 -29.03 -53.25 -14.57
N ALA A 9 -29.27 -52.55 -15.70
CA ALA A 9 -29.70 -51.15 -15.70
C ALA A 9 -30.37 -50.73 -17.02
N LEU A 10 -31.15 -51.62 -17.67
CA LEU A 10 -31.77 -51.32 -18.97
C LEU A 10 -33.30 -51.55 -19.03
N ILE A 11 -34.00 -51.72 -17.91
CA ILE A 11 -35.48 -51.93 -17.89
C ILE A 11 -36.18 -51.05 -16.82
N VAL A 12 -35.69 -49.84 -16.56
CA VAL A 12 -36.45 -48.82 -15.78
C VAL A 12 -36.51 -47.47 -16.51
N PHE A 13 -35.94 -47.38 -17.72
CA PHE A 13 -35.87 -46.14 -18.51
C PHE A 13 -37.06 -45.92 -19.45
N MET A 14 -38.19 -46.61 -19.26
CA MET A 14 -39.29 -46.58 -20.22
C MET A 14 -40.67 -46.73 -19.54
N PHE A 15 -40.99 -45.90 -18.55
CA PHE A 15 -42.38 -45.61 -18.12
C PHE A 15 -42.40 -44.43 -17.13
N LEU A 16 -42.01 -43.22 -17.58
CA LEU A 16 -42.27 -41.96 -16.87
C LEU A 16 -42.09 -40.76 -17.82
N LEU A 17 -42.85 -40.80 -18.91
CA LEU A 17 -43.17 -39.64 -19.73
C LEU A 17 -44.70 -39.62 -19.86
N MET A 18 -45.30 -38.46 -19.63
CA MET A 18 -46.74 -38.16 -19.52
C MET A 18 -47.36 -38.30 -18.12
N THR A 19 -47.06 -37.33 -17.26
CA THR A 19 -48.09 -36.44 -16.69
C THR A 19 -47.46 -35.07 -16.44
N SER A 20 -47.43 -34.21 -17.47
CA SER A 20 -47.34 -32.77 -17.23
C SER A 20 -48.64 -32.35 -16.55
N MET A 21 -48.56 -31.79 -15.34
CA MET A 21 -49.63 -30.94 -14.85
C MET A 21 -49.84 -29.85 -15.90
N SER A 22 -50.99 -29.83 -16.58
CA SER A 22 -51.33 -28.75 -17.49
C SER A 22 -51.55 -27.51 -16.64
N GLN A 23 -50.62 -26.56 -16.67
CA GLN A 23 -50.93 -25.22 -16.21
C GLN A 23 -52.01 -24.67 -17.14
N ALA A 24 -53.17 -24.31 -16.58
CA ALA A 24 -54.23 -23.69 -17.36
C ALA A 24 -53.80 -22.25 -17.66
N TRP A 25 -53.52 -21.95 -18.92
CA TRP A 25 -53.22 -20.60 -19.38
C TRP A 25 -54.48 -19.74 -19.28
N ASP A 26 -54.39 -18.55 -18.69
CA ASP A 26 -55.55 -17.66 -18.54
C ASP A 26 -56.00 -17.09 -19.90
N PHE A 27 -55.04 -16.87 -20.81
CA PHE A 27 -55.29 -16.39 -22.17
C PHE A 27 -54.44 -17.12 -23.21
N VAL A 28 -55.02 -17.35 -24.40
CA VAL A 28 -54.37 -18.01 -25.56
C VAL A 28 -54.72 -17.31 -26.88
N GLU A 29 -53.74 -17.01 -27.71
CA GLU A 29 -53.84 -16.46 -29.07
C GLU A 29 -53.31 -17.49 -30.08
N THR A 30 -54.18 -17.98 -30.96
CA THR A 30 -53.89 -19.05 -31.92
C THR A 30 -53.51 -18.54 -33.31
N PHE A 31 -53.50 -17.23 -33.55
CA PHE A 31 -53.17 -16.59 -34.83
C PHE A 31 -54.10 -16.92 -36.02
N GLU A 32 -55.12 -17.77 -35.87
CA GLU A 32 -56.06 -18.15 -36.93
C GLU A 32 -56.80 -16.98 -37.60
N LYS A 33 -56.95 -15.88 -36.85
CA LYS A 33 -57.61 -14.64 -37.27
C LYS A 33 -56.67 -13.62 -37.91
N HIS A 34 -55.37 -13.89 -38.00
CA HIS A 34 -54.44 -12.94 -38.58
C HIS A 34 -54.76 -12.69 -40.07
N ASN A 35 -54.59 -11.45 -40.50
CA ASN A 35 -54.88 -11.00 -41.87
C ASN A 35 -53.61 -10.72 -42.71
N ALA A 36 -52.44 -11.11 -42.22
CA ALA A 36 -51.17 -10.90 -42.91
C ALA A 36 -51.13 -11.52 -44.33
N PRO A 37 -50.63 -10.79 -45.34
CA PRO A 37 -50.62 -11.28 -46.72
C PRO A 37 -49.73 -12.53 -46.86
N PRO A 38 -50.11 -13.52 -47.70
CA PRO A 38 -49.43 -14.82 -47.74
C PRO A 38 -48.04 -14.75 -48.39
N ASN A 39 -47.81 -13.83 -49.34
CA ASN A 39 -46.62 -13.82 -50.19
C ASN A 39 -45.73 -12.58 -50.07
N SER A 40 -46.09 -11.61 -49.24
CA SER A 40 -45.34 -10.35 -49.07
C SER A 40 -45.36 -9.93 -47.60
N TYR A 41 -44.32 -9.24 -47.14
CA TYR A 41 -44.30 -8.66 -45.80
C TYR A 41 -45.03 -7.32 -45.79
N ALA A 42 -45.90 -7.12 -44.82
CA ALA A 42 -46.65 -5.88 -44.62
C ALA A 42 -46.77 -5.55 -43.12
N ASN A 43 -47.17 -4.32 -42.81
CA ASN A 43 -47.61 -3.95 -41.48
C ASN A 43 -49.13 -4.10 -41.43
N GLY A 44 -49.68 -4.49 -40.30
CA GLY A 44 -51.12 -4.62 -40.13
C GLY A 44 -51.51 -4.91 -38.70
N SER A 45 -52.81 -5.08 -38.50
CA SER A 45 -53.38 -5.45 -37.21
C SER A 45 -54.60 -6.35 -37.39
N TYR A 46 -54.90 -7.13 -36.37
CA TYR A 46 -56.07 -7.99 -36.31
C TYR A 46 -56.52 -8.14 -34.86
N VAL A 47 -57.79 -8.49 -34.66
CA VAL A 47 -58.31 -8.80 -33.32
C VAL A 47 -58.14 -10.29 -33.08
N GLY A 48 -57.39 -10.60 -32.02
CA GLY A 48 -57.05 -11.94 -31.59
C GLY A 48 -58.19 -12.71 -30.92
N ASP A 49 -57.90 -13.90 -30.42
CA ASP A 49 -58.91 -14.80 -29.85
C ASP A 49 -59.56 -14.29 -28.57
N ASN A 50 -58.81 -13.50 -27.79
CA ASN A 50 -59.27 -12.93 -26.51
C ASN A 50 -59.78 -11.48 -26.64
N GLY A 51 -60.10 -11.03 -27.85
CA GLY A 51 -60.52 -9.64 -28.11
C GLY A 51 -59.39 -8.60 -28.03
N ILE A 52 -58.16 -9.04 -27.76
CA ILE A 52 -56.95 -8.20 -27.78
C ILE A 52 -56.55 -7.92 -29.22
N THR A 53 -56.26 -6.65 -29.54
CA THR A 53 -55.79 -6.29 -30.88
C THR A 53 -54.28 -6.54 -30.97
N TRP A 54 -53.85 -7.37 -31.91
CA TRP A 54 -52.45 -7.62 -32.20
C TRP A 54 -52.02 -6.86 -33.45
N ASN A 55 -50.93 -6.10 -33.33
CA ASN A 55 -50.30 -5.35 -34.39
C ASN A 55 -49.00 -6.04 -34.78
N TYR A 56 -48.70 -6.11 -36.08
CA TYR A 56 -47.46 -6.66 -36.57
C TYR A 56 -46.78 -5.71 -37.56
N VAL A 57 -45.47 -5.64 -37.50
CA VAL A 57 -44.61 -4.84 -38.37
C VAL A 57 -43.79 -5.78 -39.22
N THR A 58 -43.86 -5.62 -40.54
CA THR A 58 -43.19 -6.48 -41.53
C THR A 58 -43.45 -7.96 -41.29
N GLY A 59 -44.72 -8.32 -41.08
CA GLY A 59 -45.22 -9.69 -40.94
C GLY A 59 -45.86 -10.19 -42.24
N ARG A 60 -45.94 -11.52 -42.40
CA ARG A 60 -46.63 -12.22 -43.49
C ARG A 60 -47.22 -13.54 -42.98
N GLY A 61 -48.10 -14.17 -43.76
CA GLY A 61 -48.52 -15.55 -43.46
C GLY A 61 -47.36 -16.55 -43.56
N ASP A 62 -47.43 -17.64 -42.81
CA ASP A 62 -46.38 -18.69 -42.68
C ASP A 62 -45.92 -19.39 -43.97
N ALA A 63 -46.63 -19.21 -45.10
CA ALA A 63 -46.21 -19.55 -46.46
C ALA A 63 -45.54 -20.94 -46.62
N GLY A 64 -46.12 -21.96 -45.98
CA GLY A 64 -45.65 -23.35 -46.07
C GLY A 64 -44.78 -23.82 -44.89
N PHE A 65 -44.63 -23.01 -43.83
CA PHE A 65 -43.96 -23.39 -42.58
C PHE A 65 -44.88 -23.39 -41.35
N PRO A 66 -46.10 -23.97 -41.41
CA PRO A 66 -47.05 -23.91 -40.30
C PRO A 66 -46.54 -24.68 -39.08
N ILE A 67 -46.87 -24.21 -37.88
CA ILE A 67 -46.72 -24.99 -36.64
C ILE A 67 -47.96 -25.86 -36.47
N ASN A 68 -49.15 -25.24 -36.39
CA ASN A 68 -50.44 -25.93 -36.29
C ASN A 68 -51.61 -25.00 -36.64
N GLY A 69 -51.83 -24.79 -37.93
CA GLY A 69 -52.84 -23.84 -38.40
C GLY A 69 -52.16 -22.66 -39.09
N LYS A 70 -52.66 -21.45 -38.89
CA LYS A 70 -52.04 -20.23 -39.45
C LYS A 70 -51.07 -19.59 -38.45
N GLY A 71 -49.77 -19.68 -38.74
CA GLY A 71 -48.75 -18.93 -38.01
C GLY A 71 -48.44 -17.57 -38.64
N LEU A 72 -48.04 -16.61 -37.80
CA LEU A 72 -47.54 -15.32 -38.27
C LEU A 72 -46.02 -15.37 -38.44
N MET A 73 -45.53 -15.11 -39.66
CA MET A 73 -44.10 -15.05 -39.96
C MET A 73 -43.58 -13.62 -39.87
N LEU A 74 -42.60 -13.38 -39.00
CA LEU A 74 -41.87 -12.13 -38.91
C LEU A 74 -40.62 -12.15 -39.81
N ARG A 75 -40.32 -10.99 -40.43
CA ARG A 75 -39.15 -10.81 -41.30
C ARG A 75 -37.83 -10.84 -40.51
N ASP A 76 -36.70 -10.97 -41.19
CA ASP A 76 -35.37 -11.03 -40.59
C ASP A 76 -34.89 -9.70 -39.99
N TYR A 77 -34.18 -9.82 -38.88
CA TYR A 77 -33.45 -8.76 -38.17
C TYR A 77 -31.96 -8.81 -38.54
N PRO A 78 -31.20 -7.69 -38.56
CA PRO A 78 -31.60 -6.31 -38.24
C PRO A 78 -32.21 -5.53 -39.41
N SER A 79 -32.19 -6.10 -40.62
CA SER A 79 -32.60 -5.42 -41.84
C SER A 79 -34.02 -4.85 -41.77
N TYR A 80 -34.88 -5.45 -40.94
CA TYR A 80 -36.25 -5.04 -40.73
C TYR A 80 -36.60 -5.17 -39.24
N ASN A 81 -37.26 -4.16 -38.67
CA ASN A 81 -37.71 -4.16 -37.27
C ASN A 81 -39.00 -4.98 -37.13
N ALA A 82 -38.92 -6.28 -37.37
CA ALA A 82 -40.08 -7.15 -37.40
C ALA A 82 -40.56 -7.49 -35.99
N THR A 83 -41.74 -6.99 -35.64
CA THR A 83 -42.32 -7.12 -34.30
C THR A 83 -43.79 -7.51 -34.38
N LEU A 84 -44.27 -8.17 -33.32
CA LEU A 84 -45.66 -8.43 -33.03
C LEU A 84 -45.95 -7.87 -31.65
N PHE A 85 -46.98 -7.05 -31.47
CA PHE A 85 -47.32 -6.49 -30.17
C PHE A 85 -48.82 -6.33 -29.97
N SER A 86 -49.27 -6.49 -28.73
CA SER A 86 -50.67 -6.36 -28.35
C SER A 86 -51.08 -4.90 -28.12
N SER A 87 -52.39 -4.64 -28.12
CA SER A 87 -52.97 -3.53 -27.35
C SER A 87 -52.81 -3.79 -25.85
N SER A 88 -53.25 -2.85 -25.01
CA SER A 88 -53.24 -3.03 -23.55
C SER A 88 -54.01 -4.30 -23.14
N VAL A 89 -53.34 -5.18 -22.39
CA VAL A 89 -53.83 -6.43 -21.81
C VAL A 89 -54.05 -6.20 -20.31
N PRO A 90 -55.26 -6.42 -19.77
CA PRO A 90 -55.53 -6.15 -18.37
C PRO A 90 -54.97 -7.22 -17.42
N ASN A 91 -54.80 -6.85 -16.15
CA ASN A 91 -54.47 -7.74 -15.02
C ASN A 91 -53.06 -8.35 -15.03
N GLY A 92 -52.07 -7.73 -15.67
CA GLY A 92 -50.67 -8.10 -15.53
C GLY A 92 -50.31 -9.42 -16.16
N ILE A 93 -49.06 -9.84 -15.95
CA ILE A 93 -48.53 -11.09 -16.50
C ILE A 93 -47.56 -11.77 -15.52
N VAL A 94 -47.73 -13.08 -15.35
CA VAL A 94 -46.89 -13.93 -14.50
C VAL A 94 -46.09 -14.92 -15.34
N ASN A 95 -46.74 -15.69 -16.21
CA ASN A 95 -46.06 -16.63 -17.09
C ASN A 95 -46.47 -16.37 -18.54
N PHE A 96 -45.57 -16.62 -19.48
CA PHE A 96 -45.73 -16.42 -20.91
C PHE A 96 -45.21 -17.64 -21.67
N ARG A 97 -45.86 -17.99 -22.77
CA ARG A 97 -45.41 -19.05 -23.69
C ARG A 97 -45.81 -18.74 -25.14
N CYS A 98 -45.00 -19.15 -26.11
CA CYS A 98 -45.40 -19.26 -27.52
C CYS A 98 -44.62 -20.36 -28.26
N LEU A 99 -45.09 -20.75 -29.44
CA LEU A 99 -44.40 -21.69 -30.32
C LEU A 99 -43.66 -20.94 -31.43
N LEU A 100 -42.44 -21.40 -31.72
CA LEU A 100 -41.55 -20.80 -32.71
C LEU A 100 -41.12 -21.84 -33.73
N LYS A 101 -41.05 -21.46 -35.01
CA LYS A 101 -40.55 -22.35 -36.07
C LYS A 101 -39.76 -21.61 -37.12
N LYS A 102 -38.75 -22.30 -37.64
CA LYS A 102 -37.90 -21.79 -38.71
C LYS A 102 -38.70 -21.64 -40.01
N ALA A 103 -38.77 -20.42 -40.52
CA ALA A 103 -39.28 -20.13 -41.86
C ALA A 103 -38.14 -20.22 -42.89
N PHE A 104 -38.38 -20.86 -44.03
CA PHE A 104 -37.41 -21.12 -45.10
C PHE A 104 -36.23 -22.03 -44.70
N THR A 105 -35.61 -22.67 -45.69
CA THR A 105 -34.53 -23.66 -45.48
C THR A 105 -33.14 -23.05 -45.37
N GLY A 106 -32.98 -21.75 -45.63
CA GLY A 106 -31.70 -21.05 -45.52
C GLY A 106 -31.11 -21.09 -44.11
N ALA A 107 -29.78 -21.24 -44.04
CA ALA A 107 -29.02 -21.26 -42.79
C ALA A 107 -29.06 -19.90 -42.06
N GLY A 108 -29.01 -19.93 -40.73
CA GLY A 108 -28.90 -18.77 -39.84
C GLY A 108 -29.93 -18.79 -38.70
N SER A 109 -29.55 -18.30 -37.52
CA SER A 109 -30.34 -18.42 -36.30
C SER A 109 -31.72 -17.76 -36.36
N ARG A 110 -32.73 -18.40 -35.76
CA ARG A 110 -34.07 -17.86 -35.44
C ARG A 110 -34.16 -17.65 -33.94
N GLN A 111 -34.61 -16.47 -33.55
CA GLN A 111 -34.68 -16.09 -32.16
C GLN A 111 -35.70 -14.96 -31.99
N VAL A 112 -36.49 -15.00 -30.92
CA VAL A 112 -37.48 -13.97 -30.61
C VAL A 112 -37.26 -13.53 -29.17
N GLU A 113 -37.44 -12.24 -28.92
CA GLU A 113 -37.33 -11.64 -27.60
C GLU A 113 -38.70 -11.11 -27.15
N LEU A 114 -39.11 -11.46 -25.94
CA LEU A 114 -40.33 -11.02 -25.28
C LEU A 114 -40.07 -9.72 -24.53
N TYR A 115 -40.95 -8.76 -24.77
CA TYR A 115 -41.03 -7.49 -24.06
C TYR A 115 -42.41 -7.36 -23.40
N ILE A 116 -42.44 -6.84 -22.18
CA ILE A 116 -43.66 -6.48 -21.47
C ILE A 116 -43.56 -5.00 -21.10
N ASN A 117 -44.54 -4.20 -21.52
CA ASN A 117 -44.54 -2.74 -21.34
C ASN A 117 -43.26 -2.05 -21.88
N GLY A 118 -42.70 -2.60 -22.97
CA GLY A 118 -41.47 -2.08 -23.59
C GLY A 118 -40.17 -2.50 -22.90
N VAL A 119 -40.23 -3.25 -21.80
CA VAL A 119 -39.07 -3.83 -21.08
C VAL A 119 -38.80 -5.25 -21.57
N SER A 120 -37.56 -5.56 -21.96
CA SER A 120 -37.20 -6.93 -22.35
C SER A 120 -37.24 -7.86 -21.14
N ILE A 121 -38.00 -8.96 -21.25
CA ILE A 121 -38.19 -9.93 -20.17
C ILE A 121 -37.37 -11.19 -20.42
N ALA A 122 -37.35 -11.68 -21.65
CA ALA A 122 -36.62 -12.90 -21.97
C ALA A 122 -36.37 -13.02 -23.48
N THR A 123 -35.31 -13.72 -23.84
CA THR A 123 -35.04 -14.09 -25.23
C THR A 123 -35.12 -15.60 -25.38
N SER A 124 -35.78 -16.08 -26.44
CA SER A 124 -35.86 -17.51 -26.74
C SER A 124 -34.49 -18.08 -27.07
N THR A 125 -34.33 -19.40 -26.91
CA THR A 125 -33.09 -20.06 -27.33
C THR A 125 -32.96 -19.97 -28.85
N ALA A 126 -31.82 -19.47 -29.32
CA ALA A 126 -31.50 -19.41 -30.74
C ALA A 126 -31.51 -20.80 -31.39
N PHE A 127 -32.19 -20.97 -32.53
CA PHE A 127 -32.25 -22.25 -33.23
C PHE A 127 -32.19 -22.10 -34.76
N ASP A 128 -31.57 -23.07 -35.44
CA ASP A 128 -31.48 -23.12 -36.92
C ASP A 128 -31.91 -24.48 -37.50
N ASN A 129 -32.71 -25.23 -36.75
CA ASN A 129 -33.30 -26.50 -37.19
C ASN A 129 -34.78 -26.31 -37.57
N THR A 130 -35.38 -27.31 -38.21
CA THR A 130 -36.78 -27.25 -38.68
C THR A 130 -37.80 -27.72 -37.65
N GLN A 131 -37.38 -28.04 -36.42
CA GLN A 131 -38.29 -28.46 -35.35
C GLN A 131 -38.96 -27.24 -34.72
N THR A 132 -40.23 -27.40 -34.35
CA THR A 132 -40.96 -26.42 -33.54
C THR A 132 -40.30 -26.31 -32.17
N GLN A 133 -40.03 -25.08 -31.74
CA GLN A 133 -39.52 -24.76 -30.42
C GLN A 133 -40.63 -24.19 -29.55
N VAL A 134 -40.57 -24.47 -28.25
CA VAL A 134 -41.41 -23.81 -27.25
C VAL A 134 -40.57 -22.71 -26.63
N PHE A 135 -41.08 -21.48 -26.65
CA PHE A 135 -40.51 -20.38 -25.89
C PHE A 135 -41.42 -20.10 -24.70
N GLU A 136 -40.92 -20.34 -23.49
CA GLU A 136 -41.68 -20.20 -22.25
C GLU A 136 -40.88 -19.40 -21.24
N VAL A 137 -41.55 -18.52 -20.52
CA VAL A 137 -40.98 -17.54 -19.59
C VAL A 137 -41.90 -17.50 -18.38
N ASN A 138 -41.40 -17.95 -17.25
CA ASN A 138 -42.16 -18.01 -16.01
C ASN A 138 -41.69 -16.92 -15.03
N ASN A 139 -42.53 -16.54 -14.08
CA ASN A 139 -42.23 -15.57 -13.00
C ASN A 139 -41.92 -14.14 -13.48
N ILE A 140 -42.60 -13.66 -14.53
CA ILE A 140 -42.52 -12.29 -15.03
C ILE A 140 -43.04 -11.29 -13.99
N ASN A 141 -44.12 -11.63 -13.28
CA ASN A 141 -44.64 -10.93 -12.11
C ASN A 141 -44.84 -9.41 -12.27
N ILE A 142 -45.40 -8.98 -13.40
CA ILE A 142 -45.71 -7.56 -13.64
C ILE A 142 -47.20 -7.32 -13.42
N GLU A 143 -47.52 -6.45 -12.47
CA GLU A 143 -48.88 -6.01 -12.12
C GLU A 143 -49.47 -5.02 -13.13
N GLY A 144 -50.79 -4.84 -13.07
CA GLY A 144 -51.49 -3.78 -13.82
C GLY A 144 -51.59 -4.07 -15.32
N ASN A 145 -52.12 -3.14 -16.11
CA ASN A 145 -52.30 -3.39 -17.54
C ASN A 145 -50.94 -3.47 -18.26
N VAL A 146 -50.75 -4.47 -19.11
CA VAL A 146 -49.49 -4.75 -19.80
C VAL A 146 -49.64 -4.75 -21.32
N VAL A 147 -48.58 -4.43 -22.05
CA VAL A 147 -48.46 -4.65 -23.51
C VAL A 147 -47.44 -5.76 -23.74
N ILE A 148 -47.85 -6.82 -24.42
CA ILE A 148 -47.00 -7.95 -24.77
C ILE A 148 -46.43 -7.72 -26.16
N GLU A 149 -45.11 -7.75 -26.30
CA GLU A 149 -44.41 -7.58 -27.58
C GLU A 149 -43.38 -8.69 -27.81
N LEU A 150 -43.37 -9.26 -29.01
CA LEU A 150 -42.36 -10.19 -29.49
C LEU A 150 -41.58 -9.55 -30.64
N ARG A 151 -40.27 -9.42 -30.48
CA ARG A 151 -39.38 -8.87 -31.50
C ARG A 151 -38.52 -9.97 -32.10
N ASN A 152 -38.47 -10.07 -33.43
CA ASN A 152 -37.53 -10.99 -34.07
C ASN A 152 -36.10 -10.48 -33.89
N ARG A 153 -35.18 -11.39 -33.55
CA ARG A 153 -33.75 -11.14 -33.35
C ARG A 153 -32.86 -11.97 -34.26
N GLY A 154 -33.46 -12.73 -35.19
CA GLY A 154 -32.73 -13.56 -36.14
C GLY A 154 -33.30 -13.49 -37.56
N ARG A 155 -33.09 -14.57 -38.33
CA ARG A 155 -33.72 -14.73 -39.65
C ARG A 155 -35.23 -14.95 -39.51
N GLN A 156 -35.93 -15.07 -40.64
CA GLN A 156 -37.40 -15.16 -40.66
C GLN A 156 -37.89 -16.33 -39.77
N ILE A 157 -38.89 -16.06 -38.95
CA ILE A 157 -39.41 -16.98 -37.94
C ILE A 157 -40.95 -16.94 -37.94
N VAL A 158 -41.57 -18.11 -37.80
CA VAL A 158 -43.02 -18.26 -37.59
C VAL A 158 -43.30 -18.32 -36.09
N ILE A 159 -44.25 -17.53 -35.64
CA ILE A 159 -44.78 -17.50 -34.27
C ILE A 159 -46.21 -18.03 -34.31
N ASP A 160 -46.55 -18.90 -33.36
CA ASP A 160 -47.88 -19.49 -33.23
C ASP A 160 -48.19 -19.80 -31.76
N ASP A 161 -49.47 -20.03 -31.42
CA ASP A 161 -49.96 -20.43 -30.09
C ASP A 161 -49.34 -19.67 -28.90
N LEU A 162 -49.60 -18.35 -28.80
CA LEU A 162 -49.13 -17.51 -27.71
C LEU A 162 -50.09 -17.60 -26.50
N SER A 163 -49.59 -17.81 -25.29
CA SER A 163 -50.39 -17.96 -24.08
C SER A 163 -49.75 -17.31 -22.84
N TRP A 164 -50.55 -16.82 -21.89
CA TRP A 164 -50.04 -16.21 -20.64
C TRP A 164 -51.01 -16.33 -19.45
N THR A 165 -50.49 -16.09 -18.23
CA THR A 165 -51.26 -16.02 -16.96
C THR A 165 -51.19 -14.62 -16.34
N THR A 166 -52.23 -14.19 -15.61
CA THR A 166 -52.36 -12.81 -15.06
C THR A 166 -51.80 -12.64 -13.65
N PHE A 167 -51.35 -11.42 -13.31
CA PHE A 167 -50.89 -11.00 -11.98
C PHE A 167 -52.09 -10.67 -11.07
N GLY A 168 -52.07 -11.14 -9.82
CA GLY A 168 -53.11 -10.80 -8.82
C GLY A 168 -54.34 -11.71 -8.77
N LYS A 169 -54.26 -12.93 -9.30
CA LYS A 169 -55.27 -13.95 -9.02
C LYS A 169 -54.87 -14.69 -7.73
N ASP A 170 -55.48 -14.29 -6.62
CA ASP A 170 -55.52 -14.95 -5.30
C ASP A 170 -54.60 -16.18 -5.13
N HIS A 171 -53.35 -15.94 -4.69
CA HIS A 171 -52.60 -16.94 -3.95
C HIS A 171 -52.71 -16.57 -2.47
N GLY A 172 -53.69 -17.20 -1.81
CA GLY A 172 -54.07 -16.87 -0.44
C GLY A 172 -52.94 -16.93 0.57
N ASN A 173 -52.96 -15.92 1.47
CA ASN A 173 -52.56 -15.88 2.87
C ASN A 173 -51.22 -16.54 3.28
N THR A 174 -50.35 -15.72 3.90
CA THR A 174 -49.17 -16.07 4.71
C THR A 174 -47.87 -16.29 3.91
N PRO A 175 -46.70 -15.74 4.32
CA PRO A 175 -45.39 -16.17 3.82
C PRO A 175 -45.33 -17.69 3.88
N THR A 176 -44.75 -18.35 2.87
CA THR A 176 -44.68 -19.82 2.79
C THR A 176 -43.27 -20.37 2.97
N ARG A 177 -42.22 -19.54 2.92
CA ARG A 177 -40.83 -19.94 3.19
C ARG A 177 -39.98 -18.83 3.81
N ILE A 178 -38.81 -19.18 4.34
CA ILE A 178 -37.86 -18.22 4.95
C ILE A 178 -36.44 -18.44 4.42
N GLU A 179 -35.57 -17.42 4.47
CA GLU A 179 -34.16 -17.51 4.05
C GLU A 179 -33.21 -16.72 4.96
N ILE A 180 -32.00 -17.23 5.22
CA ILE A 180 -30.92 -16.48 5.90
C ILE A 180 -30.04 -15.82 4.82
N VAL A 181 -30.16 -14.50 4.66
CA VAL A 181 -29.61 -13.78 3.50
C VAL A 181 -28.26 -13.11 3.76
N THR A 182 -27.95 -12.75 5.01
CA THR A 182 -26.70 -12.06 5.35
C THR A 182 -26.11 -12.56 6.66
N LEU A 183 -24.78 -12.70 6.68
CA LEU A 183 -23.95 -12.82 7.89
C LEU A 183 -23.00 -11.61 7.93
N ALA A 184 -22.85 -10.96 9.09
CA ALA A 184 -21.89 -9.86 9.24
C ALA A 184 -21.07 -10.01 10.54
N PRO A 185 -19.73 -10.13 10.45
CA PRO A 185 -18.93 -10.26 9.23
C PRO A 185 -19.27 -11.54 8.43
N ALA A 186 -19.00 -11.54 7.13
CA ALA A 186 -19.35 -12.64 6.22
C ALA A 186 -18.67 -13.97 6.61
N GLU A 187 -17.50 -13.89 7.24
CA GLU A 187 -16.84 -14.99 7.93
C GLU A 187 -16.75 -14.68 9.43
N PRO A 188 -17.73 -15.12 10.24
CA PRO A 188 -17.68 -14.95 11.68
C PRO A 188 -16.45 -15.58 12.31
N MET A 189 -15.91 -14.93 13.34
CA MET A 189 -14.84 -15.50 14.16
C MET A 189 -15.41 -16.12 15.43
N LYS A 190 -14.78 -17.20 15.87
CA LYS A 190 -15.10 -17.90 17.11
C LYS A 190 -15.15 -16.91 18.28
N ASN A 191 -16.17 -17.03 19.13
CA ASN A 191 -16.44 -16.16 20.28
C ASN A 191 -16.60 -14.66 19.97
N VAL A 192 -16.61 -14.25 18.69
CA VAL A 192 -16.84 -12.86 18.28
C VAL A 192 -18.31 -12.71 17.86
N PRO A 193 -19.03 -11.70 18.39
CA PRO A 193 -20.41 -11.45 17.96
C PRO A 193 -20.50 -11.19 16.46
N PHE A 194 -21.48 -11.80 15.83
CA PHE A 194 -21.84 -11.63 14.43
C PHE A 194 -23.35 -11.48 14.30
N THR A 195 -23.78 -10.95 13.16
CA THR A 195 -25.19 -10.75 12.85
C THR A 195 -25.67 -11.76 11.82
N ALA A 196 -26.95 -12.14 11.88
CA ALA A 196 -27.64 -12.90 10.84
C ALA A 196 -28.98 -12.25 10.50
N ILE A 197 -29.28 -12.10 9.20
CA ILE A 197 -30.55 -11.55 8.73
C ILE A 197 -31.40 -12.67 8.12
N VAL A 198 -32.65 -12.79 8.59
CA VAL A 198 -33.64 -13.76 8.10
C VAL A 198 -34.76 -13.03 7.37
N GLN A 199 -35.06 -13.40 6.13
CA GLN A 199 -36.07 -12.82 5.26
C GLN A 199 -37.25 -13.78 5.07
N PHE A 200 -38.46 -13.25 4.90
CA PHE A 200 -39.70 -14.03 4.72
C PHE A 200 -40.20 -13.93 3.28
N LEU A 201 -40.54 -15.06 2.69
CA LEU A 201 -40.81 -15.20 1.27
C LEU A 201 -42.09 -16.05 1.04
N ASP A 202 -42.72 -15.90 -0.12
CA ASP A 202 -43.74 -16.83 -0.61
C ASP A 202 -43.14 -17.98 -1.44
N ASN A 203 -43.99 -18.83 -2.03
CA ASN A 203 -43.57 -20.02 -2.76
C ASN A 203 -42.80 -19.66 -4.03
N ASP A 204 -43.02 -18.46 -4.54
CA ASP A 204 -42.40 -17.92 -5.74
C ASP A 204 -41.10 -17.16 -5.40
N GLY A 205 -40.80 -16.97 -4.11
CA GLY A 205 -39.57 -16.34 -3.63
C GLY A 205 -39.63 -14.83 -3.52
N LEU A 206 -40.82 -14.24 -3.57
CA LEU A 206 -41.03 -12.81 -3.35
C LEU A 206 -41.17 -12.52 -1.87
N THR A 207 -40.68 -11.34 -1.44
CA THR A 207 -40.79 -10.90 -0.05
C THR A 207 -42.23 -10.75 0.37
N ASN A 208 -42.56 -11.32 1.52
CA ASN A 208 -43.90 -11.26 2.08
C ASN A 208 -43.81 -11.03 3.59
N SER A 209 -44.93 -10.73 4.26
CA SER A 209 -44.98 -10.49 5.69
C SER A 209 -46.08 -11.31 6.34
N PHE A 210 -45.87 -11.72 7.58
CA PHE A 210 -46.92 -12.40 8.34
C PHE A 210 -48.00 -11.40 8.77
N ASP A 211 -49.26 -11.81 8.68
CA ASP A 211 -50.44 -11.01 9.08
C ASP A 211 -50.58 -10.86 10.61
N ASN A 212 -49.84 -11.68 11.37
CA ASN A 212 -49.82 -11.67 12.83
C ASN A 212 -48.38 -11.72 13.35
N ASP A 213 -48.20 -11.29 14.60
CA ASP A 213 -46.93 -11.45 15.32
C ASP A 213 -46.45 -12.90 15.28
N THR A 214 -45.22 -13.09 14.78
CA THR A 214 -44.69 -14.41 14.42
C THR A 214 -43.42 -14.71 15.21
N GLN A 215 -43.35 -15.90 15.81
CA GLN A 215 -42.17 -16.31 16.57
C GLN A 215 -41.14 -16.96 15.65
N LEU A 216 -39.91 -16.42 15.67
CA LEU A 216 -38.77 -16.91 14.89
C LEU A 216 -37.66 -17.40 15.83
N GLN A 217 -37.10 -18.56 15.50
CA GLN A 217 -35.97 -19.14 16.21
C GLN A 217 -34.79 -19.44 15.27
N LEU A 218 -33.59 -19.18 15.76
CA LEU A 218 -32.33 -19.67 15.21
C LEU A 218 -31.79 -20.81 16.05
N MET A 219 -31.38 -21.89 15.41
CA MET A 219 -30.82 -23.06 16.07
C MET A 219 -29.62 -23.60 15.31
N LEU A 220 -28.65 -24.17 16.03
CA LEU A 220 -27.53 -24.89 15.42
C LEU A 220 -28.02 -26.28 14.95
N ARG A 221 -27.75 -26.64 13.69
CA ARG A 221 -28.05 -27.97 13.13
C ARG A 221 -26.80 -28.83 13.04
N ASP A 222 -25.73 -28.29 12.48
CA ASP A 222 -24.43 -28.95 12.39
C ASP A 222 -23.34 -28.05 12.99
N GLY A 223 -22.37 -28.66 13.67
CA GLY A 223 -21.31 -27.99 14.42
C GLY A 223 -21.18 -28.60 15.80
N SER A 224 -19.95 -28.77 16.26
CA SER A 224 -19.65 -29.39 17.56
C SER A 224 -19.60 -28.40 18.72
N GLY A 225 -19.67 -27.09 18.44
CA GLY A 225 -19.71 -25.99 19.40
C GLY A 225 -21.13 -25.48 19.73
N ASN A 226 -21.21 -24.42 20.52
CA ASN A 226 -22.44 -23.77 20.97
C ASN A 226 -22.66 -22.43 20.27
N LEU A 227 -23.85 -22.27 19.68
CA LEU A 227 -24.36 -20.98 19.22
C LEU A 227 -25.09 -20.27 20.37
N THR A 228 -24.64 -19.07 20.71
CA THR A 228 -25.14 -18.21 21.80
C THR A 228 -25.65 -16.87 21.23
N GLY A 229 -26.26 -16.02 22.07
CA GLY A 229 -26.93 -14.79 21.66
C GLY A 229 -28.45 -14.90 21.60
N THR A 230 -29.11 -13.85 21.09
CA THR A 230 -30.55 -13.83 20.87
C THR A 230 -30.89 -14.82 19.75
N LYS A 231 -31.63 -15.87 20.09
CA LYS A 231 -31.98 -16.97 19.18
C LYS A 231 -33.49 -17.17 19.05
N PHE A 232 -34.28 -16.40 19.79
CA PHE A 232 -35.74 -16.50 19.80
C PHE A 232 -36.29 -15.10 19.91
N VAL A 233 -37.18 -14.74 19.00
CA VAL A 233 -37.74 -13.39 18.89
C VAL A 233 -39.19 -13.46 18.43
N THR A 234 -40.00 -12.49 18.86
CA THR A 234 -41.32 -12.24 18.27
C THR A 234 -41.14 -11.12 17.25
N VAL A 235 -41.45 -11.43 16.00
CA VAL A 235 -41.42 -10.50 14.88
C VAL A 235 -42.82 -9.90 14.73
N PRO A 236 -42.99 -8.58 14.84
CA PRO A 236 -44.30 -7.94 14.68
C PRO A 236 -44.91 -8.18 13.30
N ALA A 237 -46.24 -8.20 13.21
CA ALA A 237 -46.96 -8.30 11.93
C ALA A 237 -46.52 -7.22 10.92
N GLY A 238 -46.48 -7.56 9.63
CA GLY A 238 -46.09 -6.65 8.55
C GLY A 238 -44.59 -6.50 8.30
N GLN A 239 -43.72 -7.11 9.12
CA GLN A 239 -42.28 -7.17 8.85
C GLN A 239 -41.95 -8.23 7.78
N THR A 240 -41.03 -7.92 6.87
CA THR A 240 -40.57 -8.82 5.80
C THR A 240 -39.23 -9.50 6.10
N TYR A 241 -38.54 -9.09 7.18
CA TYR A 241 -37.30 -9.69 7.66
C TYR A 241 -37.06 -9.44 9.16
N TYR A 242 -36.07 -10.10 9.75
CA TYR A 242 -35.56 -9.84 11.09
C TYR A 242 -34.04 -9.97 11.16
N THR A 243 -33.37 -9.14 11.98
CA THR A 243 -31.92 -9.17 12.19
C THR A 243 -31.55 -9.61 13.61
N PHE A 244 -30.84 -10.72 13.72
CA PHE A 244 -30.17 -11.15 14.95
C PHE A 244 -28.79 -10.50 15.01
N LYS A 245 -28.51 -9.69 16.05
CA LYS A 245 -27.32 -8.82 16.08
C LYS A 245 -26.17 -9.30 16.98
N ASP A 246 -26.44 -10.28 17.83
CA ASP A 246 -25.60 -10.68 18.97
C ASP A 246 -25.26 -12.18 18.97
N LEU A 247 -25.28 -12.81 17.80
CA LEU A 247 -24.96 -14.24 17.67
C LEU A 247 -23.47 -14.46 17.91
N SER A 248 -23.10 -15.51 18.63
CA SER A 248 -21.68 -15.88 18.80
C SER A 248 -21.54 -17.39 18.87
N TYR A 249 -20.46 -17.92 18.29
CA TYR A 249 -20.22 -19.35 18.18
C TYR A 249 -18.86 -19.74 18.77
N ASP A 250 -18.82 -20.76 19.63
CA ASP A 250 -17.66 -21.02 20.51
C ASP A 250 -16.56 -21.93 19.92
N LYS A 251 -16.72 -22.44 18.69
CA LYS A 251 -15.72 -23.26 18.00
C LYS A 251 -15.41 -22.76 16.59
N ALA A 252 -14.21 -23.06 16.12
CA ALA A 252 -13.83 -22.77 14.74
C ALA A 252 -14.01 -24.03 13.91
N GLU A 253 -15.07 -24.04 13.12
CA GLU A 253 -15.44 -25.14 12.24
C GLU A 253 -16.47 -24.64 11.23
N GLN A 254 -16.74 -25.44 10.22
CA GLN A 254 -17.91 -25.21 9.39
C GLN A 254 -19.16 -25.57 10.19
N ILE A 255 -20.13 -24.66 10.23
CA ILE A 255 -21.39 -24.86 10.94
C ILE A 255 -22.58 -24.66 10.02
N ARG A 256 -23.70 -25.23 10.42
CA ARG A 256 -25.00 -25.02 9.80
C ARG A 256 -25.97 -24.50 10.85
N ILE A 257 -26.49 -23.29 10.66
CA ILE A 257 -27.57 -22.75 11.47
C ILE A 257 -28.89 -22.85 10.71
N ARG A 258 -29.99 -23.06 11.43
CA ARG A 258 -31.34 -23.09 10.90
C ARG A 258 -32.17 -21.96 11.46
N ALA A 259 -32.85 -21.23 10.60
CA ALA A 259 -33.98 -20.39 11.01
C ALA A 259 -35.27 -21.22 10.93
N HIS A 260 -36.16 -21.05 11.90
CA HIS A 260 -37.41 -21.78 12.04
C HIS A 260 -38.52 -20.90 12.61
N VAL A 261 -39.70 -20.92 12.00
CA VAL A 261 -40.90 -20.22 12.50
C VAL A 261 -41.73 -21.16 13.40
N ILE A 262 -42.12 -20.70 14.59
CA ILE A 262 -42.60 -21.57 15.69
C ILE A 262 -44.12 -21.61 15.88
N ASN A 263 -44.91 -20.60 15.49
CA ASN A 263 -46.33 -20.56 15.87
C ASN A 263 -47.34 -20.14 14.77
N ASN A 264 -48.50 -20.82 14.84
CA ASN A 264 -49.82 -20.61 14.23
C ASN A 264 -50.18 -21.10 12.82
N TYR A 265 -49.35 -21.87 12.13
CA TYR A 265 -49.77 -22.61 10.92
C TYR A 265 -49.47 -24.11 11.06
N ALA A 266 -50.42 -24.96 10.64
CA ALA A 266 -50.48 -26.40 10.92
C ALA A 266 -49.27 -27.23 10.40
N PRO A 267 -48.98 -28.41 10.99
CA PRO A 267 -47.62 -28.98 11.15
C PRO A 267 -47.00 -29.74 9.96
N GLU A 268 -47.42 -29.53 8.71
CA GLU A 268 -47.01 -30.41 7.60
C GLU A 268 -46.11 -29.78 6.52
N GLU A 269 -45.74 -28.50 6.61
CA GLU A 269 -44.96 -27.86 5.53
C GLU A 269 -43.46 -27.72 5.83
N LYS A 270 -42.67 -28.42 5.03
CA LYS A 270 -41.20 -28.47 4.99
C LYS A 270 -40.51 -27.12 4.68
N TYR A 271 -41.26 -26.03 4.56
CA TYR A 271 -40.82 -24.77 3.93
C TYR A 271 -40.49 -23.63 4.92
N PHE A 272 -40.82 -23.76 6.21
CA PHE A 272 -40.47 -22.78 7.26
C PHE A 272 -39.24 -23.16 8.10
N GLU A 273 -38.32 -23.87 7.47
CA GLU A 273 -37.04 -24.28 8.03
C GLU A 273 -35.96 -24.12 6.96
N ILE A 274 -35.01 -23.22 7.16
CA ILE A 274 -33.91 -23.00 6.21
C ILE A 274 -32.56 -23.07 6.88
N ASP A 275 -31.63 -23.78 6.25
CA ASP A 275 -30.28 -23.96 6.71
C ASP A 275 -29.32 -23.01 5.97
N ARG A 276 -28.39 -22.40 6.72
CA ARG A 276 -27.24 -21.67 6.16
C ARG A 276 -25.94 -22.29 6.66
N ILE A 277 -25.06 -22.65 5.73
CA ILE A 277 -23.73 -23.20 6.02
C ILE A 277 -22.70 -22.09 5.88
N PHE A 278 -21.80 -21.96 6.85
CA PHE A 278 -20.67 -21.03 6.80
C PHE A 278 -19.53 -21.50 7.71
N ASN A 279 -18.34 -20.93 7.52
CA ASN A 279 -17.18 -21.22 8.35
C ASN A 279 -17.08 -20.21 9.50
N VAL A 280 -16.85 -20.72 10.71
CA VAL A 280 -16.39 -19.90 11.83
C VAL A 280 -14.88 -20.02 11.93
N SER A 281 -14.18 -18.90 11.78
CA SER A 281 -12.71 -18.84 11.87
C SER A 281 -12.23 -18.85 13.31
N GLU A 282 -10.99 -19.26 13.58
CA GLU A 282 -10.41 -19.15 14.93
C GLU A 282 -10.31 -17.68 15.37
N THR A 283 -10.61 -17.43 16.65
CA THR A 283 -10.37 -16.11 17.27
C THR A 283 -8.88 -15.82 17.19
N PRO A 284 -8.46 -14.66 16.66
CA PRO A 284 -7.05 -14.36 16.62
C PRO A 284 -6.47 -14.27 18.05
N VAL A 285 -5.16 -14.46 18.17
CA VAL A 285 -4.38 -14.18 19.38
C VAL A 285 -3.58 -12.91 19.13
N LEU A 286 -3.61 -12.00 20.10
CA LEU A 286 -2.83 -10.77 20.05
C LEU A 286 -1.37 -11.05 20.46
N MET A 287 -0.44 -10.87 19.54
CA MET A 287 1.00 -10.92 19.81
C MET A 287 1.60 -9.56 19.48
N ALA A 288 2.60 -9.11 20.23
CA ALA A 288 3.30 -7.86 19.93
C ALA A 288 4.81 -8.12 19.85
N ASP A 289 5.44 -7.52 18.84
CA ASP A 289 6.89 -7.40 18.78
C ASP A 289 7.28 -6.03 19.35
N VAL A 290 7.75 -6.03 20.59
CA VAL A 290 8.10 -4.83 21.36
C VAL A 290 9.60 -4.84 21.59
N TYR A 291 10.29 -3.87 21.00
CA TYR A 291 11.67 -3.60 21.38
C TYR A 291 11.73 -3.15 22.84
N LYS A 292 12.59 -3.79 23.65
CA LYS A 292 12.51 -3.70 25.13
C LYS A 292 13.44 -2.66 25.75
N ARG A 293 14.14 -1.88 24.94
CA ARG A 293 15.23 -0.99 25.36
C ARG A 293 14.99 0.40 24.78
N GLY A 294 14.92 1.42 25.62
CA GLY A 294 14.73 2.81 25.23
C GLY A 294 15.73 3.75 25.89
N HIS A 295 15.82 4.96 25.34
CA HIS A 295 16.49 6.11 25.97
C HIS A 295 15.53 7.31 26.01
N VAL A 296 15.63 8.10 27.08
CA VAL A 296 14.80 9.31 27.28
C VAL A 296 14.92 10.27 26.10
N GLY A 297 13.79 10.60 25.47
CA GLY A 297 13.76 11.53 24.33
C GLY A 297 14.18 10.95 22.99
N ALA A 298 14.63 9.69 22.91
CA ALA A 298 14.90 9.00 21.65
C ALA A 298 13.62 8.39 21.05
N VAL A 299 13.52 8.39 19.72
CA VAL A 299 12.44 7.70 19.02
C VAL A 299 12.62 6.19 19.16
N HIS A 300 11.65 5.55 19.78
CA HIS A 300 11.61 4.12 19.95
C HIS A 300 11.35 3.43 18.60
N PRO A 301 11.97 2.27 18.33
CA PRO A 301 11.65 1.48 17.14
C PRO A 301 10.15 1.20 17.01
N THR A 302 9.67 1.10 15.76
CA THR A 302 8.27 0.78 15.45
C THR A 302 7.80 -0.43 16.24
N LEU A 303 6.67 -0.27 16.94
CA LEU A 303 6.03 -1.35 17.67
C LEU A 303 5.01 -2.01 16.75
N GLU A 304 5.09 -3.33 16.61
CA GLU A 304 4.17 -4.08 15.75
C GLU A 304 3.30 -5.01 16.59
N VAL A 305 2.01 -5.03 16.26
CA VAL A 305 1.01 -5.86 16.92
C VAL A 305 0.32 -6.71 15.87
N PHE A 306 0.24 -8.01 16.14
CA PHE A 306 -0.23 -9.03 15.23
C PHE A 306 -1.51 -9.66 15.79
N ALA A 307 -2.55 -9.75 14.96
CA ALA A 307 -3.71 -10.58 15.21
C ALA A 307 -3.48 -11.93 14.53
N LEU A 308 -3.03 -12.95 15.27
CA LEU A 308 -2.60 -14.22 14.69
C LEU A 308 -3.71 -15.27 14.71
N ASN A 309 -3.93 -16.02 13.63
CA ASN A 309 -4.81 -17.18 13.65
C ASN A 309 -4.18 -18.36 14.43
N SER A 310 -4.91 -19.48 14.53
CA SER A 310 -4.43 -20.69 15.24
C SER A 310 -3.17 -21.33 14.65
N TYR A 311 -2.78 -20.96 13.43
CA TYR A 311 -1.56 -21.40 12.77
C TYR A 311 -0.37 -20.44 13.02
N GLY A 312 -0.56 -19.38 13.81
CA GLY A 312 0.48 -18.40 14.12
C GLY A 312 0.74 -17.40 12.99
N MET A 313 -0.18 -17.28 12.02
CA MET A 313 -0.08 -16.35 10.89
C MET A 313 -1.00 -15.14 11.09
N PRO A 314 -0.66 -13.93 10.59
CA PRO A 314 -1.57 -12.80 10.63
C PRO A 314 -2.94 -13.14 10.03
N ASN A 315 -4.00 -12.81 10.75
CA ASN A 315 -5.38 -13.12 10.42
C ASN A 315 -6.04 -11.88 9.81
N THR A 316 -6.18 -11.88 8.49
CA THR A 316 -6.80 -10.79 7.73
C THR A 316 -8.28 -10.61 8.03
N ASN A 317 -8.95 -11.62 8.61
CA ASN A 317 -10.34 -11.51 9.06
C ASN A 317 -10.50 -10.54 10.25
N TYR A 318 -9.39 -10.07 10.82
CA TYR A 318 -9.31 -9.06 11.86
C TYR A 318 -8.89 -7.67 11.33
N ASP A 319 -8.87 -7.46 10.01
CA ASP A 319 -8.56 -6.16 9.42
C ASP A 319 -9.63 -5.10 9.74
N GLY A 320 -9.20 -3.85 9.86
CA GLY A 320 -10.07 -2.70 10.17
C GLY A 320 -10.40 -2.50 11.66
N PHE A 321 -10.09 -3.48 12.52
CA PHE A 321 -10.14 -3.29 13.97
C PHE A 321 -9.01 -2.36 14.44
N ASN A 322 -9.26 -1.58 15.49
CA ASN A 322 -8.27 -0.69 16.09
C ASN A 322 -7.50 -1.41 17.21
N ALA A 323 -6.19 -1.38 17.15
CA ALA A 323 -5.31 -1.67 18.28
C ALA A 323 -5.00 -0.36 19.03
N THR A 324 -4.96 -0.45 20.36
CA THR A 324 -4.56 0.65 21.25
C THR A 324 -3.37 0.20 22.09
N ILE A 325 -2.35 1.05 22.18
CA ILE A 325 -1.24 0.85 23.10
C ILE A 325 -1.60 1.40 24.49
N ASN A 326 -1.44 0.56 25.51
CA ASN A 326 -1.62 0.91 26.91
C ASN A 326 -0.25 0.94 27.58
N VAL A 327 0.10 2.08 28.15
CA VAL A 327 1.40 2.30 28.78
C VAL A 327 1.20 2.69 30.24
N SER A 328 1.96 2.07 31.13
CA SER A 328 2.03 2.43 32.55
C SER A 328 3.48 2.54 33.02
N GLY A 329 3.73 3.35 34.05
CA GLY A 329 5.10 3.66 34.54
C GLY A 329 5.66 5.00 34.07
N GLY A 330 4.95 5.73 33.21
CA GLY A 330 5.30 7.08 32.77
C GLY A 330 4.44 7.55 31.59
N SER A 331 4.74 8.73 31.04
CA SER A 331 4.12 9.23 29.80
C SER A 331 4.98 8.92 28.56
N TYR A 332 4.34 8.90 27.41
CA TYR A 332 4.98 8.84 26.09
C TYR A 332 4.25 9.79 25.13
N SER A 333 4.90 10.15 24.03
CA SER A 333 4.28 10.81 22.86
C SER A 333 4.39 9.90 21.62
N GLY A 334 3.56 10.12 20.60
CA GLY A 334 3.53 9.31 19.37
C GLY A 334 2.17 8.67 19.09
N SER A 335 2.15 7.65 18.23
CA SER A 335 0.91 6.93 17.90
C SER A 335 0.34 6.17 19.10
N SER A 336 -0.91 6.47 19.48
CA SER A 336 -1.63 5.75 20.54
C SER A 336 -2.58 4.69 20.00
N THR A 337 -2.94 4.78 18.71
CA THR A 337 -3.89 3.88 18.04
C THR A 337 -3.43 3.57 16.62
N ALA A 338 -3.63 2.32 16.19
CA ALA A 338 -3.31 1.87 14.84
C ALA A 338 -4.33 0.83 14.37
N GLN A 339 -4.68 0.85 13.09
CA GLN A 339 -5.57 -0.15 12.49
C GLN A 339 -4.82 -1.40 12.05
N PHE A 340 -5.44 -2.56 12.24
CA PHE A 340 -4.96 -3.80 11.64
C PHE A 340 -5.16 -3.75 10.12
N LYS A 341 -4.08 -3.99 9.39
CA LYS A 341 -4.04 -4.21 7.95
C LYS A 341 -3.20 -5.44 7.68
N GLU A 342 -3.74 -6.40 6.93
CA GLU A 342 -3.12 -7.71 6.72
C GLU A 342 -2.81 -8.43 8.05
N GLY A 343 -3.65 -8.22 9.07
CA GLY A 343 -3.49 -8.77 10.42
C GLY A 343 -2.38 -8.12 11.25
N ILE A 344 -1.83 -6.97 10.84
CA ILE A 344 -0.74 -6.25 11.54
C ILE A 344 -1.12 -4.78 11.77
N ALA A 345 -0.91 -4.27 12.99
CA ALA A 345 -1.01 -2.87 13.36
C ALA A 345 0.37 -2.33 13.76
N LYS A 346 0.77 -1.16 13.21
CA LYS A 346 2.09 -0.55 13.44
C LYS A 346 1.97 0.78 14.17
N PHE A 347 2.76 0.95 15.24
CA PHE A 347 2.82 2.18 16.01
C PHE A 347 4.19 2.84 15.83
N GLU A 348 4.18 4.08 15.37
CA GLU A 348 5.38 4.84 15.00
C GLU A 348 5.53 6.10 15.86
N ASN A 349 6.72 6.69 15.82
CA ASN A 349 7.07 7.95 16.49
C ASN A 349 6.87 7.92 18.02
N ILE A 350 7.05 6.76 18.64
CA ILE A 350 6.91 6.58 20.10
C ILE A 350 8.14 7.16 20.81
N VAL A 351 7.95 8.09 21.75
CA VAL A 351 9.03 8.67 22.56
C VAL A 351 8.66 8.62 24.04
N PHE A 352 9.50 7.97 24.86
CA PHE A 352 9.29 7.86 26.30
C PHE A 352 9.88 9.05 27.05
N SER A 353 9.10 9.63 27.96
CA SER A 353 9.40 10.95 28.56
C SER A 353 10.47 10.96 29.66
N ASN A 354 10.65 9.88 30.43
CA ASN A 354 11.53 9.85 31.60
C ASN A 354 12.22 8.50 31.76
N ALA A 355 13.33 8.45 32.51
CA ALA A 355 14.04 7.21 32.78
C ALA A 355 13.22 6.36 33.78
N ALA A 356 12.69 5.24 33.32
CA ALA A 356 11.81 4.35 34.08
C ALA A 356 11.65 3.01 33.34
N THR A 357 11.05 2.02 34.00
CA THR A 357 10.55 0.83 33.32
C THR A 357 9.08 1.06 32.96
N TYR A 358 8.79 1.03 31.66
CA TYR A 358 7.45 1.19 31.12
C TYR A 358 6.84 -0.18 30.87
N SER A 359 5.68 -0.45 31.45
CA SER A 359 4.89 -1.64 31.16
C SER A 359 3.99 -1.32 29.97
N VAL A 360 4.33 -1.91 28.81
CA VAL A 360 3.60 -1.73 27.55
C VAL A 360 2.73 -2.95 27.30
N SER A 361 1.45 -2.74 27.07
CA SER A 361 0.52 -3.76 26.60
C SER A 361 -0.34 -3.19 25.48
N PHE A 362 -0.99 -4.08 24.75
CA PHE A 362 -1.90 -3.71 23.67
C PHE A 362 -3.27 -4.31 23.94
N SER A 363 -4.30 -3.57 23.56
CA SER A 363 -5.68 -4.03 23.57
C SER A 363 -6.29 -3.82 22.20
N ALA A 364 -7.17 -4.75 21.81
CA ALA A 364 -7.97 -4.66 20.60
C ALA A 364 -9.31 -5.39 20.85
N PRO A 365 -10.42 -4.96 20.23
CA PRO A 365 -11.74 -5.55 20.48
C PRO A 365 -11.80 -7.06 20.22
N HIS A 366 -12.37 -7.86 21.12
CA HIS A 366 -12.50 -9.32 20.94
C HIS A 366 -11.18 -10.12 20.89
N LEU A 367 -10.04 -9.48 21.18
CA LEU A 367 -8.78 -10.16 21.42
C LEU A 367 -8.41 -10.09 22.90
N GLY A 368 -7.69 -11.10 23.38
CA GLY A 368 -7.03 -11.01 24.67
C GLY A 368 -5.99 -9.89 24.66
N ASN A 369 -5.74 -9.27 25.82
CA ASN A 369 -4.65 -8.33 25.95
C ASN A 369 -3.32 -9.02 25.63
N SER A 370 -2.39 -8.30 25.01
CA SER A 370 -1.04 -8.81 24.80
C SER A 370 -0.37 -9.04 26.16
N ASN A 371 0.67 -9.88 26.16
CA ASN A 371 1.56 -9.95 27.31
C ASN A 371 2.13 -8.55 27.60
N ILE A 372 2.15 -8.17 28.88
CA ILE A 372 2.84 -6.97 29.33
C ILE A 372 4.32 -7.16 29.01
N THR A 373 4.86 -6.27 28.20
CA THR A 373 6.28 -6.22 27.91
C THR A 373 6.86 -4.98 28.56
N ASN A 374 7.92 -5.18 29.33
CA ASN A 374 8.61 -4.08 29.99
C ASN A 374 9.64 -3.48 29.03
N VAL A 375 9.48 -2.20 28.73
CA VAL A 375 10.50 -1.38 28.05
C VAL A 375 11.31 -0.68 29.12
N SER A 376 12.59 -1.02 29.22
CA SER A 376 13.51 -0.31 30.09
C SER A 376 13.96 0.97 29.40
N ASN A 377 13.54 2.13 29.90
CA ASN A 377 13.94 3.43 29.39
C ASN A 377 14.98 4.02 30.35
N ILE A 378 16.21 4.21 29.89
CA ILE A 378 17.30 4.78 30.70
C ILE A 378 17.65 6.20 30.22
N THR A 379 18.44 6.92 30.99
CA THR A 379 18.90 8.27 30.61
C THR A 379 19.65 8.25 29.28
N GLN A 380 19.76 9.43 28.65
CA GLN A 380 20.58 9.57 27.46
C GLN A 380 22.04 9.16 27.75
N PRO A 381 22.71 8.44 26.84
CA PRO A 381 24.11 8.09 27.00
C PRO A 381 25.00 9.33 27.09
N THR A 382 26.15 9.20 27.75
CA THR A 382 27.17 10.25 27.82
C THR A 382 28.51 9.74 27.27
N MET A 383 29.39 10.65 26.89
CA MET A 383 30.73 10.35 26.41
C MET A 383 31.80 10.90 27.36
N SER A 384 32.89 10.17 27.55
CA SER A 384 34.09 10.60 28.23
C SER A 384 35.32 10.35 27.36
N GLU A 385 36.27 11.27 27.38
CA GLU A 385 37.51 11.16 26.61
C GLU A 385 38.54 10.31 27.34
N ILE A 386 39.22 9.45 26.60
CA ILE A 386 40.37 8.69 27.12
C ILE A 386 41.63 9.13 26.37
N ILE A 387 41.57 9.15 25.03
CA ILE A 387 42.71 9.53 24.18
C ILE A 387 42.15 10.43 23.07
N VAL A 388 42.52 11.71 23.09
CA VAL A 388 42.20 12.65 22.01
C VAL A 388 43.52 13.23 21.51
N PRO A 389 43.93 12.97 20.26
CA PRO A 389 45.22 13.46 19.76
C PRO A 389 45.20 14.99 19.66
N ARG A 390 46.27 15.64 20.13
CA ARG A 390 46.42 17.10 20.02
C ARG A 390 46.52 17.57 18.57
N TYR A 391 47.06 16.74 17.69
CA TYR A 391 47.32 17.09 16.30
C TYR A 391 46.76 16.05 15.31
N ILE A 392 46.14 16.53 14.23
CA ILE A 392 45.64 15.71 13.12
C ILE A 392 45.98 16.35 11.76
N LYS A 393 45.88 15.57 10.68
CA LYS A 393 46.11 16.01 9.30
C LYS A 393 44.97 16.85 8.73
N GLY A 394 45.30 18.00 8.13
CA GLY A 394 44.42 18.75 7.22
C GLY A 394 44.54 18.37 5.73
N GLU A 395 43.60 18.83 4.90
CA GLU A 395 43.69 18.67 3.43
C GLU A 395 44.86 19.51 2.86
N GLY A 396 45.61 18.94 1.91
CA GLY A 396 46.68 19.61 1.19
C GLY A 396 47.04 18.86 -0.09
N THR A 397 47.32 19.59 -1.17
CA THR A 397 47.78 19.04 -2.45
C THR A 397 49.26 18.70 -2.36
N PHE A 398 49.61 17.42 -2.29
CA PHE A 398 51.00 16.94 -2.28
C PHE A 398 51.41 16.27 -3.60
N LEU A 399 50.51 16.27 -4.57
CA LEU A 399 50.70 15.63 -5.86
C LEU A 399 50.52 16.68 -6.96
N ASP A 400 51.51 16.82 -7.83
CA ASP A 400 51.48 17.69 -9.03
C ASP A 400 50.29 17.39 -9.97
N GLN A 401 49.49 16.34 -9.70
CA GLN A 401 48.31 15.92 -10.45
C GLN A 401 46.97 15.96 -9.68
N GLY A 402 46.86 16.73 -8.59
CA GLY A 402 45.57 17.02 -7.95
C GLY A 402 44.97 15.88 -7.11
N GLY A 403 45.80 15.01 -6.53
CA GLY A 403 45.33 13.97 -5.60
C GLY A 403 45.32 14.43 -4.14
N ASN A 404 44.27 14.07 -3.41
CA ASN A 404 44.05 14.43 -2.00
C ASN A 404 44.58 13.34 -1.08
N GLY A 405 45.69 13.59 -0.38
CA GLY A 405 46.29 12.66 0.57
C GLY A 405 45.38 12.38 1.78
N ARG A 406 45.01 11.13 2.06
CA ARG A 406 44.16 10.71 3.19
C ARG A 406 44.95 9.94 4.25
N ILE A 407 44.99 10.42 5.50
CA ILE A 407 45.56 9.68 6.65
C ILE A 407 44.48 9.56 7.74
N PRO A 408 44.22 8.35 8.28
CA PRO A 408 43.28 8.18 9.39
C PRO A 408 43.90 8.60 10.72
N HIS A 409 43.12 9.32 11.51
CA HIS A 409 43.44 9.64 12.90
C HIS A 409 42.43 8.98 13.83
N PHE A 410 42.85 8.66 15.04
CA PHE A 410 42.03 7.92 15.99
C PHE A 410 41.96 8.59 17.36
N ALA A 411 40.76 8.64 17.90
CA ALA A 411 40.49 9.04 19.28
C ALA A 411 39.79 7.89 20.01
N LEU A 412 40.14 7.65 21.27
CA LEU A 412 39.48 6.69 22.13
C LEU A 412 38.54 7.42 23.09
N VAL A 413 37.27 7.05 23.05
CA VAL A 413 36.25 7.54 23.96
C VAL A 413 35.56 6.40 24.68
N GLN A 414 34.96 6.69 25.82
CA GLN A 414 34.08 5.80 26.55
C GLN A 414 32.66 6.33 26.51
N VAL A 415 31.72 5.49 26.11
CA VAL A 415 30.29 5.77 26.17
C VAL A 415 29.73 5.11 27.43
N ASN A 416 29.04 5.90 28.24
CA ASN A 416 28.42 5.48 29.49
C ASN A 416 26.89 5.59 29.40
N GLY A 417 26.17 4.88 30.26
CA GLY A 417 24.69 4.95 30.30
C GLY A 417 24.01 4.15 29.20
N LEU A 418 24.65 3.08 28.71
CA LEU A 418 24.08 2.12 27.77
C LEU A 418 23.36 1.00 28.53
N HIS A 419 22.38 0.35 27.88
CA HIS A 419 21.86 -0.93 28.37
C HIS A 419 23.00 -1.97 28.47
N PRO A 420 23.10 -2.79 29.53
CA PRO A 420 24.17 -3.79 29.68
C PRO A 420 24.15 -4.87 28.59
N ASN A 421 25.31 -5.40 28.20
CA ASN A 421 25.46 -6.48 27.21
C ASN A 421 24.62 -6.28 25.94
N THR A 422 24.55 -5.05 25.47
CA THR A 422 23.67 -4.63 24.38
C THR A 422 24.53 -4.15 23.23
N VAL A 423 24.15 -4.54 22.01
CA VAL A 423 24.84 -4.07 20.82
C VAL A 423 24.25 -2.73 20.41
N TYR A 424 25.08 -1.76 20.09
CA TYR A 424 24.64 -0.50 19.51
C TYR A 424 25.25 -0.34 18.14
N ARG A 425 24.55 0.40 17.28
CA ARG A 425 25.13 0.87 16.04
C ARG A 425 25.74 2.24 16.27
N TYR A 426 26.87 2.52 15.63
CA TYR A 426 27.48 3.84 15.70
C TYR A 426 28.10 4.27 14.38
N VAL A 427 28.22 5.58 14.23
CA VAL A 427 28.98 6.28 13.19
C VAL A 427 29.86 7.32 13.85
N SER A 428 31.02 7.65 13.27
CA SER A 428 31.87 8.75 13.77
C SER A 428 32.03 9.86 12.74
N GLY A 429 32.53 11.01 13.20
CA GLY A 429 32.83 12.17 12.36
C GLY A 429 33.47 13.29 13.16
N TRP A 430 33.42 14.51 12.64
CA TRP A 430 33.95 15.71 13.31
C TRP A 430 33.17 16.96 12.92
N VAL A 431 33.28 18.02 13.73
CA VAL A 431 32.75 19.38 13.45
C VAL A 431 33.74 20.46 13.91
N LYS A 432 33.76 21.59 13.21
CA LYS A 432 34.65 22.74 13.47
C LYS A 432 34.26 23.58 14.70
N ASP A 433 32.97 23.93 14.80
CA ASP A 433 32.40 24.71 15.90
C ASP A 433 31.25 23.93 16.54
N ILE A 434 31.02 24.07 17.85
CA ILE A 434 29.96 23.35 18.59
C ILE A 434 28.59 23.94 18.20
N PRO A 435 27.71 23.24 17.46
CA PRO A 435 26.36 23.70 17.22
C PRO A 435 25.42 23.18 18.32
N ASN A 436 24.22 23.76 18.42
CA ASN A 436 23.13 23.14 19.19
C ASN A 436 22.95 21.67 18.76
N VAL A 437 22.81 20.76 19.72
CA VAL A 437 22.81 19.28 19.52
C VAL A 437 21.76 18.82 18.50
N GLU A 438 20.69 19.59 18.28
CA GLU A 438 19.58 19.28 17.37
C GLU A 438 19.90 19.49 15.87
N GLU A 439 21.02 20.14 15.52
CA GLU A 439 21.43 20.44 14.13
C GLU A 439 22.77 19.78 13.73
N LEU A 440 23.22 18.75 14.45
CA LEU A 440 24.50 18.08 14.20
C LEU A 440 24.51 17.31 12.86
N VAL A 441 24.71 18.00 11.73
CA VAL A 441 24.97 17.36 10.44
C VAL A 441 26.33 16.68 10.51
N PHE A 442 26.40 15.38 10.21
CA PHE A 442 27.68 14.69 10.10
C PHE A 442 28.47 15.22 8.89
N THR A 443 29.34 16.21 9.11
CA THR A 443 30.29 16.71 8.10
C THR A 443 31.54 15.81 8.04
N GLY A 444 32.25 15.83 6.91
CA GLY A 444 33.64 15.41 6.73
C GLY A 444 34.02 13.94 6.84
N GLY A 445 34.68 13.43 5.80
CA GLY A 445 35.55 12.26 5.87
C GLY A 445 34.90 10.88 5.84
N ARG A 446 35.63 9.91 5.27
CA ARG A 446 35.33 8.47 5.31
C ARG A 446 35.71 7.89 6.68
N ASN A 447 34.97 6.92 7.19
CA ASN A 447 35.25 6.33 8.51
C ASN A 447 35.82 4.90 8.39
N MET A 448 36.73 4.57 9.31
CA MET A 448 37.14 3.19 9.58
C MET A 448 36.61 2.76 10.94
N HIS A 449 35.92 1.64 10.98
CA HIS A 449 35.34 1.13 12.21
C HIS A 449 35.57 -0.36 12.36
N LYS A 450 35.87 -0.80 13.58
CA LYS A 450 35.91 -2.22 13.89
C LYS A 450 34.49 -2.73 14.15
N GLN A 451 34.09 -3.78 13.45
CA GLN A 451 32.81 -4.46 13.65
C GLN A 451 32.92 -5.45 14.82
N TYR A 452 31.98 -5.38 15.76
CA TYR A 452 32.00 -6.23 16.94
C TYR A 452 31.94 -7.73 16.62
N PHE A 453 31.04 -8.13 15.72
CA PHE A 453 30.78 -9.54 15.44
C PHE A 453 31.81 -10.21 14.53
N SER A 454 32.29 -9.50 13.50
CA SER A 454 33.28 -10.04 12.56
C SER A 454 34.72 -9.78 13.01
N ASN A 455 34.93 -8.94 14.04
CA ASN A 455 36.23 -8.48 14.51
C ASN A 455 37.07 -7.79 13.39
N ASN A 456 36.44 -7.45 12.27
CA ASN A 456 37.08 -6.85 11.09
C ASN A 456 36.85 -5.34 11.06
N TYR A 457 37.76 -4.61 10.41
CA TYR A 457 37.56 -3.19 10.12
C TYR A 457 36.77 -3.00 8.83
N THR A 458 35.71 -2.20 8.88
CA THR A 458 34.95 -1.75 7.72
C THR A 458 35.25 -0.29 7.44
N TYR A 459 35.51 0.01 6.17
CA TYR A 459 35.65 1.37 5.67
C TYR A 459 34.36 1.78 4.98
N ASN A 460 33.79 2.94 5.29
CA ASN A 460 32.61 3.43 4.60
C ASN A 460 32.60 4.96 4.47
N SER A 461 31.97 5.44 3.41
CA SER A 461 31.65 6.87 3.22
C SER A 461 30.23 7.21 3.70
N GLY A 462 29.38 6.19 3.82
CA GLY A 462 28.01 6.31 4.31
C GLY A 462 27.97 6.51 5.83
N LYS A 463 26.98 7.27 6.31
CA LYS A 463 26.84 7.64 7.73
C LYS A 463 25.40 7.47 8.21
N PHE A 464 24.74 6.38 7.82
CA PHE A 464 23.36 6.10 8.21
C PHE A 464 23.28 4.97 9.25
N LEU A 465 22.82 5.30 10.47
CA LEU A 465 22.62 4.33 11.56
C LEU A 465 21.64 3.20 11.19
N ASN A 466 20.67 3.47 10.31
CA ASN A 466 19.68 2.49 9.86
C ASN A 466 20.21 1.52 8.79
N ASN A 467 21.38 1.78 8.19
CA ASN A 467 22.01 0.90 7.20
C ASN A 467 23.22 0.19 7.82
N SER A 468 23.17 -1.14 7.92
CA SER A 468 24.25 -1.95 8.48
C SER A 468 25.53 -1.96 7.64
N PHE A 469 25.48 -1.55 6.38
CA PHE A 469 26.67 -1.39 5.53
C PHE A 469 27.35 -0.02 5.74
N GLU A 470 26.66 0.93 6.36
CA GLU A 470 27.09 2.32 6.54
C GLU A 470 27.23 2.72 8.03
N SER A 471 27.13 1.74 8.92
CA SER A 471 27.31 1.91 10.36
C SER A 471 28.15 0.76 10.92
N SER A 472 28.76 0.98 12.08
CA SER A 472 29.48 -0.06 12.81
C SER A 472 28.76 -0.49 14.07
N SER A 473 29.26 -1.52 14.73
CA SER A 473 28.68 -2.10 15.94
C SER A 473 29.66 -2.04 17.11
N LEU A 474 29.15 -1.69 18.29
CA LEU A 474 29.83 -1.82 19.58
C LEU A 474 28.96 -2.64 20.52
N MET A 475 29.55 -3.30 21.51
CA MET A 475 28.81 -3.97 22.58
C MET A 475 29.19 -3.36 23.92
N SER A 476 28.17 -3.00 24.72
CA SER A 476 28.37 -2.59 26.10
C SER A 476 28.72 -3.76 27.01
N ASP A 477 29.48 -3.49 28.05
CA ASP A 477 29.78 -4.47 29.10
C ASP A 477 28.60 -4.61 30.10
N ASN A 478 28.82 -5.40 31.15
CA ASN A 478 27.86 -5.62 32.25
C ASN A 478 27.49 -4.32 32.99
N SER A 479 28.34 -3.29 32.94
CA SER A 479 28.11 -2.00 33.61
C SER A 479 27.37 -0.99 32.72
N GLY A 480 27.11 -1.33 31.46
CA GLY A 480 26.50 -0.41 30.50
C GLY A 480 27.50 0.61 29.95
N THR A 481 28.77 0.24 29.87
CA THR A 481 29.84 1.07 29.30
C THR A 481 30.45 0.41 28.07
N ALA A 482 30.96 1.21 27.14
CA ALA A 482 31.71 0.71 25.99
C ALA A 482 32.82 1.70 25.62
N LYS A 483 34.04 1.19 25.38
CA LYS A 483 35.13 1.96 24.80
C LYS A 483 35.09 1.84 23.28
N VAL A 484 35.23 2.97 22.58
CA VAL A 484 35.14 3.06 21.13
C VAL A 484 36.31 3.89 20.61
N TRP A 485 37.05 3.31 19.67
CA TRP A 485 37.98 4.05 18.84
C TRP A 485 37.19 4.72 17.70
N MET A 486 37.06 6.04 17.78
CA MET A 486 36.53 6.87 16.70
C MET A 486 37.63 7.15 15.69
N ALA A 487 37.27 7.21 14.41
CA ALA A 487 38.20 7.48 13.33
C ALA A 487 37.74 8.67 12.50
N VAL A 488 38.71 9.46 12.02
CA VAL A 488 38.48 10.54 11.07
C VAL A 488 39.51 10.42 9.95
N VAL A 489 39.04 10.47 8.70
CA VAL A 489 39.87 10.55 7.50
C VAL A 489 39.54 11.84 6.78
N SER A 490 40.48 12.78 6.70
CA SER A 490 40.26 14.05 6.00
C SER A 490 40.05 13.85 4.48
N ASP A 491 39.01 14.48 3.94
CA ASP A 491 38.69 14.58 2.50
C ASP A 491 38.49 16.04 2.08
N ASN A 492 37.85 16.32 0.92
CA ASN A 492 37.69 17.66 0.33
C ASN A 492 36.81 18.63 1.17
N ASP A 493 36.55 18.31 2.43
CA ASP A 493 35.69 19.09 3.31
C ASP A 493 36.33 20.46 3.63
N PHE A 494 35.53 21.52 3.49
CA PHE A 494 35.97 22.92 3.60
C PHE A 494 36.59 23.28 4.95
N ASP A 495 36.26 22.53 6.01
CA ASP A 495 36.58 22.92 7.39
C ASP A 495 37.86 22.28 7.98
N VAL A 496 38.35 21.17 7.44
CA VAL A 496 39.67 20.56 7.80
C VAL A 496 40.81 20.96 6.85
N ARG A 497 40.55 21.91 5.94
CA ARG A 497 41.54 22.39 4.96
C ARG A 497 42.65 23.26 5.53
N TYR A 498 42.32 24.09 6.51
CA TYR A 498 43.21 25.17 6.93
C TYR A 498 43.96 24.80 8.20
N ALA A 499 45.29 24.91 8.16
CA ALA A 499 46.14 24.74 9.33
C ALA A 499 45.71 25.69 10.45
N GLY A 500 45.71 25.19 11.69
CA GLY A 500 45.30 25.96 12.87
C GLY A 500 43.80 25.87 13.21
N ASN A 501 42.96 25.33 12.32
CA ASN A 501 41.56 25.04 12.67
C ASN A 501 41.50 24.02 13.82
N ARG A 502 40.45 24.14 14.64
CA ARG A 502 40.13 23.22 15.73
C ARG A 502 38.92 22.37 15.35
N VAL A 503 38.95 21.08 15.70
CA VAL A 503 37.81 20.18 15.47
C VAL A 503 37.46 19.38 16.71
N ASN A 504 36.16 19.15 16.90
CA ASN A 504 35.62 18.21 17.90
C ASN A 504 35.28 16.90 17.20
N TRP A 505 35.52 15.78 17.87
CA TRP A 505 35.16 14.46 17.37
C TRP A 505 33.71 14.15 17.73
N ILE A 506 32.94 13.54 16.82
CA ILE A 506 31.52 13.20 17.01
C ILE A 506 31.32 11.68 16.94
N LEU A 507 30.42 11.18 17.79
CA LEU A 507 29.85 9.85 17.72
C LEU A 507 28.31 9.94 17.58
N GLY A 508 27.78 9.43 16.48
CA GLY A 508 26.37 9.12 16.34
C GLY A 508 26.09 7.73 16.88
N LEU A 509 25.13 7.60 17.79
CA LEU A 509 24.76 6.33 18.39
C LEU A 509 23.32 5.97 18.03
N GLY A 510 23.11 4.73 17.59
CA GLY A 510 21.81 4.16 17.27
C GLY A 510 21.57 2.82 17.98
N SER A 511 20.31 2.43 18.05
CA SER A 511 19.89 1.15 18.61
C SER A 511 20.35 -0.04 17.76
N GLU A 512 20.11 -1.27 18.23
CA GLU A 512 20.34 -2.52 17.48
C GLU A 512 19.64 -2.52 16.11
N LYS A 513 18.51 -1.83 16.01
CA LYS A 513 17.69 -1.69 14.80
C LYS A 513 18.07 -0.47 13.96
N GLY A 514 19.04 0.33 14.42
CA GLY A 514 19.53 1.50 13.70
C GLY A 514 18.71 2.78 13.86
N SER A 515 17.75 2.81 14.80
CA SER A 515 17.07 4.04 15.21
C SER A 515 18.03 4.91 16.01
N GLU A 516 18.10 6.20 15.71
CA GLU A 516 19.01 7.12 16.40
C GLU A 516 18.65 7.25 17.89
N VAL A 517 19.68 7.13 18.74
CA VAL A 517 19.58 7.29 20.20
C VAL A 517 20.05 8.68 20.61
N THR A 518 21.28 9.05 20.21
CA THR A 518 21.90 10.34 20.53
C THR A 518 23.10 10.63 19.63
N ARG A 519 23.57 11.88 19.65
CA ARG A 519 24.83 12.33 19.05
C ARG A 519 25.68 12.98 20.14
N LEU A 520 26.93 12.56 20.24
CA LEU A 520 27.87 12.96 21.30
C LEU A 520 29.13 13.55 20.68
N PHE A 521 29.79 14.49 21.37
CA PHE A 521 31.05 15.09 20.89
C PHE A 521 32.08 15.25 22.02
N THR A 522 33.36 15.37 21.64
CA THR A 522 34.48 15.64 22.56
C THR A 522 34.56 17.12 22.94
N ASN A 523 34.92 17.41 24.19
CA ASN A 523 35.30 18.73 24.69
C ASN A 523 36.76 19.08 24.35
N THR A 524 37.64 18.09 24.20
CA THR A 524 39.02 18.31 23.75
C THR A 524 39.06 18.41 22.23
N GLN A 525 39.78 19.42 21.75
CA GLN A 525 39.91 19.74 20.33
C GLN A 525 41.26 19.33 19.76
N SER A 526 41.23 18.68 18.60
CA SER A 526 42.44 18.45 17.80
C SER A 526 42.76 19.68 16.94
N ALA A 527 44.03 20.08 16.88
CA ALA A 527 44.51 21.09 15.95
C ALA A 527 44.86 20.45 14.59
N VAL A 528 44.43 21.10 13.51
CA VAL A 528 44.76 20.70 12.15
C VAL A 528 46.16 21.18 11.78
N LEU A 529 47.05 20.26 11.42
CA LEU A 529 48.39 20.54 10.89
C LEU A 529 48.43 20.42 9.36
N ARG A 530 49.35 21.17 8.74
CA ARG A 530 49.69 21.07 7.31
C ARG A 530 51.12 20.56 7.16
N PHE A 531 51.38 19.72 6.14
CA PHE A 531 52.75 19.29 5.86
C PHE A 531 53.56 20.44 5.24
N ALA A 532 54.88 20.43 5.47
CA ALA A 532 55.79 21.38 4.82
C ALA A 532 56.07 20.95 3.36
N THR A 533 55.80 21.83 2.38
CA THR A 533 56.09 21.64 0.95
C THR A 533 57.19 22.59 0.49
N ALA A 534 58.41 22.07 0.29
CA ALA A 534 59.57 22.74 -0.33
C ALA A 534 60.00 24.11 0.25
N GLN A 535 61.21 24.52 -0.11
CA GLN A 535 62.02 25.56 0.52
C GLN A 535 61.48 27.02 0.41
N ASN A 536 60.33 27.25 -0.24
CA ASN A 536 59.86 28.59 -0.60
C ASN A 536 58.50 29.01 0.01
N ASP A 537 57.79 28.14 0.75
CA ASP A 537 56.49 28.47 1.37
C ASP A 537 56.61 29.20 2.73
N PHE A 538 57.77 29.81 3.03
CA PHE A 538 57.98 30.59 4.26
C PHE A 538 57.28 31.96 4.26
N ASN A 539 56.58 32.34 3.19
CA ASN A 539 55.89 33.63 3.14
C ASN A 539 54.39 33.45 3.43
N CYS A 540 54.02 33.80 4.66
CA CYS A 540 52.65 33.84 5.15
C CYS A 540 51.89 34.98 4.50
N ASP A 541 51.36 34.77 3.29
CA ASP A 541 50.36 35.65 2.68
C ASP A 541 49.55 34.84 1.65
N ASP A 542 48.53 34.12 2.13
CA ASP A 542 47.30 33.85 1.37
C ASP A 542 46.26 33.22 2.30
N TYR A 543 45.57 34.06 3.08
CA TYR A 543 44.10 34.21 3.04
C TYR A 543 43.60 35.04 4.24
N ASN A 544 43.37 36.33 4.03
CA ASN A 544 42.28 37.06 4.70
C ASN A 544 41.20 37.27 3.64
N GLY A 545 39.98 36.81 3.92
CA GLY A 545 38.90 36.78 2.95
C GLY A 545 38.38 38.15 2.52
N GLY A 546 37.73 38.17 1.34
CA GLY A 546 36.69 39.12 0.98
C GLY A 546 36.83 39.76 -0.41
N GLY A 547 35.86 39.49 -1.30
CA GLY A 547 35.43 40.42 -2.36
C GLY A 547 35.81 40.06 -3.79
N ASP A 548 34.80 39.65 -4.56
CA ASP A 548 34.45 39.99 -5.96
C ASP A 548 35.49 40.11 -7.10
N GLU A 549 34.99 39.70 -8.28
CA GLU A 549 35.39 40.02 -9.68
C GLU A 549 36.48 39.20 -10.41
N GLU A 550 35.99 38.42 -11.39
CA GLU A 550 36.34 38.39 -12.83
C GLU A 550 37.80 38.53 -13.33
N GLN A 551 38.10 37.70 -14.36
CA GLN A 551 39.07 37.87 -15.48
C GLN A 551 40.46 37.19 -15.46
N SER A 552 40.55 36.16 -16.31
CA SER A 552 41.55 35.85 -17.36
C SER A 552 43.05 36.24 -17.28
N ALA A 553 43.87 35.26 -17.73
CA ALA A 553 45.06 35.36 -18.61
C ALA A 553 46.50 35.44 -18.02
N GLY A 554 47.36 34.52 -18.50
CA GLY A 554 48.69 34.84 -19.07
C GLY A 554 49.94 34.91 -18.16
N ALA A 555 50.79 33.87 -18.27
CA ALA A 555 52.27 33.84 -18.24
C ALA A 555 53.09 34.79 -17.32
N LYS A 556 54.04 34.22 -16.55
CA LYS A 556 55.49 34.45 -16.76
C LYS A 556 56.40 33.58 -15.89
N LYS A 557 57.47 33.14 -16.53
CA LYS A 557 58.71 32.55 -16.01
C LYS A 557 59.68 33.73 -15.85
N ASP A 558 60.31 33.92 -14.70
CA ASP A 558 61.60 34.63 -14.60
C ASP A 558 62.31 34.29 -13.28
N THR A 559 63.61 34.08 -13.43
CA THR A 559 64.65 33.86 -12.42
C THR A 559 65.12 35.21 -11.87
N ASP A 560 65.33 35.32 -10.56
CA ASP A 560 66.52 35.95 -9.94
C ASP A 560 66.42 35.99 -8.40
N GLU A 561 67.59 35.97 -7.77
CA GLU A 561 67.86 35.97 -6.32
C GLU A 561 67.02 36.99 -5.53
N PHE A 562 66.40 36.53 -4.44
CA PHE A 562 65.85 37.41 -3.41
C PHE A 562 66.12 36.82 -2.02
N GLN A 563 67.00 37.48 -1.27
CA GLN A 563 67.16 37.31 0.17
C GLN A 563 65.96 37.98 0.87
N VAL A 564 65.26 37.28 1.76
CA VAL A 564 64.17 37.84 2.56
C VAL A 564 64.43 37.61 4.04
N ASP A 565 64.42 38.72 4.79
CA ASP A 565 64.39 38.80 6.24
C ASP A 565 63.14 38.10 6.83
N VAL A 566 63.34 37.30 7.87
CA VAL A 566 62.31 36.53 8.58
C VAL A 566 61.31 37.47 9.31
N PRO A 567 59.99 37.43 9.02
CA PRO A 567 58.99 38.07 9.86
C PRO A 567 58.62 37.17 11.04
N ASN A 568 58.71 37.72 12.26
CA ASN A 568 58.28 37.10 13.52
C ASN A 568 56.75 37.17 13.69
N ASP A 569 55.98 36.45 12.88
CA ASP A 569 54.56 36.17 13.19
C ASP A 569 54.42 34.76 13.80
N PRO A 570 54.14 34.63 15.12
CA PRO A 570 53.97 33.32 15.78
C PRO A 570 52.73 32.55 15.32
N SER A 571 51.83 33.17 14.56
CA SER A 571 50.58 32.53 14.09
C SER A 571 50.77 31.58 12.89
N CYS A 572 51.99 31.51 12.34
CA CYS A 572 52.28 30.83 11.07
C CYS A 572 53.27 29.65 11.21
N VAL A 573 53.17 28.87 12.30
CA VAL A 573 54.16 27.81 12.65
C VAL A 573 53.50 26.46 13.00
N LEU A 574 52.62 25.94 12.15
CA LEU A 574 52.02 24.60 12.36
C LEU A 574 52.32 23.66 11.18
N TYR A 575 53.61 23.42 10.96
CA TYR A 575 54.11 22.40 10.03
C TYR A 575 54.30 21.04 10.72
N ALA A 576 54.07 19.96 9.97
CA ALA A 576 54.22 18.59 10.45
C ALA A 576 55.20 17.76 9.61
N SER A 577 55.84 16.80 10.29
CA SER A 577 56.69 15.76 9.71
C SER A 577 56.02 14.40 9.85
N GLY A 578 56.13 13.57 8.81
CA GLY A 578 55.71 12.18 8.86
C GLY A 578 56.66 11.34 9.68
N ILE A 579 56.11 10.53 10.59
CA ILE A 579 56.84 9.54 11.39
C ILE A 579 56.25 8.17 11.13
N TYR A 580 57.08 7.15 10.97
CA TYR A 580 56.64 5.79 10.69
C TYR A 580 57.58 4.75 11.28
N ASP A 581 57.03 3.62 11.68
CA ASP A 581 57.77 2.38 11.89
C ASP A 581 57.22 1.34 10.92
N ALA A 582 58.06 0.93 9.97
CA ALA A 582 57.66 0.04 8.90
C ALA A 582 57.46 -1.41 9.36
N LYS A 583 58.06 -1.84 10.49
CA LYS A 583 57.78 -3.16 11.08
C LYS A 583 58.03 -3.07 12.59
N SER A 584 57.07 -2.48 13.29
CA SER A 584 57.08 -2.32 14.74
C SER A 584 56.80 -3.67 15.43
N PRO A 585 57.37 -3.91 16.63
CA PRO A 585 56.98 -5.04 17.49
C PRO A 585 55.57 -4.90 18.09
N ALA A 586 54.83 -3.83 17.80
CA ALA A 586 53.45 -3.66 18.22
C ALA A 586 52.50 -4.63 17.47
N THR A 587 51.45 -5.07 18.14
CA THR A 587 50.51 -6.08 17.63
C THR A 587 49.64 -5.49 16.50
N PRO A 588 49.46 -6.19 15.36
CA PRO A 588 48.51 -5.78 14.32
C PRO A 588 47.10 -5.52 14.88
N MET A 589 46.39 -4.52 14.34
CA MET A 589 45.07 -4.04 14.79
C MET A 589 45.01 -3.30 16.13
N ASN A 590 46.12 -3.22 16.87
CA ASN A 590 46.25 -2.35 18.02
C ASN A 590 46.49 -0.90 17.58
N PHE A 591 46.54 0.00 18.55
CA PHE A 591 46.77 1.43 18.36
C PHE A 591 48.06 1.82 19.06
N VAL A 592 48.88 2.61 18.39
CA VAL A 592 50.04 3.24 19.01
C VAL A 592 49.76 4.70 19.25
N VAL A 593 50.19 5.18 20.41
CA VAL A 593 49.99 6.55 20.86
C VAL A 593 51.34 7.13 21.25
N LEU A 594 51.66 8.28 20.68
CA LEU A 594 52.92 8.97 20.87
C LEU A 594 52.77 10.07 21.91
N TYR A 595 53.68 10.10 22.88
CA TYR A 595 53.69 11.04 23.99
C TYR A 595 54.95 11.89 23.98
N ASP A 596 54.80 13.17 24.33
CA ASP A 596 55.91 14.08 24.57
C ASP A 596 56.45 13.94 26.01
N SER A 597 57.37 14.83 26.39
CA SER A 597 57.99 14.84 27.71
C SER A 597 57.03 15.17 28.87
N ASP A 598 55.87 15.77 28.57
CA ASP A 598 54.85 16.13 29.57
C ASP A 598 53.75 15.06 29.73
N ASP A 599 53.92 13.91 29.05
CA ASP A 599 52.93 12.83 28.97
C ASP A 599 51.63 13.22 28.25
N GLU A 600 51.69 14.21 27.36
CA GLU A 600 50.56 14.66 26.56
C GLU A 600 50.49 13.88 25.24
N VAL A 601 49.26 13.58 24.78
CA VAL A 601 49.06 12.81 23.54
C VAL A 601 49.35 13.68 22.33
N VAL A 602 50.47 13.42 21.65
CA VAL A 602 50.88 14.15 20.45
C VAL A 602 50.05 13.69 19.25
N SER A 603 50.07 12.39 18.98
CA SER A 603 49.36 11.78 17.84
C SER A 603 49.10 10.30 18.06
N SER A 604 48.26 9.72 17.21
CA SER A 604 47.87 8.30 17.26
C SER A 604 47.91 7.67 15.87
N ALA A 605 48.08 6.34 15.84
CA ALA A 605 47.96 5.53 14.64
C ALA A 605 47.41 4.15 14.97
N ILE A 606 46.81 3.51 13.97
CA ILE A 606 46.52 2.08 13.98
C ILE A 606 47.76 1.31 13.49
N VAL A 607 48.03 0.17 14.11
CA VAL A 607 49.01 -0.81 13.63
C VAL A 607 48.35 -1.64 12.53
N GLN A 608 48.95 -1.63 11.35
CA GLN A 608 48.45 -2.28 10.15
C GLN A 608 48.39 -3.81 10.31
N PHE A 609 47.55 -4.48 9.51
CA PHE A 609 47.37 -5.93 9.49
C PHE A 609 47.22 -6.46 8.06
N ALA A 610 47.45 -7.76 7.84
CA ALA A 610 47.38 -8.34 6.50
C ALA A 610 45.93 -8.27 5.96
N GLY A 611 45.75 -7.66 4.78
CA GLY A 611 44.42 -7.45 4.19
C GLY A 611 43.71 -6.18 4.66
N SER A 612 44.38 -5.29 5.40
CA SER A 612 43.90 -3.91 5.65
C SER A 612 43.96 -3.05 4.37
N GLN A 613 43.24 -3.45 3.33
CA GLN A 613 43.06 -2.59 2.17
C GLN A 613 42.10 -1.46 2.55
N LEU A 614 42.60 -0.22 2.63
CA LEU A 614 41.77 0.98 2.42
C LEU A 614 41.20 1.03 0.98
N ILE A 615 41.61 0.09 0.12
CA ILE A 615 41.46 0.04 -1.33
C ILE A 615 40.22 -0.75 -1.80
N THR A 616 39.56 -1.55 -0.97
CA THR A 616 38.43 -2.42 -1.40
C THR A 616 37.12 -1.69 -1.77
N LEU A 617 37.10 -0.36 -1.81
CA LEU A 617 35.97 0.45 -2.27
C LEU A 617 36.29 1.35 -3.49
N GLY A 618 37.24 0.96 -4.34
CA GLY A 618 37.30 1.42 -5.74
C GLY A 618 37.91 2.79 -6.03
N PHE A 619 38.97 3.21 -5.32
CA PHE A 619 39.71 4.46 -5.65
C PHE A 619 41.24 4.22 -5.78
N PRO A 620 41.93 4.84 -6.76
CA PRO A 620 43.38 4.72 -6.93
C PRO A 620 44.16 5.63 -5.96
N HIS A 621 45.20 5.10 -5.31
CA HIS A 621 46.26 5.76 -4.52
C HIS A 621 46.02 7.23 -4.12
N GLN A 622 45.29 7.45 -3.03
CA GLN A 622 45.06 8.78 -2.45
C GLN A 622 45.63 8.92 -1.03
N ALA A 623 46.45 8.00 -0.51
CA ALA A 623 47.23 8.27 0.71
C ALA A 623 48.48 9.08 0.34
N PRO A 624 49.00 9.99 1.20
CA PRO A 624 50.32 10.55 0.94
C PRO A 624 51.33 9.39 0.79
N TRP A 625 52.23 9.48 -0.20
CA TRP A 625 53.05 8.34 -0.65
C TRP A 625 53.74 7.58 0.48
N PHE A 626 54.21 8.27 1.52
CA PHE A 626 54.83 7.65 2.68
C PHE A 626 53.93 6.72 3.49
N TYR A 627 52.62 6.96 3.52
CA TYR A 627 51.65 6.07 4.18
C TYR A 627 51.25 4.92 3.25
N ALA A 628 51.16 5.19 1.94
CA ALA A 628 50.81 4.20 0.92
C ALA A 628 51.80 3.03 0.87
N ASP A 629 53.09 3.30 1.10
CA ASP A 629 54.16 2.28 1.07
C ASP A 629 54.05 1.27 2.23
N TYR A 630 53.29 1.58 3.29
CA TYR A 630 53.13 0.73 4.47
C TYR A 630 51.69 0.24 4.68
N GLU A 631 50.76 0.56 3.77
CA GLU A 631 49.42 -0.05 3.79
C GLU A 631 49.52 -1.58 3.63
N GLN A 632 48.68 -2.31 4.36
CA GLN A 632 48.67 -3.79 4.38
C GLN A 632 49.94 -4.47 4.94
N ASN A 633 50.91 -3.72 5.46
CA ASN A 633 52.12 -4.29 6.06
C ASN A 633 51.89 -4.57 7.56
N PRO A 634 51.71 -5.83 8.00
CA PRO A 634 51.39 -6.13 9.39
C PRO A 634 52.48 -5.61 10.35
N GLY A 635 52.07 -4.95 11.43
CA GLY A 635 53.02 -4.36 12.39
C GLY A 635 53.56 -2.99 11.98
N ALA A 636 53.25 -2.48 10.78
CA ALA A 636 53.60 -1.12 10.42
C ALA A 636 52.65 -0.10 11.07
N PHE A 637 53.15 1.08 11.42
CA PHE A 637 52.31 2.24 11.73
C PHE A 637 52.94 3.52 11.19
N ALA A 638 52.11 4.51 10.90
CA ALA A 638 52.57 5.82 10.46
C ALA A 638 51.60 6.91 10.93
N THR A 639 52.15 8.05 11.34
CA THR A 639 51.39 9.24 11.75
C THR A 639 52.22 10.51 11.51
N MET A 640 51.84 11.63 12.13
CA MET A 640 52.56 12.89 12.05
C MET A 640 52.80 13.51 13.42
N ILE A 641 53.89 14.27 13.50
CA ILE A 641 54.25 15.08 14.66
C ILE A 641 54.55 16.52 14.18
N PRO A 642 54.34 17.55 15.02
CA PRO A 642 54.73 18.91 14.67
C PRO A 642 56.26 19.02 14.51
N ASN A 643 56.71 19.85 13.57
CA ASN A 643 58.15 20.02 13.27
C ASN A 643 58.95 20.58 14.46
N ASN A 644 58.28 21.32 15.34
CA ASN A 644 58.83 21.85 16.57
C ASN A 644 58.14 21.17 17.76
N LEU A 645 58.74 20.09 18.25
CA LEU A 645 58.26 19.33 19.42
C LEU A 645 59.37 19.27 20.46
N PRO A 646 59.42 20.22 21.42
CA PRO A 646 60.46 20.25 22.45
C PRO A 646 60.61 18.89 23.15
N GLY A 647 61.83 18.34 23.21
CA GLY A 647 62.11 17.03 23.81
C GLY A 647 61.79 15.81 22.93
N GLY A 648 61.06 16.00 21.83
CA GLY A 648 60.70 14.95 20.88
C GLY A 648 59.69 13.94 21.45
N ILE A 649 59.55 12.82 20.75
CA ILE A 649 58.78 11.67 21.23
C ILE A 649 59.65 10.89 22.21
N GLN A 650 59.26 10.88 23.48
CA GLN A 650 60.01 10.19 24.54
C GLN A 650 59.33 8.91 24.99
N LYS A 651 58.03 8.75 24.71
CA LYS A 651 57.27 7.56 25.07
C LYS A 651 56.30 7.16 23.97
N VAL A 652 56.29 5.86 23.69
CA VAL A 652 55.31 5.22 22.79
C VAL A 652 54.57 4.14 23.58
N VAL A 653 53.25 4.18 23.54
CA VAL A 653 52.39 3.20 24.23
C VAL A 653 51.50 2.50 23.21
N GLU A 654 51.44 1.18 23.31
CA GLU A 654 50.55 0.33 22.54
C GLU A 654 49.25 0.05 23.32
N TYR A 655 48.11 0.23 22.67
CA TYR A 655 46.77 -0.04 23.19
C TYR A 655 46.02 -1.08 22.35
N ASP A 656 45.31 -2.00 23.00
CA ASP A 656 44.42 -2.93 22.31
C ASP A 656 43.15 -2.22 21.77
N ALA A 657 42.38 -2.94 20.96
CA ALA A 657 41.11 -2.43 20.40
C ALA A 657 40.03 -2.12 21.46
N LYS A 658 40.22 -2.56 22.71
CA LYS A 658 39.35 -2.23 23.86
C LYS A 658 39.92 -1.07 24.69
N GLY A 659 41.08 -0.52 24.33
CA GLY A 659 41.74 0.58 25.03
C GLY A 659 42.47 0.18 26.31
N ASN A 660 43.07 -1.01 26.36
CA ASN A 660 43.99 -1.45 27.42
C ASN A 660 45.45 -1.36 26.96
N ILE A 661 46.38 -1.03 27.85
CA ILE A 661 47.82 -0.93 27.53
C ILE A 661 48.43 -2.33 27.34
N VAL A 662 49.24 -2.49 26.30
CA VAL A 662 49.93 -3.73 25.91
C VAL A 662 51.44 -3.64 26.11
N ASN A 663 52.09 -2.59 25.60
CA ASN A 663 53.53 -2.39 25.67
C ASN A 663 53.91 -0.91 25.76
N GLN A 664 55.14 -0.62 26.21
CA GLN A 664 55.68 0.72 26.34
C GLN A 664 57.18 0.77 26.02
N TRP A 665 57.58 1.74 25.21
CA TRP A 665 58.97 2.04 24.90
C TRP A 665 59.31 3.47 25.32
N THR A 666 60.53 3.68 25.82
CA THR A 666 61.01 5.00 26.26
C THR A 666 62.40 5.30 25.71
N ASP A 667 62.63 6.55 25.36
CA ASP A 667 63.92 7.08 24.93
C ASP A 667 64.06 8.50 25.51
N GLU A 668 65.10 8.74 26.30
CA GLU A 668 65.20 9.94 27.14
C GLU A 668 65.57 11.21 26.35
N ASP A 669 66.18 11.08 25.16
CA ASP A 669 66.61 12.20 24.34
C ASP A 669 65.80 12.36 23.05
N GLY A 670 64.84 11.46 22.81
CA GLY A 670 63.95 11.48 21.66
C GLY A 670 64.66 11.07 20.36
N PHE A 671 65.76 10.33 20.45
CA PHE A 671 66.64 9.95 19.34
C PHE A 671 66.58 8.45 19.06
N TRP A 672 65.53 8.05 18.35
CA TRP A 672 65.24 6.64 18.09
C TRP A 672 66.05 6.11 16.90
N ALA A 673 66.93 5.13 17.16
CA ALA A 673 67.69 4.40 16.14
C ALA A 673 68.43 5.30 15.11
N GLY A 674 68.97 6.44 15.57
CA GLY A 674 69.69 7.37 14.71
C GLY A 674 68.87 8.57 14.20
N TYR A 675 67.60 8.69 14.57
CA TYR A 675 66.67 9.71 14.06
C TYR A 675 66.11 10.62 15.16
N ASN A 676 66.21 11.94 14.99
CA ASN A 676 65.76 12.95 15.95
C ASN A 676 64.28 13.32 15.78
N THR A 677 63.49 13.21 16.84
CA THR A 677 62.06 13.58 16.84
C THR A 677 61.75 14.98 17.41
N SER A 678 62.74 15.68 18.00
CA SER A 678 62.53 16.96 18.71
C SER A 678 62.52 18.22 17.82
N ASN A 679 63.25 18.18 16.70
CA ASN A 679 63.33 19.29 15.75
C ASN A 679 63.28 18.72 14.33
N SER A 680 62.12 18.13 14.01
CA SER A 680 61.88 17.44 12.75
C SER A 680 61.62 18.46 11.64
N ASN A 681 62.66 19.14 11.16
CA ASN A 681 62.58 20.08 10.04
C ASN A 681 62.74 19.41 8.67
N TRP A 682 62.44 18.12 8.58
CA TRP A 682 62.57 17.35 7.34
C TRP A 682 61.25 17.44 6.57
N GLY A 683 61.09 18.51 5.78
CA GLY A 683 59.98 18.61 4.83
C GLY A 683 60.06 17.52 3.76
N MET A 684 58.90 16.99 3.33
CA MET A 684 58.84 15.99 2.26
C MET A 684 59.24 16.64 0.93
N ASN A 685 60.39 16.30 0.39
CA ASN A 685 60.55 16.31 -1.07
C ASN A 685 60.14 14.92 -1.59
N PRO A 686 59.43 14.80 -2.73
CA PRO A 686 59.12 13.53 -3.36
C PRO A 686 60.37 12.67 -3.53
N PRO A 687 60.30 11.34 -3.32
CA PRO A 687 61.34 10.46 -3.82
C PRO A 687 61.17 10.36 -5.34
N HIS A 688 61.69 11.33 -6.09
CA HIS A 688 62.11 11.03 -7.46
C HIS A 688 63.38 10.19 -7.33
N GLU A 689 63.22 8.88 -7.52
CA GLU A 689 64.29 7.90 -7.70
C GLU A 689 65.41 7.97 -6.65
N GLY A 690 65.14 7.42 -5.46
CA GLY A 690 66.21 6.89 -4.59
C GLY A 690 66.75 7.78 -3.48
N ASN A 691 66.05 8.82 -3.03
CA ASN A 691 66.44 9.58 -1.82
C ASN A 691 65.32 9.58 -0.77
N SER A 692 65.57 8.97 0.40
CA SER A 692 64.65 8.82 1.54
C SER A 692 64.69 9.98 2.55
N GLN A 693 65.27 11.13 2.19
CA GLN A 693 65.66 12.20 3.12
C GLN A 693 64.55 13.09 3.71
N GLY A 694 63.27 12.70 3.67
CA GLY A 694 62.14 13.56 4.10
C GLY A 694 61.21 12.99 5.18
N GLN A 695 61.54 11.85 5.80
CA GLN A 695 60.68 11.16 6.79
C GLN A 695 61.49 10.69 7.99
N ILE A 696 60.85 10.59 9.15
CA ILE A 696 61.49 10.03 10.35
C ILE A 696 61.20 8.52 10.41
N ALA A 697 62.22 7.71 10.11
CA ALA A 697 62.18 6.26 10.23
C ALA A 697 62.34 5.87 11.71
N PHE A 698 61.22 5.79 12.40
CA PHE A 698 61.13 5.39 13.79
C PHE A 698 61.35 3.87 13.90
N GLN A 699 62.26 3.41 14.76
CA GLN A 699 62.48 1.97 14.98
C GLN A 699 62.49 1.66 16.48
N LEU A 700 61.50 0.91 16.94
CA LEU A 700 61.46 0.44 18.33
C LEU A 700 62.46 -0.72 18.54
N PRO A 701 63.40 -0.66 19.53
CA PRO A 701 64.44 -1.66 19.71
C PRO A 701 63.90 -3.05 20.07
N HIS A 702 64.39 -4.09 19.39
CA HIS A 702 64.08 -5.48 19.73
C HIS A 702 65.08 -6.47 19.10
N ILE A 703 65.31 -7.60 19.78
CA ILE A 703 65.79 -8.84 19.17
C ILE A 703 64.74 -9.90 19.43
N GLN A 704 64.30 -10.55 18.37
CA GLN A 704 63.44 -11.70 18.46
C GLN A 704 64.17 -12.85 17.77
N ILE A 705 64.42 -13.95 18.47
CA ILE A 705 64.65 -15.22 17.75
C ILE A 705 63.31 -15.57 17.16
N GLU A 706 63.23 -15.49 15.86
CA GLU A 706 62.04 -15.84 15.11
C GLU A 706 62.01 -17.35 14.89
N SER A 707 63.17 -18.02 14.89
CA SER A 707 63.24 -19.46 14.70
C SER A 707 64.61 -20.03 15.12
N PRO A 708 64.73 -21.13 15.89
CA PRO A 708 63.70 -21.90 16.60
C PRO A 708 63.46 -21.39 18.02
N MET A 709 62.37 -21.80 18.68
CA MET A 709 61.95 -21.39 20.03
C MET A 709 61.97 -22.56 21.03
N SER A 710 61.46 -22.37 22.26
CA SER A 710 61.53 -23.40 23.32
C SER A 710 60.46 -24.47 23.23
N TYR A 711 60.87 -25.74 23.39
CA TYR A 711 60.00 -26.93 23.21
C TYR A 711 59.46 -27.07 21.79
N ASP A 712 60.06 -26.34 20.85
CA ASP A 712 59.75 -26.46 19.44
C ASP A 712 60.18 -27.82 18.96
N ASP A 713 59.30 -28.76 18.70
CA ASP A 713 59.73 -29.87 17.86
C ASP A 713 59.78 -29.46 16.37
N ILE A 714 60.87 -28.84 15.94
CA ILE A 714 61.10 -28.38 14.56
C ILE A 714 60.67 -29.45 13.56
N CYS A 715 59.74 -29.07 12.70
CA CYS A 715 59.29 -29.96 11.67
C CYS A 715 60.21 -29.89 10.45
N ASN A 716 60.90 -31.00 10.19
CA ASN A 716 61.75 -31.16 9.04
C ASN A 716 60.94 -31.56 7.80
N ASN A 717 60.83 -30.62 6.86
CA ASN A 717 60.20 -30.81 5.57
C ASN A 717 61.19 -31.25 4.47
N GLY A 718 62.50 -31.24 4.75
CA GLY A 718 63.57 -31.51 3.78
C GLY A 718 64.31 -30.26 3.25
N ASP A 719 64.02 -29.09 3.81
CA ASP A 719 64.55 -27.78 3.39
C ASP A 719 65.54 -27.17 4.40
N GLU A 720 66.20 -26.06 4.02
CA GLU A 720 66.96 -25.23 4.95
C GLU A 720 66.04 -24.62 6.01
N PHE A 721 66.40 -24.80 7.28
CA PHE A 721 65.73 -24.18 8.40
C PHE A 721 66.42 -22.85 8.71
N PRO A 722 65.80 -21.71 8.42
CA PRO A 722 66.44 -20.44 8.68
C PRO A 722 66.37 -20.16 10.17
N ILE A 723 67.52 -20.01 10.81
CA ILE A 723 67.63 -19.42 12.15
C ILE A 723 67.41 -17.92 11.96
N GLN A 724 66.16 -17.52 12.03
CA GLN A 724 65.73 -16.18 11.76
C GLN A 724 65.71 -15.37 13.03
N PHE A 725 66.06 -14.10 12.88
CA PHE A 725 66.00 -13.16 13.97
C PHE A 725 65.83 -11.74 13.45
N ASP A 726 64.77 -11.05 13.89
CA ASP A 726 64.66 -9.62 13.68
C ASP A 726 65.45 -8.91 14.77
N ALA A 727 66.35 -8.04 14.34
CA ALA A 727 67.25 -7.32 15.20
C ALA A 727 67.26 -5.86 14.77
N ARG A 728 66.58 -4.99 15.53
CA ARG A 728 66.44 -3.56 15.24
C ARG A 728 66.92 -2.68 16.36
N GLY A 729 67.44 -1.51 15.99
CA GLY A 729 68.20 -0.68 16.90
C GLY A 729 69.48 -1.38 17.39
N THR A 730 70.01 -2.37 16.65
CA THR A 730 71.25 -3.12 16.94
C THR A 730 71.92 -3.62 15.65
N SER A 731 73.26 -3.69 15.57
CA SER A 731 74.00 -3.92 14.31
C SER A 731 74.72 -5.28 14.16
N GLN A 732 75.04 -6.01 15.23
CA GLN A 732 75.69 -7.33 15.17
C GLN A 732 75.13 -8.33 16.19
N VAL A 733 75.12 -9.63 15.84
CA VAL A 733 74.70 -10.75 16.72
C VAL A 733 75.56 -12.03 16.56
N ASN A 734 75.41 -13.02 17.45
CA ASN A 734 76.08 -14.33 17.41
C ASN A 734 75.06 -15.49 17.56
N ILE A 735 75.26 -16.66 16.91
CA ILE A 735 74.30 -17.79 16.88
C ILE A 735 74.93 -19.13 17.28
N TRP A 736 74.27 -19.86 18.19
CA TRP A 736 74.81 -21.07 18.84
C TRP A 736 73.77 -22.19 18.86
N ILE A 737 74.17 -23.47 18.74
CA ILE A 737 73.31 -24.64 19.01
C ILE A 737 73.83 -25.47 20.18
N GLN A 738 72.93 -26.12 20.89
CA GLN A 738 73.24 -27.18 21.84
C GLN A 738 72.35 -28.38 21.52
N ARG A 739 72.86 -29.62 21.57
CA ARG A 739 72.10 -30.86 21.32
C ARG A 739 72.22 -31.82 22.49
N ASP A 740 71.11 -32.33 23.04
CA ASP A 740 71.02 -33.22 24.20
C ASP A 740 72.00 -32.84 25.33
N GLU A 741 72.04 -31.54 25.68
CA GLU A 741 72.95 -30.95 26.69
C GLU A 741 74.46 -31.07 26.41
N MET A 742 74.86 -31.46 25.20
CA MET A 742 76.25 -31.33 24.75
C MET A 742 76.70 -29.85 24.76
N PRO A 743 78.01 -29.57 24.76
CA PRO A 743 78.51 -28.19 24.77
C PRO A 743 77.88 -27.32 23.67
N TRP A 744 77.68 -26.01 23.94
CA TRP A 744 77.24 -25.07 22.90
C TRP A 744 78.24 -25.07 21.75
N GLU A 745 77.76 -25.48 20.59
CA GLU A 745 78.50 -25.49 19.33
C GLU A 745 78.12 -24.24 18.54
N VAL A 746 79.11 -23.61 17.91
CA VAL A 746 78.86 -22.47 17.04
C VAL A 746 78.19 -22.99 15.78
N ILE A 747 77.01 -22.46 15.51
CA ILE A 747 76.43 -22.55 14.17
C ILE A 747 77.04 -21.44 13.31
N ALA A 748 77.08 -20.21 13.83
CA ALA A 748 77.62 -19.03 13.15
C ALA A 748 78.00 -17.88 14.10
N ALA A 749 79.05 -17.09 13.77
CA ALA A 749 79.54 -15.98 14.60
C ALA A 749 79.75 -14.68 13.81
N ASN A 750 79.66 -13.52 14.50
CA ASN A 750 79.66 -12.17 13.91
C ASN A 750 78.68 -12.05 12.74
N VAL A 751 77.48 -12.60 12.98
CA VAL A 751 76.41 -12.55 12.01
C VAL A 751 75.94 -11.11 11.99
N ASP A 752 76.00 -10.50 10.81
CA ASP A 752 75.52 -9.15 10.60
C ASP A 752 74.04 -9.12 11.00
N ALA A 753 73.68 -8.33 12.01
CA ALA A 753 72.30 -8.30 12.51
C ALA A 753 71.34 -7.79 11.42
N ARG A 754 71.88 -7.00 10.48
CA ARG A 754 71.16 -6.49 9.31
C ARG A 754 70.79 -7.59 8.32
N ASN A 755 71.45 -8.75 8.39
CA ASN A 755 71.05 -9.91 7.60
C ASN A 755 69.76 -10.52 8.12
N GLY A 756 69.50 -10.44 9.44
CA GLY A 756 68.24 -10.90 10.07
C GLY A 756 67.97 -12.41 10.02
N TYR A 757 68.90 -13.21 9.49
CA TYR A 757 68.76 -14.67 9.49
C TYR A 757 70.10 -15.36 9.28
N TYR A 758 70.07 -16.67 9.48
CA TYR A 758 71.11 -17.61 9.11
C TYR A 758 70.50 -18.94 8.66
N ASP A 759 70.73 -19.34 7.41
CA ASP A 759 70.15 -20.59 6.88
C ASP A 759 70.88 -21.83 7.43
N TRP A 760 70.13 -22.67 8.15
CA TRP A 760 70.62 -23.91 8.75
C TRP A 760 70.00 -25.13 8.08
N TYR A 761 70.75 -25.84 7.24
CA TYR A 761 70.25 -27.04 6.56
C TYR A 761 70.04 -28.23 7.53
N ILE A 762 68.80 -28.75 7.62
CA ILE A 762 68.43 -29.88 8.48
C ILE A 762 68.12 -31.13 7.62
N TYR A 763 69.03 -32.10 7.57
CA TYR A 763 68.80 -33.35 6.84
C TYR A 763 67.72 -34.23 7.50
N ARG A 764 66.76 -34.77 6.71
CA ARG A 764 65.76 -35.75 7.17
C ARG A 764 66.44 -36.98 7.77
N GLU A 765 65.79 -37.63 8.72
CA GLU A 765 66.30 -38.76 9.53
C GLU A 765 67.45 -38.43 10.52
N ILE A 766 68.22 -37.35 10.33
CA ILE A 766 69.45 -37.09 11.13
C ILE A 766 69.17 -36.52 12.51
N TYR A 767 68.26 -35.55 12.61
CA TYR A 767 67.92 -34.86 13.86
C TYR A 767 66.58 -35.35 14.45
N THR A 768 65.90 -36.27 13.75
CA THR A 768 64.56 -36.77 14.10
C THR A 768 64.55 -37.40 15.50
N GLY A 769 63.90 -36.73 16.46
CA GLY A 769 63.73 -37.17 17.84
C GLY A 769 64.77 -36.68 18.88
N THR A 770 65.71 -35.78 18.57
CA THR A 770 66.74 -35.25 19.51
C THR A 770 66.35 -33.91 20.15
N GLU A 771 66.83 -33.50 21.35
CA GLU A 771 66.56 -32.18 21.99
C GLU A 771 67.68 -31.15 21.75
N ASN A 772 67.35 -29.87 21.51
CA ASN A 772 68.29 -28.86 21.01
C ASN A 772 68.01 -27.43 21.57
N ARG A 773 68.91 -26.43 21.48
CA ARG A 773 68.66 -25.00 21.81
C ARG A 773 69.45 -24.03 20.93
N ILE A 774 68.91 -22.83 20.66
CA ILE A 774 69.53 -21.68 19.98
C ILE A 774 69.64 -20.47 20.90
N ARG A 775 70.73 -19.70 20.78
CA ARG A 775 70.91 -18.41 21.47
C ARG A 775 71.39 -17.33 20.49
N ILE A 776 70.81 -16.11 20.61
CA ILE A 776 71.17 -14.90 19.86
C ILE A 776 71.28 -13.68 20.78
N THR A 777 72.38 -12.94 20.68
CA THR A 777 72.68 -11.82 21.59
C THR A 777 73.07 -10.55 20.83
N SER A 778 72.48 -9.40 21.17
CA SER A 778 72.95 -8.08 20.69
C SER A 778 74.39 -7.84 21.15
N VAL A 779 75.23 -7.36 20.24
CA VAL A 779 76.59 -6.90 20.56
C VAL A 779 76.59 -5.50 21.21
N GLU A 780 75.54 -4.69 21.01
CA GLU A 780 75.49 -3.26 21.38
C GLU A 780 74.60 -2.95 22.58
N HIS A 781 73.43 -3.60 22.67
CA HIS A 781 72.46 -3.46 23.76
C HIS A 781 72.35 -4.79 24.49
N GLY A 782 73.30 -5.10 25.38
CA GLY A 782 73.43 -6.46 25.98
C GLY A 782 72.24 -6.95 26.82
N TYR A 783 71.26 -6.10 27.13
CA TYR A 783 69.97 -6.48 27.73
C TYR A 783 68.94 -6.95 26.68
N VAL A 784 69.18 -6.64 25.41
CA VAL A 784 68.44 -7.11 24.25
C VAL A 784 69.09 -8.41 23.79
N LEU A 785 68.49 -9.52 24.20
CA LEU A 785 68.91 -10.86 23.83
C LEU A 785 67.68 -11.70 23.55
N ALA A 786 67.89 -12.80 22.85
CA ALA A 786 66.90 -13.83 22.69
C ALA A 786 67.55 -15.20 22.88
N GLU A 787 66.88 -16.06 23.62
CA GLU A 787 67.19 -17.47 23.67
C GLU A 787 65.97 -18.22 23.14
N SER A 788 66.21 -19.20 22.27
CA SER A 788 65.27 -20.29 22.19
C SER A 788 65.38 -21.05 23.51
N GLY A 789 64.34 -21.78 23.88
CA GLY A 789 64.57 -22.90 24.77
C GLY A 789 64.67 -24.21 24.00
N LEU A 790 64.26 -25.33 24.62
CA LEU A 790 64.56 -26.70 24.17
C LEU A 790 63.80 -27.16 22.93
N PHE A 791 64.31 -27.15 21.71
CA PHE A 791 63.59 -27.62 20.54
C PHE A 791 63.96 -29.06 20.13
N ARG A 792 63.03 -29.92 19.72
CA ARG A 792 63.34 -31.20 19.04
C ARG A 792 63.24 -31.08 17.52
N VAL A 793 63.48 -32.14 16.76
CA VAL A 793 63.22 -32.14 15.30
C VAL A 793 62.40 -33.38 14.93
N PHE A 794 61.37 -33.28 14.08
CA PHE A 794 60.58 -34.41 13.58
C PHE A 794 60.26 -34.27 12.10
N ASP A 795 60.10 -35.39 11.39
CA ASP A 795 59.75 -35.37 9.97
C ASP A 795 58.26 -35.15 9.75
N ALA A 796 57.93 -34.17 8.89
CA ALA A 796 56.57 -33.71 8.67
C ALA A 796 55.62 -34.74 8.06
N PRO A 797 54.35 -34.78 8.52
CA PRO A 797 53.25 -35.37 7.78
C PRO A 797 53.04 -34.68 6.43
N ILE A 798 52.92 -35.43 5.35
CA ILE A 798 52.67 -34.94 4.00
C ILE A 798 51.34 -35.50 3.52
N HIS A 799 50.42 -34.62 3.11
CA HIS A 799 49.10 -35.00 2.60
C HIS A 799 49.17 -35.42 1.13
N LEU A 800 48.63 -36.59 0.84
CA LEU A 800 48.62 -37.15 -0.52
C LEU A 800 47.20 -37.15 -1.14
N GLY A 801 46.13 -36.98 -0.34
CA GLY A 801 44.75 -36.84 -0.83
C GLY A 801 43.64 -37.17 0.20
N ASN A 802 42.39 -36.77 -0.07
CA ASN A 802 41.19 -37.13 0.71
C ASN A 802 39.91 -37.24 -0.15
N SER A 803 38.82 -37.78 0.43
CA SER A 803 37.50 -37.85 -0.22
C SER A 803 36.81 -36.47 -0.32
N GLU A 804 36.03 -36.21 -1.37
CA GLU A 804 35.32 -34.93 -1.58
C GLU A 804 34.00 -34.80 -0.79
N SER A 805 33.56 -33.57 -0.50
CA SER A 805 32.24 -33.25 0.07
C SER A 805 31.10 -33.73 -0.82
N ALA A 806 30.10 -34.40 -0.24
CA ALA A 806 29.00 -35.01 -0.99
C ALA A 806 27.69 -35.08 -0.19
N ILE A 807 26.57 -35.17 -0.90
CA ILE A 807 25.25 -35.46 -0.34
C ILE A 807 24.97 -36.97 -0.51
N TYR A 808 24.50 -37.61 0.55
CA TYR A 808 24.17 -39.03 0.61
C TYR A 808 22.69 -39.23 0.94
N CYS A 809 22.18 -40.40 0.60
CA CYS A 809 20.80 -40.78 0.86
C CYS A 809 20.66 -41.52 2.18
N PRO A 810 19.53 -41.39 2.90
CA PRO A 810 19.28 -42.18 4.10
C PRO A 810 19.50 -43.68 3.84
N ASP A 811 20.07 -44.36 4.83
CA ASP A 811 20.43 -45.79 4.83
C ASP A 811 21.59 -46.22 3.91
N GLU A 812 22.25 -45.29 3.20
CA GLU A 812 23.50 -45.61 2.50
C GLU A 812 24.65 -45.94 3.47
N VAL A 813 25.64 -46.71 2.98
CA VAL A 813 26.93 -46.87 3.64
C VAL A 813 27.87 -45.84 3.07
N ILE A 814 28.46 -45.00 3.92
CA ILE A 814 29.45 -44.02 3.50
C ILE A 814 30.84 -44.44 3.94
N GLN A 815 31.82 -44.26 3.06
CA GLN A 815 33.25 -44.45 3.34
C GLN A 815 33.99 -43.19 2.90
N ILE A 816 34.69 -42.58 3.84
CA ILE A 816 35.52 -41.40 3.61
C ILE A 816 36.93 -41.66 4.13
N SER A 817 37.94 -41.14 3.43
CA SER A 817 39.35 -41.51 3.64
C SER A 817 40.32 -40.34 3.51
N VAL A 818 41.51 -40.50 4.11
CA VAL A 818 42.66 -39.59 3.99
C VAL A 818 43.95 -40.40 3.78
N THR A 819 44.90 -39.91 2.96
CA THR A 819 46.18 -40.59 2.66
C THR A 819 47.38 -39.68 2.98
N ALA A 820 48.41 -40.19 3.66
CA ALA A 820 49.55 -39.41 4.18
C ALA A 820 50.87 -40.19 4.43
N ASP A 821 52.00 -39.48 4.57
CA ASP A 821 53.36 -39.99 4.92
C ASP A 821 54.02 -39.13 6.02
N GLY A 822 54.88 -39.64 6.92
CA GLY A 822 55.49 -38.86 8.04
C GLY A 822 55.88 -39.69 9.29
N SER A 823 56.47 -39.06 10.31
CA SER A 823 56.84 -39.72 11.58
C SER A 823 55.74 -39.63 12.64
N ASP A 824 55.57 -40.67 13.47
CA ASP A 824 54.59 -40.77 14.58
C ASP A 824 53.10 -40.56 14.20
N MET A 825 52.68 -41.11 13.06
CA MET A 825 51.35 -40.85 12.49
C MET A 825 50.18 -41.44 13.32
N GLN A 826 49.20 -40.58 13.63
CA GLN A 826 47.97 -40.88 14.35
C GLN A 826 46.78 -40.22 13.65
N TYR A 827 45.62 -40.89 13.66
CA TYR A 827 44.41 -40.43 12.97
C TYR A 827 43.28 -40.21 13.97
N GLN A 828 42.47 -39.18 13.73
CA GLN A 828 41.20 -39.01 14.43
C GLN A 828 40.19 -38.31 13.51
N TRP A 829 39.05 -38.96 13.32
CA TRP A 829 37.90 -38.40 12.60
C TRP A 829 37.02 -37.57 13.53
N PHE A 830 36.52 -36.47 12.99
CA PHE A 830 35.61 -35.55 13.66
C PHE A 830 34.34 -35.40 12.83
N LYS A 831 33.23 -35.14 13.53
CA LYS A 831 31.92 -34.82 12.97
C LYS A 831 31.45 -33.51 13.59
N ASP A 832 31.29 -32.47 12.78
CA ASP A 832 31.01 -31.09 13.22
C ASP A 832 32.01 -30.62 14.30
N GLY A 833 33.28 -30.96 14.12
CA GLY A 833 34.34 -30.66 15.09
C GLY A 833 34.30 -31.52 16.36
N VAL A 834 33.37 -32.46 16.51
CA VAL A 834 33.29 -33.39 17.64
C VAL A 834 34.05 -34.69 17.31
N PRO A 835 35.02 -35.12 18.13
CA PRO A 835 35.77 -36.35 17.87
C PRO A 835 34.87 -37.57 17.90
N MET A 836 34.97 -38.39 16.86
CA MET A 836 34.16 -39.58 16.70
C MET A 836 34.77 -40.77 17.44
N LYS A 837 33.90 -41.71 17.84
CA LYS A 837 34.27 -42.99 18.42
C LYS A 837 33.56 -44.11 17.68
N ASP A 838 34.23 -45.25 17.58
CA ASP A 838 33.66 -46.46 17.02
C ASP A 838 32.49 -46.99 17.86
N GLY A 839 31.53 -47.62 17.19
CA GLY A 839 30.30 -48.13 17.76
C GLY A 839 29.60 -49.10 16.82
N THR A 840 28.30 -49.35 17.02
CA THR A 840 27.57 -50.37 16.25
C THR A 840 27.37 -50.03 14.76
N ARG A 841 27.38 -48.73 14.39
CA ARG A 841 27.25 -48.24 13.00
C ARG A 841 28.53 -47.58 12.46
N ILE A 842 29.39 -47.06 13.33
CA ILE A 842 30.55 -46.24 12.98
C ILE A 842 31.80 -47.07 13.25
N ASN A 843 32.69 -47.19 12.27
CA ASN A 843 33.96 -47.92 12.39
C ASN A 843 35.11 -47.12 11.76
N GLY A 844 36.30 -47.19 12.34
CA GLY A 844 37.52 -46.59 11.79
C GLY A 844 37.76 -45.13 12.22
N SER A 845 37.15 -44.67 13.32
CA SER A 845 37.24 -43.27 13.78
C SER A 845 38.66 -42.81 14.14
N GLN A 846 39.61 -43.73 14.32
CA GLN A 846 41.02 -43.45 14.61
C GLN A 846 41.97 -44.07 13.57
N THR A 847 41.47 -44.26 12.35
CA THR A 847 42.23 -44.84 11.23
C THR A 847 42.11 -43.95 9.99
N GLU A 848 42.87 -44.27 8.95
CA GLU A 848 42.84 -43.56 7.66
C GLU A 848 41.47 -43.60 6.94
N ILE A 849 40.60 -44.57 7.24
CA ILE A 849 39.28 -44.74 6.60
C ILE A 849 38.18 -44.77 7.67
N LEU A 850 37.18 -43.89 7.54
CA LEU A 850 35.96 -43.90 8.34
C LEU A 850 34.80 -44.51 7.56
N THR A 851 34.12 -45.49 8.15
CA THR A 851 32.90 -46.11 7.59
C THR A 851 31.70 -45.86 8.50
N ILE A 852 30.58 -45.36 7.94
CA ILE A 852 29.30 -45.25 8.64
C ILE A 852 28.25 -46.08 7.91
N ASN A 853 27.74 -47.10 8.59
CA ASN A 853 26.74 -48.02 8.05
C ASN A 853 25.31 -47.50 8.31
N GLY A 854 24.53 -47.33 7.23
CA GLY A 854 23.12 -46.98 7.27
C GLY A 854 22.84 -45.57 7.77
N VAL A 855 23.36 -44.54 7.09
CA VAL A 855 23.34 -43.13 7.51
C VAL A 855 21.93 -42.55 7.74
N ARG A 856 21.79 -41.64 8.69
CA ARG A 856 20.53 -40.97 9.10
C ARG A 856 20.68 -39.46 9.05
N HIS A 857 19.59 -38.71 9.09
CA HIS A 857 19.64 -37.23 8.99
C HIS A 857 20.55 -36.56 10.03
N HIS A 858 20.67 -37.12 11.24
CA HIS A 858 21.57 -36.59 12.24
C HIS A 858 23.05 -36.84 11.93
N ASP A 859 23.37 -37.65 10.92
CA ASP A 859 24.73 -37.87 10.38
C ASP A 859 25.12 -36.82 9.35
N ALA A 860 24.20 -35.91 8.96
CA ALA A 860 24.55 -34.73 8.19
C ALA A 860 25.43 -33.81 9.03
N ALA A 861 26.66 -33.60 8.59
CA ALA A 861 27.71 -32.93 9.34
C ALA A 861 28.92 -32.65 8.44
N VAL A 862 29.83 -31.80 8.90
CA VAL A 862 31.16 -31.67 8.31
C VAL A 862 32.10 -32.68 8.94
N TYR A 863 32.71 -33.53 8.12
CA TYR A 863 33.68 -34.52 8.56
C TYR A 863 35.09 -34.08 8.20
N THR A 864 35.99 -34.20 9.16
CA THR A 864 37.40 -33.88 8.98
C THR A 864 38.22 -34.99 9.63
N ALA A 865 39.24 -35.47 8.93
CA ALA A 865 40.28 -36.27 9.52
C ALA A 865 41.45 -35.36 9.88
N ILE A 866 41.91 -35.46 11.11
CA ILE A 866 43.18 -34.89 11.51
C ILE A 866 44.18 -36.03 11.50
N VAL A 867 45.23 -35.90 10.68
CA VAL A 867 46.37 -36.80 10.68
C VAL A 867 47.53 -36.07 11.35
N LYS A 868 47.88 -36.54 12.54
CA LYS A 868 48.95 -35.96 13.34
C LYS A 868 50.18 -36.83 13.20
N GLY A 869 51.30 -36.24 12.83
CA GLY A 869 52.59 -36.85 13.14
C GLY A 869 52.99 -36.52 14.57
N ASN A 870 54.30 -36.32 14.79
CA ASN A 870 54.76 -35.73 16.03
C ASN A 870 54.13 -34.34 16.25
N SER A 871 53.85 -33.98 17.51
CA SER A 871 52.98 -32.85 17.87
C SER A 871 53.41 -31.48 17.38
N THR A 872 54.69 -31.26 17.07
CA THR A 872 55.17 -29.97 16.55
C THR A 872 55.39 -29.98 15.03
N CYS A 873 55.14 -31.10 14.37
CA CYS A 873 54.84 -31.08 12.95
C CYS A 873 53.38 -30.75 12.75
N ASP A 874 53.13 -29.80 11.85
CA ASP A 874 51.77 -29.41 11.54
C ASP A 874 50.98 -30.66 11.16
N PRO A 875 49.91 -30.98 11.91
CA PRO A 875 49.06 -32.06 11.51
C PRO A 875 48.46 -31.66 10.18
N ILE A 876 48.43 -32.60 9.26
CA ILE A 876 47.72 -32.38 8.03
C ILE A 876 46.25 -32.68 8.27
N TYR A 877 45.42 -31.86 7.68
CA TYR A 877 43.98 -32.01 7.71
C TYR A 877 43.58 -32.60 6.37
N SER A 878 42.63 -33.53 6.39
CA SER A 878 41.80 -33.66 5.21
C SER A 878 41.12 -32.30 4.96
N GLY A 879 40.84 -31.96 3.70
CA GLY A 879 39.87 -30.90 3.44
C GLY A 879 38.52 -31.22 4.11
N ASP A 880 37.64 -30.22 4.25
CA ASP A 880 36.29 -30.42 4.75
C ASP A 880 35.54 -31.42 3.86
N ILE A 881 35.12 -32.52 4.46
CA ILE A 881 34.28 -33.54 3.84
C ILE A 881 32.88 -33.35 4.40
N ALA A 882 32.19 -32.33 3.88
CA ALA A 882 30.82 -32.06 4.24
C ALA A 882 29.92 -33.18 3.70
N VAL A 883 29.34 -33.94 4.63
CA VAL A 883 28.39 -35.02 4.38
C VAL A 883 27.01 -34.47 4.67
N TYR A 884 26.19 -34.36 3.63
CA TYR A 884 24.81 -33.93 3.78
C TYR A 884 23.88 -35.11 3.60
N ILE A 885 22.81 -35.17 4.38
CA ILE A 885 21.79 -36.22 4.23
C ILE A 885 20.54 -35.57 3.66
N ALA A 886 20.14 -35.98 2.45
CA ALA A 886 19.00 -35.40 1.76
C ALA A 886 17.72 -35.52 2.59
N ARG A 887 16.95 -34.43 2.74
CA ARG A 887 15.65 -34.41 3.45
C ARG A 887 14.48 -34.65 2.48
N PRO A 888 13.28 -35.00 2.98
CA PRO A 888 12.08 -35.10 2.14
C PRO A 888 11.76 -33.77 1.45
N LEU A 889 11.43 -33.83 0.15
CA LEU A 889 11.01 -32.69 -0.67
C LEU A 889 9.58 -32.25 -0.31
N GLY A 890 9.30 -30.95 -0.30
CA GLY A 890 7.96 -30.42 -0.06
C GLY A 890 7.65 -29.17 -0.87
N PHE A 891 6.37 -28.94 -1.16
CA PHE A 891 5.88 -27.71 -1.78
C PHE A 891 5.44 -26.71 -0.70
N ILE A 892 5.82 -25.43 -0.86
CA ILE A 892 5.41 -24.30 0.00
C ILE A 892 4.15 -23.65 -0.58
N LEU A 893 4.08 -23.50 -1.90
CA LEU A 893 2.94 -22.95 -2.63
C LEU A 893 2.81 -23.63 -4.01
N PRO A 894 1.60 -23.85 -4.53
CA PRO A 894 0.34 -23.77 -3.80
C PRO A 894 0.21 -24.94 -2.81
N ILE A 895 -0.60 -24.76 -1.75
CA ILE A 895 -0.89 -25.81 -0.74
C ILE A 895 -2.20 -26.57 -1.03
N SER A 896 -2.83 -26.29 -2.17
CA SER A 896 -4.05 -26.93 -2.68
C SER A 896 -4.10 -26.81 -4.21
N ASP A 897 -4.95 -27.61 -4.87
CA ASP A 897 -5.19 -27.51 -6.31
C ASP A 897 -5.59 -26.08 -6.71
N GLN A 898 -5.04 -25.59 -7.82
CA GLN A 898 -5.25 -24.25 -8.35
C GLN A 898 -6.02 -24.33 -9.67
N THR A 899 -6.89 -23.35 -9.90
CA THR A 899 -7.54 -23.14 -11.19
C THR A 899 -7.00 -21.86 -11.80
N ILE A 900 -6.44 -21.94 -13.01
CA ILE A 900 -5.87 -20.82 -13.74
C ILE A 900 -6.71 -20.64 -15.01
N GLY A 901 -7.47 -19.57 -15.09
CA GLY A 901 -8.17 -19.19 -16.32
C GLY A 901 -7.32 -18.26 -17.17
N GLU A 902 -7.19 -18.51 -18.47
CA GLU A 902 -6.50 -17.61 -19.39
C GLU A 902 -7.08 -17.61 -20.81
N VAL A 903 -7.00 -16.47 -21.52
CA VAL A 903 -7.67 -16.27 -22.82
C VAL A 903 -6.89 -16.96 -23.96
N ILE A 904 -7.59 -17.60 -24.90
CA ILE A 904 -6.96 -18.17 -26.11
C ILE A 904 -6.17 -17.08 -26.85
N GLY A 905 -4.93 -17.40 -27.21
CA GLY A 905 -3.96 -16.48 -27.84
C GLY A 905 -3.08 -15.71 -26.85
N GLN A 906 -3.39 -15.69 -25.56
CA GLN A 906 -2.56 -15.05 -24.52
C GLN A 906 -1.49 -16.00 -23.96
N THR A 907 -0.76 -15.55 -22.95
CA THR A 907 0.31 -16.34 -22.30
C THR A 907 -0.13 -16.79 -20.91
N ALA A 908 -0.30 -18.09 -20.71
CA ALA A 908 -0.57 -18.67 -19.39
C ALA A 908 0.75 -18.90 -18.63
N THR A 909 0.78 -18.59 -17.33
CA THR A 909 1.94 -18.88 -16.47
C THR A 909 1.49 -19.64 -15.22
N LEU A 910 2.14 -20.76 -14.95
CA LEU A 910 1.89 -21.63 -13.79
C LEU A 910 3.14 -21.60 -12.92
N THR A 911 3.01 -21.32 -11.62
CA THR A 911 4.17 -21.21 -10.72
C THR A 911 3.97 -22.01 -9.45
N PHE A 912 5.03 -22.67 -8.98
CA PHE A 912 5.07 -23.25 -7.65
C PHE A 912 6.29 -22.74 -6.89
N ARG A 913 6.26 -22.84 -5.56
CA ARG A 913 7.44 -22.72 -4.69
C ARG A 913 7.62 -24.03 -3.95
N ALA A 914 8.81 -24.60 -4.01
CA ALA A 914 9.17 -25.79 -3.25
C ALA A 914 10.18 -25.44 -2.14
N HIS A 915 10.01 -26.03 -0.96
CA HIS A 915 11.04 -26.00 0.06
C HIS A 915 11.99 -27.16 -0.21
N VAL A 916 13.25 -26.82 -0.43
CA VAL A 916 14.32 -27.76 -0.14
C VAL A 916 14.51 -27.64 1.35
N ASN A 917 14.00 -28.58 2.14
CA ASN A 917 14.30 -28.59 3.57
C ASN A 917 15.83 -28.64 3.74
N GLY A 918 16.48 -27.48 3.93
CA GLY A 918 17.88 -27.40 4.39
C GLY A 918 18.85 -26.41 3.74
N PHE A 919 18.56 -25.67 2.65
CA PHE A 919 19.54 -24.71 2.09
C PHE A 919 18.96 -23.42 1.52
N GLU A 920 19.67 -22.31 1.76
CA GLU A 920 19.51 -21.06 1.02
C GLU A 920 20.10 -21.18 -0.39
N ARG A 921 19.54 -20.45 -1.36
CA ARG A 921 19.90 -20.53 -2.79
C ARG A 921 21.38 -20.17 -3.06
N GLU A 922 22.03 -19.48 -2.14
CA GLU A 922 23.42 -19.03 -2.24
C GLU A 922 24.43 -20.04 -1.68
N HIS A 923 23.99 -21.18 -1.15
CA HIS A 923 24.89 -22.17 -0.55
C HIS A 923 25.79 -22.85 -1.63
N PRO A 924 27.11 -23.02 -1.40
CA PRO A 924 28.05 -23.54 -2.42
C PRO A 924 27.69 -24.91 -3.00
N LEU A 925 27.04 -25.75 -2.18
CA LEU A 925 26.62 -27.10 -2.56
C LEU A 925 25.18 -27.18 -3.08
N TYR A 926 24.49 -26.04 -3.21
CA TYR A 926 23.16 -25.97 -3.83
C TYR A 926 23.17 -26.60 -5.23
N LYS A 927 24.25 -26.42 -6.00
CA LYS A 927 24.44 -27.05 -7.32
C LYS A 927 24.51 -28.58 -7.28
N GLN A 928 24.84 -29.19 -6.14
CA GLN A 928 24.85 -30.65 -5.98
C GLN A 928 23.47 -31.23 -5.57
N TYR A 929 22.53 -30.40 -5.12
CA TYR A 929 21.10 -30.72 -5.01
C TYR A 929 20.52 -30.63 -6.44
N ASP A 930 20.79 -31.64 -7.26
CA ASP A 930 20.28 -31.74 -8.64
C ASP A 930 18.75 -31.92 -8.63
N ILE A 931 18.01 -30.86 -8.26
CA ILE A 931 16.55 -30.84 -8.24
C ILE A 931 16.10 -30.77 -9.69
N LYS A 932 15.59 -31.90 -10.16
CA LYS A 932 15.00 -32.00 -11.47
C LYS A 932 13.54 -31.64 -11.34
N VAL A 933 13.18 -30.48 -11.87
CA VAL A 933 11.79 -30.16 -12.12
C VAL A 933 11.41 -30.76 -13.46
N GLN A 934 10.23 -31.38 -13.50
CA GLN A 934 9.61 -31.77 -14.75
C GLN A 934 8.11 -31.52 -14.67
N TRP A 935 7.61 -30.69 -15.57
CA TRP A 935 6.18 -30.48 -15.75
C TRP A 935 5.53 -31.57 -16.59
N TYR A 936 4.33 -31.95 -16.21
CA TYR A 936 3.47 -32.91 -16.90
C TYR A 936 2.11 -32.30 -17.15
N LYS A 937 1.56 -32.60 -18.33
CA LYS A 937 0.15 -32.43 -18.62
C LYS A 937 -0.58 -33.70 -18.20
N TYR A 938 -1.49 -33.58 -17.26
CA TYR A 938 -2.27 -34.69 -16.72
C TYR A 938 -3.25 -35.23 -17.77
N VAL A 939 -3.37 -36.56 -17.82
CA VAL A 939 -4.30 -37.28 -18.70
C VAL A 939 -5.14 -38.26 -17.87
N ASP A 940 -4.49 -39.24 -17.23
CA ASP A 940 -5.15 -40.30 -16.45
C ASP A 940 -4.29 -40.81 -15.27
N GLY A 941 -3.15 -40.16 -15.00
CA GLY A 941 -2.20 -40.56 -13.96
C GLY A 941 -1.25 -41.69 -14.34
N GLN A 942 -1.45 -42.35 -15.48
CA GLN A 942 -0.58 -43.43 -15.98
C GLN A 942 0.11 -43.05 -17.31
N ASN A 943 -0.57 -42.28 -18.15
CA ASN A 943 -0.15 -41.85 -19.48
C ASN A 943 0.06 -40.32 -19.57
N ASP A 944 0.35 -39.68 -18.44
CA ASP A 944 0.54 -38.23 -18.37
C ASP A 944 1.69 -37.77 -19.28
N LEU A 945 1.48 -36.66 -19.98
CA LEU A 945 2.35 -36.22 -21.05
C LEU A 945 3.47 -35.32 -20.50
N LYS A 946 4.71 -35.78 -20.62
CA LYS A 946 5.91 -35.03 -20.22
C LYS A 946 6.11 -33.81 -21.10
N LEU A 947 6.18 -32.61 -20.52
CA LEU A 947 6.34 -31.37 -21.27
C LEU A 947 7.80 -31.05 -21.62
N VAL A 948 8.03 -30.55 -22.83
CA VAL A 948 9.34 -30.11 -23.32
C VAL A 948 9.21 -28.70 -23.88
N ASP A 949 10.20 -27.87 -23.56
CA ASP A 949 10.27 -26.50 -24.07
C ASP A 949 10.30 -26.45 -25.61
N ASN A 950 9.60 -25.47 -26.18
CA ASN A 950 9.51 -25.18 -27.61
C ASN A 950 9.17 -23.68 -27.80
N ASP A 951 8.87 -23.26 -29.03
CA ASP A 951 8.57 -21.85 -29.33
C ASP A 951 7.40 -21.26 -28.51
N ARG A 952 6.48 -22.11 -28.03
CA ARG A 952 5.31 -21.72 -27.23
C ARG A 952 5.47 -22.03 -25.74
N ILE A 953 5.98 -23.21 -25.41
CA ILE A 953 6.13 -23.68 -24.03
C ILE A 953 7.56 -23.39 -23.55
N SER A 954 7.73 -22.70 -22.43
CA SER A 954 9.03 -22.51 -21.80
C SER A 954 8.98 -22.71 -20.30
N GLY A 955 10.04 -23.23 -19.70
CA GLY A 955 10.10 -23.48 -18.25
C GLY A 955 9.62 -24.86 -17.83
N SER A 956 9.54 -25.84 -18.75
CA SER A 956 9.12 -27.23 -18.43
C SER A 956 10.02 -27.95 -17.43
N LYS A 957 11.18 -27.37 -17.14
CA LYS A 957 12.14 -27.80 -16.11
C LYS A 957 12.44 -26.73 -15.07
N SER A 958 11.54 -25.75 -14.88
CA SER A 958 11.70 -24.65 -13.94
C SER A 958 10.53 -24.52 -12.97
N ASP A 959 10.64 -23.65 -11.98
CA ASP A 959 9.60 -23.34 -10.98
C ASP A 959 8.42 -22.54 -11.55
N TYR A 960 8.53 -22.09 -12.80
CA TYR A 960 7.43 -21.56 -13.60
C TYR A 960 7.32 -22.27 -14.95
N LEU A 961 6.09 -22.47 -15.42
CA LEU A 961 5.79 -22.95 -16.76
C LEU A 961 5.01 -21.86 -17.49
N THR A 962 5.51 -21.45 -18.66
CA THR A 962 4.86 -20.47 -19.51
C THR A 962 4.37 -21.13 -20.79
N ILE A 963 3.12 -20.89 -21.17
CA ILE A 963 2.51 -21.36 -22.42
C ILE A 963 2.05 -20.13 -23.20
N ARG A 964 2.82 -19.72 -24.21
CA ARG A 964 2.52 -18.59 -25.10
C ARG A 964 1.55 -18.99 -26.21
N ASP A 965 0.78 -18.03 -26.71
CA ASP A 965 -0.23 -18.26 -27.76
C ASP A 965 -1.18 -19.40 -27.33
N LEU A 966 -1.80 -19.31 -26.15
CA LEU A 966 -2.59 -20.38 -25.54
C LEU A 966 -3.66 -20.91 -26.49
N ARG A 967 -3.77 -22.24 -26.67
CA ARG A 967 -4.77 -22.87 -27.55
C ARG A 967 -5.73 -23.74 -26.77
N SER A 968 -6.89 -24.05 -27.36
CA SER A 968 -7.89 -24.93 -26.77
C SER A 968 -7.32 -26.32 -26.45
N SER A 969 -6.32 -26.76 -27.21
CA SER A 969 -5.59 -28.01 -26.97
C SER A 969 -4.75 -28.00 -25.70
N ASP A 970 -4.41 -26.84 -25.15
CA ASP A 970 -3.56 -26.69 -23.97
C ASP A 970 -4.37 -26.62 -22.68
N LEU A 971 -5.69 -26.55 -22.75
CA LEU A 971 -6.56 -26.61 -21.56
C LEU A 971 -6.51 -28.02 -20.98
N ALA A 972 -6.01 -28.13 -19.75
CA ALA A 972 -5.84 -29.38 -19.02
C ALA A 972 -5.38 -29.11 -17.59
N SER A 973 -5.35 -30.15 -16.75
CA SER A 973 -4.62 -30.11 -15.49
C SER A 973 -3.12 -30.33 -15.76
N TYR A 974 -2.29 -29.57 -15.06
CA TYR A 974 -0.84 -29.68 -15.08
C TYR A 974 -0.33 -29.94 -13.68
N TYR A 975 0.80 -30.60 -13.57
CA TYR A 975 1.50 -30.72 -12.30
C TYR A 975 3.00 -30.78 -12.53
N ALA A 976 3.75 -30.40 -11.53
CA ALA A 976 5.19 -30.54 -11.51
C ALA A 976 5.58 -31.75 -10.64
N ILE A 977 6.53 -32.54 -11.12
CA ILE A 977 7.29 -33.45 -10.28
C ILE A 977 8.64 -32.78 -10.01
N ILE A 978 8.96 -32.62 -8.74
CA ILE A 978 10.33 -32.33 -8.31
C ILE A 978 10.96 -33.64 -7.89
N THR A 979 12.12 -33.96 -8.46
CA THR A 979 12.93 -35.12 -8.08
C THR A 979 14.23 -34.62 -7.48
N GLY A 980 14.48 -35.03 -6.24
CA GLY A 980 15.71 -34.70 -5.53
C GLY A 980 16.81 -35.71 -5.84
N ARG A 981 18.01 -35.44 -5.33
CA ARG A 981 19.21 -36.26 -5.54
C ARG A 981 19.01 -37.75 -5.21
N CYS A 982 18.21 -38.06 -4.20
CA CYS A 982 17.99 -39.43 -3.72
C CYS A 982 16.89 -40.21 -4.44
N GLY A 983 16.45 -39.74 -5.61
CA GLY A 983 15.34 -40.35 -6.35
C GLY A 983 13.99 -40.18 -5.67
N THR A 984 13.92 -39.50 -4.53
CA THR A 984 12.66 -39.09 -3.92
C THR A 984 12.02 -38.05 -4.82
N SER A 985 10.75 -38.28 -5.16
CA SER A 985 9.96 -37.37 -5.97
C SER A 985 8.76 -36.86 -5.17
N ALA A 986 8.52 -35.56 -5.22
CA ALA A 986 7.27 -34.98 -4.74
C ALA A 986 6.46 -34.47 -5.93
N LYS A 987 5.15 -34.76 -5.91
CA LYS A 987 4.19 -34.27 -6.88
C LYS A 987 3.54 -33.00 -6.32
N SER A 988 3.45 -31.94 -7.13
CA SER A 988 2.71 -30.74 -6.76
C SER A 988 1.21 -31.02 -6.68
N TYR A 989 0.45 -30.09 -6.09
CA TYR A 989 -0.98 -29.97 -6.35
C TYR A 989 -1.24 -29.65 -7.83
N MET A 990 -2.47 -29.89 -8.30
CA MET A 990 -2.85 -29.71 -9.70
C MET A 990 -3.02 -28.23 -10.04
N PHE A 991 -2.63 -27.86 -11.26
CA PHE A 991 -2.92 -26.59 -11.88
C PHE A 991 -3.90 -26.81 -13.04
N ASN A 992 -5.17 -26.54 -12.82
CA ASN A 992 -6.24 -26.69 -13.80
C ASN A 992 -6.26 -25.45 -14.72
N LEU A 993 -5.64 -25.57 -15.89
CA LEU A 993 -5.63 -24.51 -16.90
C LEU A 993 -6.90 -24.59 -17.74
N ILE A 994 -7.71 -23.54 -17.66
CA ILE A 994 -9.01 -23.43 -18.34
C ILE A 994 -9.02 -22.20 -19.25
N GLU A 995 -9.84 -22.25 -20.29
CA GLU A 995 -10.06 -21.10 -21.19
C GLU A 995 -10.87 -20.05 -20.45
N MET A 996 -10.33 -18.84 -20.40
CA MET A 996 -11.04 -17.66 -19.93
C MET A 996 -11.74 -17.02 -21.13
N ASP A 997 -13.06 -17.09 -21.12
CA ASP A 997 -13.92 -16.56 -22.18
C ASP A 997 -14.94 -15.56 -21.63
N ILE A 998 -14.46 -14.68 -20.74
CA ILE A 998 -15.28 -13.61 -20.17
C ILE A 998 -15.76 -12.71 -21.31
N LYS A 999 -17.08 -12.65 -21.53
CA LYS A 999 -17.73 -11.74 -22.47
C LYS A 999 -18.66 -10.82 -21.70
N ILE A 1000 -18.46 -9.50 -21.84
CA ILE A 1000 -19.47 -8.53 -21.41
C ILE A 1000 -20.71 -8.75 -22.28
N THR A 1001 -21.80 -9.18 -21.66
CA THR A 1001 -23.08 -9.46 -22.31
C THR A 1001 -24.06 -8.31 -22.14
N LYS A 1002 -23.85 -7.46 -21.14
CA LYS A 1002 -24.61 -6.23 -20.93
C LYS A 1002 -23.67 -5.09 -20.56
N GLU A 1003 -23.70 -4.05 -21.38
CA GLU A 1003 -22.96 -2.81 -21.15
C GLU A 1003 -23.73 -1.89 -20.20
N PRO A 1004 -23.05 -1.07 -19.38
CA PRO A 1004 -23.73 -0.08 -18.55
C PRO A 1004 -24.29 1.05 -19.40
N GLY A 1005 -25.52 1.48 -19.07
CA GLY A 1005 -26.19 2.63 -19.70
C GLY A 1005 -25.94 3.92 -18.91
N ALA A 1006 -25.90 5.06 -19.60
CA ALA A 1006 -25.86 6.37 -18.95
C ALA A 1006 -27.13 6.60 -18.12
N VAL A 1007 -27.01 7.28 -16.98
CA VAL A 1007 -28.12 7.53 -16.07
C VAL A 1007 -28.21 9.01 -15.71
N VAL A 1008 -29.44 9.52 -15.67
CA VAL A 1008 -29.79 10.85 -15.16
C VAL A 1008 -30.73 10.66 -13.97
N THR A 1009 -30.48 11.36 -12.86
CA THR A 1009 -31.22 11.25 -11.59
C THR A 1009 -31.36 12.63 -10.97
N CYS A 1010 -32.27 12.82 -10.01
CA CYS A 1010 -32.50 14.10 -9.34
C CYS A 1010 -31.77 14.17 -7.99
N LEU A 1011 -31.32 15.36 -7.61
CA LEU A 1011 -30.69 15.63 -6.32
C LEU A 1011 -31.73 15.41 -5.22
N GLY A 1012 -31.45 14.44 -4.34
CA GLY A 1012 -32.39 14.04 -3.28
C GLY A 1012 -33.07 12.70 -3.55
N ASP A 1013 -32.89 12.10 -4.73
CA ASP A 1013 -33.28 10.70 -4.96
C ASP A 1013 -32.59 9.79 -3.94
N GLU A 1014 -33.26 8.71 -3.54
CA GLU A 1014 -32.69 7.79 -2.54
C GLU A 1014 -31.52 6.98 -3.13
N SER A 1015 -31.60 6.59 -4.41
CA SER A 1015 -30.52 5.87 -5.10
C SER A 1015 -30.64 5.86 -6.63
N VAL A 1016 -29.52 5.59 -7.30
CA VAL A 1016 -29.41 5.32 -8.75
C VAL A 1016 -28.57 4.07 -9.01
N GLN A 1017 -28.77 3.37 -10.13
CA GLN A 1017 -28.03 2.13 -10.43
C GLN A 1017 -27.39 2.11 -11.81
N PHE A 1018 -26.17 1.57 -11.89
CA PHE A 1018 -25.60 1.05 -13.13
C PHE A 1018 -25.70 -0.47 -13.12
N SER A 1019 -25.88 -1.09 -14.28
CA SER A 1019 -25.81 -2.55 -14.41
C SER A 1019 -24.98 -2.95 -15.62
N ALA A 1020 -24.12 -3.92 -15.45
CA ALA A 1020 -23.33 -4.53 -16.50
C ALA A 1020 -23.13 -6.00 -16.16
N GLU A 1021 -23.21 -6.87 -17.16
CA GLU A 1021 -23.16 -8.31 -16.97
C GLU A 1021 -22.06 -8.88 -17.84
N ALA A 1022 -21.38 -9.89 -17.31
CA ALA A 1022 -20.45 -10.71 -18.04
C ALA A 1022 -20.84 -12.18 -17.89
N THR A 1023 -20.44 -12.98 -18.87
CA THR A 1023 -20.62 -14.44 -18.85
C THR A 1023 -19.31 -15.12 -19.22
N THR A 1024 -19.19 -16.37 -18.82
CA THR A 1024 -18.19 -17.32 -19.33
C THR A 1024 -18.97 -18.47 -19.97
N ALA A 1025 -18.51 -19.05 -21.08
CA ALA A 1025 -19.26 -20.17 -21.70
C ALA A 1025 -19.19 -21.45 -20.85
N GLN A 1026 -18.30 -21.49 -19.85
CA GLN A 1026 -18.15 -22.60 -18.91
C GLN A 1026 -18.88 -22.40 -17.58
N GLY A 1027 -19.58 -21.26 -17.37
CA GLY A 1027 -20.32 -20.99 -16.13
C GLY A 1027 -19.45 -20.83 -14.89
N LEU A 1028 -18.21 -20.34 -15.08
CA LEU A 1028 -17.25 -20.05 -14.03
C LEU A 1028 -17.65 -18.78 -13.26
N ASP A 1029 -17.32 -18.74 -11.96
CA ASP A 1029 -17.59 -17.59 -11.09
C ASP A 1029 -16.81 -16.35 -11.55
N ILE A 1030 -17.55 -15.29 -11.87
CA ILE A 1030 -17.01 -14.00 -12.30
C ILE A 1030 -16.95 -13.06 -11.10
N VAL A 1031 -15.78 -12.48 -10.87
CA VAL A 1031 -15.53 -11.41 -9.90
C VAL A 1031 -15.62 -10.07 -10.61
N TYR A 1032 -16.50 -9.20 -10.11
CA TYR A 1032 -16.71 -7.86 -10.62
C TYR A 1032 -16.02 -6.79 -9.78
N GLN A 1033 -15.72 -5.66 -10.40
CA GLN A 1033 -15.27 -4.43 -9.74
C GLN A 1033 -15.69 -3.21 -10.57
N TRP A 1034 -16.53 -2.34 -10.02
CA TRP A 1034 -16.89 -1.07 -10.67
C TRP A 1034 -15.78 -0.04 -10.54
N LEU A 1035 -15.67 0.81 -11.55
CA LEU A 1035 -14.69 1.89 -11.65
C LEU A 1035 -15.40 3.20 -11.94
N LYS A 1036 -14.92 4.30 -11.33
CA LYS A 1036 -15.30 5.68 -11.65
C LYS A 1036 -14.11 6.38 -12.28
N ASN A 1037 -14.27 6.88 -13.50
CA ASN A 1037 -13.22 7.54 -14.28
C ASN A 1037 -11.92 6.71 -14.35
N GLY A 1038 -12.07 5.38 -14.50
CA GLY A 1038 -10.96 4.42 -14.57
C GLY A 1038 -10.38 3.96 -13.23
N ASN A 1039 -10.82 4.51 -12.10
CA ASN A 1039 -10.33 4.12 -10.77
C ASN A 1039 -11.32 3.18 -10.05
N PRO A 1040 -10.86 2.11 -9.36
CA PRO A 1040 -11.75 1.21 -8.62
C PRO A 1040 -12.56 1.94 -7.56
N ILE A 1041 -13.86 1.70 -7.55
CA ILE A 1041 -14.77 2.23 -6.53
C ILE A 1041 -14.74 1.29 -5.33
N MET A 1042 -14.47 1.86 -4.17
CA MET A 1042 -14.57 1.16 -2.90
C MET A 1042 -16.01 1.25 -2.36
N GLU A 1043 -16.52 0.13 -1.86
CA GLU A 1043 -17.83 0.09 -1.20
C GLU A 1043 -17.79 1.05 -0.01
N ASN A 1044 -18.79 1.92 0.12
CA ASN A 1044 -18.92 2.85 1.23
C ASN A 1044 -20.39 3.21 1.46
N ASP A 1045 -20.70 4.27 2.20
CA ASP A 1045 -22.08 4.66 2.48
C ASP A 1045 -22.85 5.10 1.23
N ASN A 1046 -22.17 5.69 0.24
CA ASN A 1046 -22.78 6.18 -0.99
C ASN A 1046 -22.69 5.19 -2.16
N TYR A 1047 -21.71 4.28 -2.19
CA TYR A 1047 -21.56 3.25 -3.23
C TYR A 1047 -21.82 1.87 -2.63
N LYS A 1048 -22.83 1.17 -3.16
CA LYS A 1048 -23.22 -0.21 -2.80
C LYS A 1048 -23.06 -1.12 -4.02
N ASN A 1049 -22.85 -2.41 -3.80
CA ASN A 1049 -22.76 -3.46 -4.82
C ASN A 1049 -21.54 -3.31 -5.76
N VAL A 1050 -20.47 -2.59 -5.37
CA VAL A 1050 -19.32 -2.28 -6.26
C VAL A 1050 -18.59 -3.51 -6.81
N LYS A 1051 -18.80 -4.72 -6.25
CA LYS A 1051 -18.23 -5.98 -6.75
C LYS A 1051 -19.27 -6.94 -7.35
N THR A 1052 -20.40 -6.41 -7.79
CA THR A 1052 -21.46 -7.20 -8.44
C THR A 1052 -21.75 -6.69 -9.86
N SER A 1053 -22.67 -7.33 -10.57
CA SER A 1053 -23.16 -6.86 -11.89
C SER A 1053 -23.97 -5.57 -11.81
N THR A 1054 -24.29 -5.08 -10.62
CA THR A 1054 -24.95 -3.79 -10.40
C THR A 1054 -24.12 -2.91 -9.49
N LEU A 1055 -24.07 -1.61 -9.76
CA LEU A 1055 -23.56 -0.60 -8.84
C LEU A 1055 -24.74 0.24 -8.41
N THR A 1056 -24.95 0.41 -7.12
CA THR A 1056 -25.97 1.31 -6.57
C THR A 1056 -25.28 2.51 -5.94
N ILE A 1057 -25.70 3.72 -6.31
CA ILE A 1057 -25.22 4.96 -5.72
C ILE A 1057 -26.36 5.53 -4.89
N LEU A 1058 -26.22 5.53 -3.57
CA LEU A 1058 -27.19 6.06 -2.62
C LEU A 1058 -27.04 7.59 -2.52
N ALA A 1059 -28.16 8.28 -2.34
CA ALA A 1059 -28.25 9.74 -2.21
C ALA A 1059 -27.35 10.48 -3.23
N PRO A 1060 -27.57 10.30 -4.55
CA PRO A 1060 -26.74 10.91 -5.58
C PRO A 1060 -26.61 12.44 -5.41
N THR A 1061 -25.37 12.91 -5.40
CA THR A 1061 -25.03 14.35 -5.38
C THR A 1061 -24.24 14.69 -6.63
N LYS A 1062 -24.05 15.99 -6.91
CA LYS A 1062 -23.19 16.45 -8.02
C LYS A 1062 -21.77 15.86 -7.99
N ALA A 1063 -21.22 15.55 -6.82
CA ALA A 1063 -19.90 14.91 -6.70
C ALA A 1063 -19.88 13.46 -7.24
N HIS A 1064 -21.05 12.83 -7.39
CA HIS A 1064 -21.18 11.50 -7.97
C HIS A 1064 -21.19 11.52 -9.50
N GLU A 1065 -21.34 12.66 -10.17
CA GLU A 1065 -21.23 12.72 -11.64
C GLU A 1065 -19.87 12.19 -12.15
N GLY A 1066 -19.88 11.53 -13.31
CA GLY A 1066 -18.69 10.91 -13.91
C GLY A 1066 -18.99 9.68 -14.75
N ASN A 1067 -17.94 9.04 -15.27
CA ASN A 1067 -18.04 7.84 -16.11
C ASN A 1067 -17.79 6.57 -15.29
N TYR A 1068 -18.70 5.61 -15.41
CA TYR A 1068 -18.71 4.36 -14.66
C TYR A 1068 -18.53 3.17 -15.61
N SER A 1069 -17.63 2.24 -15.26
CA SER A 1069 -17.38 1.02 -16.04
C SER A 1069 -17.21 -0.17 -15.10
N LEU A 1070 -17.48 -1.38 -15.57
CA LEU A 1070 -17.32 -2.63 -14.83
C LEU A 1070 -16.08 -3.38 -15.30
N ARG A 1071 -15.26 -3.86 -14.37
CA ARG A 1071 -14.20 -4.84 -14.61
C ARG A 1071 -14.69 -6.23 -14.20
N ALA A 1072 -14.63 -7.19 -15.12
CA ALA A 1072 -14.98 -8.59 -14.90
C ALA A 1072 -13.72 -9.48 -14.99
N SER A 1073 -13.53 -10.37 -14.04
CA SER A 1073 -12.38 -11.30 -13.93
C SER A 1073 -12.82 -12.65 -13.38
N ILE A 1074 -12.02 -13.72 -13.54
CA ILE A 1074 -12.27 -15.00 -12.85
C ILE A 1074 -11.44 -15.04 -11.57
N ASN A 1075 -11.99 -15.60 -10.49
CA ASN A 1075 -11.27 -15.75 -9.23
C ASN A 1075 -9.96 -16.56 -9.41
N GLY A 1076 -8.82 -15.99 -9.01
CA GLY A 1076 -7.49 -16.62 -9.15
C GLY A 1076 -6.79 -16.42 -10.50
N GLY A 1077 -7.42 -15.73 -11.47
CA GLY A 1077 -6.82 -15.38 -12.77
C GLY A 1077 -6.22 -13.97 -12.81
N GLY A 1078 -5.23 -13.74 -13.68
CA GLY A 1078 -4.62 -12.43 -13.90
C GLY A 1078 -5.33 -11.57 -14.97
N ALA A 1079 -6.06 -12.20 -15.89
CA ALA A 1079 -6.75 -11.53 -16.98
C ALA A 1079 -8.16 -11.03 -16.59
N PHE A 1080 -8.60 -9.94 -17.24
CA PHE A 1080 -9.89 -9.30 -17.02
C PHE A 1080 -10.39 -8.61 -18.30
N VAL A 1081 -11.70 -8.35 -18.37
CA VAL A 1081 -12.34 -7.55 -19.41
C VAL A 1081 -13.02 -6.33 -18.78
N LEU A 1082 -12.95 -5.18 -19.45
CA LEU A 1082 -13.66 -3.96 -19.06
C LEU A 1082 -14.92 -3.80 -19.92
N SER A 1083 -16.01 -3.34 -19.30
CA SER A 1083 -17.16 -2.80 -20.03
C SER A 1083 -16.82 -1.44 -20.66
N SER A 1084 -17.67 -0.99 -21.56
CA SER A 1084 -17.77 0.42 -21.95
C SER A 1084 -18.10 1.32 -20.74
N SER A 1085 -17.81 2.61 -20.87
CA SER A 1085 -18.07 3.61 -19.83
C SER A 1085 -19.46 4.24 -19.99
N ALA A 1086 -20.17 4.42 -18.88
CA ALA A 1086 -21.49 5.02 -18.79
C ALA A 1086 -21.51 6.27 -17.89
N SER A 1087 -22.12 7.37 -18.32
CA SER A 1087 -22.12 8.62 -17.57
C SER A 1087 -23.25 8.71 -16.54
N LEU A 1088 -22.97 9.23 -15.33
CA LEU A 1088 -23.98 9.70 -14.37
C LEU A 1088 -24.12 11.23 -14.46
N LYS A 1089 -25.36 11.74 -14.54
CA LYS A 1089 -25.70 13.15 -14.37
C LYS A 1089 -26.74 13.33 -13.26
N VAL A 1090 -26.61 14.36 -12.43
CA VAL A 1090 -27.52 14.62 -11.30
C VAL A 1090 -28.17 16.00 -11.47
N ASN A 1091 -29.48 16.04 -11.69
CA ASN A 1091 -30.27 17.25 -11.95
C ASN A 1091 -30.89 17.82 -10.65
N THR A 1092 -31.43 19.03 -10.69
CA THR A 1092 -32.07 19.69 -9.53
C THR A 1092 -33.43 20.25 -9.92
N ILE A 1093 -34.28 20.56 -8.93
CA ILE A 1093 -35.51 21.34 -9.17
C ILE A 1093 -35.20 22.71 -9.80
N PRO A 1094 -36.17 23.36 -10.48
CA PRO A 1094 -35.96 24.67 -11.09
C PRO A 1094 -35.68 25.76 -10.04
N GLU A 1095 -34.86 26.73 -10.39
CA GLU A 1095 -34.55 27.91 -9.57
C GLU A 1095 -35.19 29.17 -10.18
N ILE A 1096 -36.07 29.85 -9.43
CA ILE A 1096 -36.69 31.10 -9.87
C ILE A 1096 -35.65 32.23 -9.78
N THR A 1097 -35.37 32.87 -10.90
CA THR A 1097 -34.43 33.99 -11.02
C THR A 1097 -35.13 35.35 -11.10
N MET A 1098 -36.42 35.39 -11.44
CA MET A 1098 -37.24 36.61 -11.45
C MET A 1098 -38.67 36.30 -11.01
N GLN A 1099 -39.20 37.12 -10.10
CA GLN A 1099 -40.55 36.98 -9.54
C GLN A 1099 -41.54 37.92 -10.26
N PRO A 1100 -42.84 37.60 -10.31
CA PRO A 1100 -43.86 38.50 -10.84
C PRO A 1100 -44.09 39.72 -9.93
N GLU A 1101 -44.34 40.89 -10.54
CA GLU A 1101 -44.60 42.16 -9.83
C GLU A 1101 -46.10 42.51 -9.82
N SER A 1102 -46.59 43.14 -8.74
CA SER A 1102 -47.98 43.61 -8.63
C SER A 1102 -48.30 44.75 -9.61
N VAL A 1103 -49.54 44.80 -10.12
CA VAL A 1103 -49.97 45.75 -11.16
C VAL A 1103 -51.28 46.45 -10.76
N THR A 1104 -51.37 47.77 -10.98
CA THR A 1104 -52.62 48.55 -10.86
C THR A 1104 -52.94 49.22 -12.19
N THR A 1105 -54.16 49.07 -12.70
CA THR A 1105 -54.57 49.58 -14.02
C THR A 1105 -56.04 50.02 -14.09
N GLU A 1106 -56.42 50.71 -15.15
CA GLU A 1106 -57.83 51.07 -15.44
C GLU A 1106 -58.52 49.96 -16.26
N GLU A 1107 -59.84 49.84 -16.10
CA GLU A 1107 -60.68 48.94 -16.87
C GLU A 1107 -60.49 49.18 -18.38
N GLY A 1108 -60.18 48.13 -19.15
CA GLY A 1108 -59.89 48.20 -20.59
C GLY A 1108 -58.41 48.22 -20.98
N SER A 1109 -57.48 48.31 -20.02
CA SER A 1109 -56.02 48.26 -20.26
C SER A 1109 -55.45 46.85 -20.12
N SER A 1110 -54.18 46.60 -20.47
CA SER A 1110 -53.55 45.27 -20.34
C SER A 1110 -52.80 45.06 -19.02
N ILE A 1111 -52.84 43.84 -18.46
CA ILE A 1111 -52.02 43.39 -17.31
C ILE A 1111 -50.97 42.39 -17.82
N MET A 1112 -49.71 42.52 -17.39
CA MET A 1112 -48.61 41.60 -17.72
C MET A 1112 -47.88 41.19 -16.45
N LEU A 1113 -47.86 39.88 -16.16
CA LEU A 1113 -47.08 39.29 -15.07
C LEU A 1113 -46.02 38.36 -15.68
N GLU A 1114 -44.77 38.47 -15.21
CA GLU A 1114 -43.63 37.71 -15.77
C GLU A 1114 -42.87 36.99 -14.65
N VAL A 1115 -42.45 35.75 -14.92
CA VAL A 1115 -41.59 34.95 -14.05
C VAL A 1115 -40.45 34.36 -14.88
N ALA A 1116 -39.23 34.36 -14.36
CA ALA A 1116 -38.08 33.70 -14.99
C ALA A 1116 -37.50 32.66 -14.06
N ALA A 1117 -37.12 31.51 -14.62
CA ALA A 1117 -36.52 30.41 -13.89
C ALA A 1117 -35.47 29.70 -14.76
N ILE A 1118 -34.50 29.05 -14.12
CA ILE A 1118 -33.49 28.23 -14.78
C ILE A 1118 -33.55 26.80 -14.26
N GLY A 1119 -33.35 25.83 -15.16
CA GLY A 1119 -33.02 24.45 -14.80
C GLY A 1119 -31.54 24.29 -14.50
N ASN A 1120 -31.10 23.07 -14.15
CA ASN A 1120 -29.68 22.78 -13.90
C ASN A 1120 -28.86 22.79 -15.20
N ASP A 1121 -29.50 22.46 -16.31
CA ASP A 1121 -28.94 22.51 -17.66
C ASP A 1121 -29.76 23.46 -18.54
N ALA A 1122 -29.09 24.22 -19.40
CA ALA A 1122 -29.70 25.15 -20.36
C ALA A 1122 -30.62 24.45 -21.38
N LEU A 1123 -30.58 23.13 -21.47
CA LEU A 1123 -31.40 22.30 -22.36
C LEU A 1123 -32.60 21.63 -21.67
N GLU A 1124 -32.81 21.81 -20.37
CA GLU A 1124 -33.95 21.25 -19.66
C GLU A 1124 -35.24 22.06 -19.91
N PRO A 1125 -36.32 21.44 -20.44
CA PRO A 1125 -37.58 22.13 -20.62
C PRO A 1125 -38.25 22.39 -19.26
N LEU A 1126 -38.61 23.64 -19.00
CA LEU A 1126 -39.41 24.05 -17.85
C LEU A 1126 -40.89 24.16 -18.23
N VAL A 1127 -41.77 23.71 -17.34
CA VAL A 1127 -43.23 23.82 -17.48
C VAL A 1127 -43.75 24.87 -16.51
N TYR A 1128 -44.58 25.80 -16.98
CA TYR A 1128 -45.18 26.87 -16.17
C TYR A 1128 -46.69 26.65 -16.05
N ALA A 1129 -47.27 27.05 -14.93
CA ALA A 1129 -48.72 27.11 -14.73
C ALA A 1129 -49.09 28.28 -13.82
N TRP A 1130 -49.97 29.16 -14.28
CA TRP A 1130 -50.42 30.35 -13.54
C TRP A 1130 -51.69 30.09 -12.73
N PHE A 1131 -51.78 30.72 -11.57
CA PHE A 1131 -52.89 30.60 -10.63
C PHE A 1131 -53.41 31.99 -10.27
N LYS A 1132 -54.71 32.08 -10.05
CA LYS A 1132 -55.41 33.26 -9.51
C LYS A 1132 -56.23 32.85 -8.29
N ASP A 1133 -56.01 33.52 -7.16
CA ASP A 1133 -56.72 33.29 -5.89
C ASP A 1133 -56.75 31.80 -5.49
N GLY A 1134 -55.69 31.07 -5.80
CA GLY A 1134 -55.54 29.64 -5.54
C GLY A 1134 -56.14 28.69 -6.59
N VAL A 1135 -56.70 29.21 -7.70
CA VAL A 1135 -57.27 28.42 -8.80
C VAL A 1135 -56.39 28.53 -10.05
N GLU A 1136 -56.06 27.40 -10.67
CA GLU A 1136 -55.27 27.35 -11.91
C GLU A 1136 -56.01 28.04 -13.07
N ILE A 1137 -55.25 28.79 -13.89
CA ILE A 1137 -55.76 29.43 -15.09
C ILE A 1137 -55.46 28.51 -16.27
N ASP A 1138 -56.49 27.79 -16.72
CA ASP A 1138 -56.38 26.81 -17.79
C ASP A 1138 -55.73 27.38 -19.07
N GLY A 1139 -54.63 26.75 -19.50
CA GLY A 1139 -53.94 27.07 -20.75
C GLY A 1139 -52.76 28.04 -20.63
N GLU A 1140 -52.58 28.68 -19.47
CA GLU A 1140 -51.52 29.66 -19.25
C GLU A 1140 -50.21 29.00 -18.81
N THR A 1141 -49.42 28.59 -19.81
CA THR A 1141 -48.19 27.77 -19.66
C THR A 1141 -46.90 28.49 -20.07
N ALA A 1142 -46.99 29.78 -20.35
CA ALA A 1142 -45.84 30.62 -20.68
C ALA A 1142 -45.24 31.27 -19.41
N PRO A 1143 -43.96 31.66 -19.43
CA PRO A 1143 -43.34 32.45 -18.36
C PRO A 1143 -43.96 33.85 -18.20
N VAL A 1144 -44.84 34.27 -19.11
CA VAL A 1144 -45.56 35.54 -19.07
C VAL A 1144 -47.05 35.25 -19.14
N LEU A 1145 -47.82 35.80 -18.19
CA LEU A 1145 -49.28 35.87 -18.23
C LEU A 1145 -49.69 37.27 -18.72
N LEU A 1146 -50.47 37.31 -19.81
CA LEU A 1146 -50.94 38.55 -20.43
C LEU A 1146 -52.47 38.58 -20.46
N ILE A 1147 -53.08 39.56 -19.79
CA ILE A 1147 -54.51 39.85 -19.85
C ILE A 1147 -54.67 41.13 -20.66
N GLU A 1148 -55.12 41.06 -21.91
CA GLU A 1148 -55.13 42.21 -22.82
C GLU A 1148 -56.20 43.27 -22.50
N ASN A 1149 -57.31 42.86 -21.85
CA ASN A 1149 -58.45 43.70 -21.54
C ASN A 1149 -58.88 43.50 -20.08
N ALA A 1150 -58.25 44.22 -19.17
CA ALA A 1150 -58.49 44.16 -17.74
C ALA A 1150 -59.93 44.54 -17.39
N GLN A 1151 -60.60 43.69 -16.63
CA GLN A 1151 -61.93 43.92 -16.07
C GLN A 1151 -61.85 43.94 -14.54
N ILE A 1152 -62.89 44.44 -13.87
CA ILE A 1152 -62.93 44.45 -12.39
C ILE A 1152 -62.77 43.02 -11.84
N GLU A 1153 -63.28 42.03 -12.57
CA GLU A 1153 -63.19 40.63 -12.19
C GLU A 1153 -61.74 40.12 -12.19
N ASP A 1154 -60.79 40.80 -12.85
CA ASP A 1154 -59.36 40.44 -12.88
C ASP A 1154 -58.60 40.86 -11.60
N ASN A 1155 -59.25 41.56 -10.67
CA ASN A 1155 -58.70 41.78 -9.33
C ASN A 1155 -58.42 40.45 -8.63
N GLY A 1156 -57.24 40.29 -8.03
CA GLY A 1156 -56.87 39.07 -7.31
C GLY A 1156 -55.37 38.92 -7.03
N SER A 1157 -55.00 37.83 -6.35
CA SER A 1157 -53.62 37.41 -6.14
C SER A 1157 -53.20 36.35 -7.16
N TYR A 1158 -52.07 36.57 -7.83
CA TYR A 1158 -51.57 35.71 -8.90
C TYR A 1158 -50.20 35.12 -8.55
N TYR A 1159 -49.96 33.86 -8.87
CA TYR A 1159 -48.65 33.23 -8.76
C TYR A 1159 -48.44 32.19 -9.86
N CYS A 1160 -47.20 31.80 -10.10
CA CYS A 1160 -46.83 30.78 -11.07
C CYS A 1160 -46.12 29.60 -10.39
N THR A 1161 -46.44 28.38 -10.80
CA THR A 1161 -45.65 27.19 -10.46
C THR A 1161 -44.80 26.80 -11.66
N ILE A 1162 -43.52 26.52 -11.42
CA ILE A 1162 -42.53 26.15 -12.43
C ILE A 1162 -41.99 24.77 -12.10
N SER A 1163 -42.03 23.83 -13.04
CA SER A 1163 -41.60 22.45 -12.81
C SER A 1163 -40.66 21.91 -13.88
N ASN A 1164 -39.83 20.94 -13.48
CA ASN A 1164 -39.07 20.04 -14.35
C ASN A 1164 -39.23 18.60 -13.85
N ASP A 1165 -38.52 17.66 -14.47
CA ASP A 1165 -38.55 16.24 -14.12
C ASP A 1165 -38.16 15.94 -12.65
N CYS A 1166 -37.49 16.88 -11.96
CA CYS A 1166 -37.08 16.73 -10.56
C CYS A 1166 -38.06 17.34 -9.55
N GLY A 1167 -39.03 18.14 -9.99
CA GLY A 1167 -40.03 18.74 -9.10
C GLY A 1167 -40.43 20.16 -9.50
N ALA A 1168 -41.16 20.83 -8.61
CA ALA A 1168 -41.76 22.13 -8.85
C ALA A 1168 -41.38 23.17 -7.78
N VAL A 1169 -41.32 24.42 -8.19
CA VAL A 1169 -41.13 25.59 -7.34
C VAL A 1169 -42.26 26.60 -7.59
N MET A 1170 -42.70 27.31 -6.55
CA MET A 1170 -43.77 28.30 -6.62
C MET A 1170 -43.18 29.71 -6.52
N SER A 1171 -43.65 30.63 -7.36
CA SER A 1171 -43.28 32.04 -7.30
C SER A 1171 -43.88 32.74 -6.08
N SER A 1172 -43.43 33.95 -5.79
CA SER A 1172 -44.18 34.85 -4.91
C SER A 1172 -45.50 35.27 -5.55
N GLU A 1173 -46.45 35.68 -4.71
CA GLU A 1173 -47.74 36.24 -5.14
C GLU A 1173 -47.59 37.70 -5.61
N ALA A 1174 -48.24 38.04 -6.73
CA ALA A 1174 -48.39 39.37 -7.28
C ALA A 1174 -49.87 39.80 -7.25
N THR A 1175 -50.15 41.02 -6.78
CA THR A 1175 -51.53 41.54 -6.67
C THR A 1175 -51.91 42.36 -7.90
N VAL A 1176 -53.10 42.13 -8.45
CA VAL A 1176 -53.67 42.92 -9.56
C VAL A 1176 -54.84 43.77 -9.07
N GLU A 1177 -54.82 45.08 -9.37
CA GLU A 1177 -55.89 46.04 -9.05
C GLU A 1177 -56.47 46.75 -10.29
N VAL A 1178 -57.79 46.71 -10.52
CA VAL A 1178 -58.49 47.33 -11.67
C VAL A 1178 -59.57 48.32 -11.21
N ALA A 1179 -59.50 49.59 -11.65
CA ALA A 1179 -60.42 50.67 -11.25
C ALA A 1179 -61.45 51.08 -12.33
N SER A 1180 -62.72 51.31 -11.94
CA SER A 1180 -63.82 51.74 -12.82
C SER A 1180 -64.13 53.24 -12.74
N GLY A 1181 -64.12 53.94 -13.87
CA GLY A 1181 -64.57 55.33 -13.99
C GLY A 1181 -65.99 55.44 -14.54
N THR A 1182 -66.88 56.25 -13.93
CA THR A 1182 -68.16 56.67 -14.55
C THR A 1182 -68.39 58.18 -14.41
N THR A 1183 -68.59 58.89 -15.52
CA THR A 1183 -68.99 60.30 -15.58
C THR A 1183 -69.95 60.52 -16.73
N ASP A 1184 -71.26 60.65 -16.46
CA ASP A 1184 -72.16 61.36 -17.39
C ASP A 1184 -73.43 61.89 -16.71
N VAL A 1185 -73.35 63.10 -16.12
CA VAL A 1185 -74.50 63.99 -15.93
C VAL A 1185 -74.05 65.42 -16.23
N GLN A 1186 -74.44 65.94 -17.40
CA GLN A 1186 -74.07 67.26 -17.91
C GLN A 1186 -74.82 68.40 -17.18
N ALA A 1187 -74.23 69.60 -17.14
CA ALA A 1187 -74.87 70.79 -16.56
C ALA A 1187 -76.16 71.19 -17.30
N GLN A 1188 -77.17 71.62 -16.54
CA GLN A 1188 -78.46 72.08 -17.05
C GLN A 1188 -78.42 73.59 -17.23
N MET A 1189 -78.93 74.12 -18.36
CA MET A 1189 -78.89 75.55 -18.67
C MET A 1189 -80.25 76.04 -19.16
N ARG A 1190 -80.74 77.17 -18.62
CA ARG A 1190 -81.97 77.82 -19.11
C ARG A 1190 -81.98 79.31 -18.75
N ASN A 1191 -82.33 80.16 -19.72
CA ASN A 1191 -82.40 81.62 -19.59
C ASN A 1191 -81.15 82.23 -18.93
N GLY A 1192 -79.97 81.71 -19.27
CA GLY A 1192 -78.68 82.15 -18.73
C GLY A 1192 -78.32 81.59 -17.35
N TYR A 1193 -79.25 80.94 -16.64
CA TYR A 1193 -78.93 80.20 -15.42
C TYR A 1193 -78.30 78.84 -15.79
N ILE A 1194 -77.30 78.42 -15.03
CA ILE A 1194 -76.66 77.10 -15.19
C ILE A 1194 -76.69 76.41 -13.83
N LEU A 1195 -77.00 75.13 -13.79
CA LEU A 1195 -76.81 74.27 -12.63
C LEU A 1195 -75.97 73.08 -13.06
N ASN A 1196 -74.82 72.85 -12.43
CA ASN A 1196 -73.98 71.69 -12.69
C ASN A 1196 -74.48 70.49 -11.89
N ALA A 1197 -74.08 69.28 -12.29
CA ALA A 1197 -74.25 68.11 -11.42
C ALA A 1197 -73.33 68.25 -10.19
N PRO A 1198 -73.74 67.77 -9.01
CA PRO A 1198 -72.86 67.72 -7.85
C PRO A 1198 -71.65 66.81 -8.11
N ILE A 1199 -70.48 67.12 -7.54
CA ILE A 1199 -69.26 66.31 -7.68
C ILE A 1199 -68.60 66.12 -6.29
N PRO A 1200 -68.28 64.88 -5.86
CA PRO A 1200 -68.54 63.62 -6.56
C PRO A 1200 -70.04 63.27 -6.60
N ASN A 1201 -70.45 62.51 -7.60
CA ASN A 1201 -71.79 61.92 -7.75
C ASN A 1201 -71.61 60.51 -8.35
N PRO A 1202 -71.77 59.43 -7.57
CA PRO A 1202 -72.49 59.38 -6.29
C PRO A 1202 -71.82 60.13 -5.11
N VAL A 1203 -72.65 60.74 -4.25
CA VAL A 1203 -72.25 61.50 -3.07
C VAL A 1203 -72.10 60.56 -1.87
N ILE A 1204 -70.88 60.42 -1.37
CA ILE A 1204 -70.55 59.69 -0.13
C ILE A 1204 -69.98 60.70 0.88
N GLY A 1205 -70.87 61.37 1.63
CA GLY A 1205 -70.51 62.47 2.53
C GLY A 1205 -70.69 63.85 1.88
N ASN A 1206 -69.60 64.52 1.52
CA ASN A 1206 -69.64 65.88 0.98
C ASN A 1206 -69.60 65.88 -0.56
N SER A 1207 -70.41 66.72 -1.18
CA SER A 1207 -70.39 66.98 -2.63
C SER A 1207 -70.58 68.46 -2.91
N GLU A 1208 -69.92 68.98 -3.95
CA GLU A 1208 -70.01 70.37 -4.34
C GLU A 1208 -70.90 70.52 -5.58
N VAL A 1209 -71.81 71.49 -5.57
CA VAL A 1209 -72.60 71.87 -6.73
C VAL A 1209 -72.35 73.33 -7.10
N LYS A 1210 -72.06 73.55 -8.39
CA LYS A 1210 -71.85 74.90 -8.94
C LYS A 1210 -73.06 75.33 -9.75
N PHE A 1211 -73.43 76.59 -9.66
CA PHE A 1211 -74.49 77.19 -10.45
C PHE A 1211 -74.15 78.61 -10.86
N PHE A 1212 -74.72 79.10 -11.95
CA PHE A 1212 -74.52 80.44 -12.47
C PHE A 1212 -75.85 81.21 -12.48
N VAL A 1213 -75.79 82.49 -12.09
CA VAL A 1213 -76.91 83.42 -12.04
C VAL A 1213 -76.60 84.58 -13.01
N PRO A 1214 -77.39 84.80 -14.09
CA PRO A 1214 -77.05 85.74 -15.15
C PRO A 1214 -77.37 87.21 -14.83
N GLN A 1215 -78.11 87.49 -13.76
CA GLN A 1215 -78.33 88.84 -13.23
C GLN A 1215 -78.83 88.73 -11.79
N THR A 1216 -78.61 89.75 -10.95
CA THR A 1216 -79.00 89.69 -9.53
C THR A 1216 -80.49 89.36 -9.36
N ASN A 1217 -80.80 88.21 -8.75
CA ASN A 1217 -82.17 87.72 -8.56
C ASN A 1217 -82.30 86.93 -7.24
N HIS A 1218 -83.52 86.74 -6.76
CA HIS A 1218 -83.78 85.86 -5.62
C HIS A 1218 -83.70 84.39 -6.08
N VAL A 1219 -82.78 83.63 -5.52
CA VAL A 1219 -82.48 82.24 -5.92
C VAL A 1219 -82.68 81.31 -4.74
N LYS A 1220 -83.47 80.26 -4.96
CA LYS A 1220 -83.62 79.14 -4.04
C LYS A 1220 -82.94 77.90 -4.62
N VAL A 1221 -82.00 77.30 -3.91
CA VAL A 1221 -81.44 75.98 -4.25
C VAL A 1221 -81.88 74.99 -3.18
N ALA A 1222 -82.55 73.92 -3.61
CA ALA A 1222 -83.10 72.91 -2.73
C ALA A 1222 -82.80 71.51 -3.25
N LEU A 1223 -82.71 70.55 -2.33
CA LEU A 1223 -82.74 69.13 -2.63
C LEU A 1223 -84.19 68.66 -2.57
N VAL A 1224 -84.62 67.96 -3.61
CA VAL A 1224 -85.90 67.28 -3.67
C VAL A 1224 -85.69 65.78 -3.82
N ASN A 1225 -86.57 64.98 -3.22
CA ASN A 1225 -86.59 63.53 -3.46
C ASN A 1225 -87.26 63.20 -4.80
N GLU A 1226 -87.30 61.92 -5.18
CA GLU A 1226 -87.95 61.46 -6.42
C GLU A 1226 -89.46 61.78 -6.48
N ALA A 1227 -90.12 61.97 -5.34
CA ALA A 1227 -91.53 62.39 -5.26
C ALA A 1227 -91.72 63.92 -5.43
N GLY A 1228 -90.64 64.68 -5.62
CA GLY A 1228 -90.65 66.14 -5.76
C GLY A 1228 -90.84 66.92 -4.46
N GLN A 1229 -90.80 66.24 -3.30
CA GLN A 1229 -90.87 66.91 -1.99
C GLN A 1229 -89.52 67.51 -1.64
N GLU A 1230 -89.50 68.76 -1.17
CA GLU A 1230 -88.29 69.41 -0.67
C GLU A 1230 -87.81 68.74 0.62
N VAL A 1231 -86.63 68.13 0.56
CA VAL A 1231 -86.00 67.46 1.70
C VAL A 1231 -85.00 68.35 2.42
N ALA A 1232 -84.40 69.31 1.72
CA ALA A 1232 -83.55 70.34 2.31
C ALA A 1232 -83.50 71.60 1.44
N ILE A 1233 -83.49 72.77 2.06
CA ILE A 1233 -83.21 74.04 1.37
C ILE A 1233 -81.76 74.41 1.66
N LEU A 1234 -80.93 74.40 0.62
CA LEU A 1234 -79.50 74.70 0.73
C LEU A 1234 -79.23 76.21 0.66
N LEU A 1235 -80.10 76.94 -0.03
CA LEU A 1235 -80.00 78.38 -0.24
C LEU A 1235 -81.39 78.96 -0.53
N ASN A 1236 -81.74 80.14 -0.01
CA ASN A 1236 -82.93 80.89 -0.41
C ASN A 1236 -82.76 82.40 -0.13
N GLU A 1237 -82.06 83.11 -1.02
CA GLU A 1237 -81.73 84.54 -0.84
C GLU A 1237 -81.47 85.24 -2.18
N LEU A 1238 -81.31 86.57 -2.16
CA LEU A 1238 -80.84 87.35 -3.32
C LEU A 1238 -79.37 87.02 -3.63
N LYS A 1239 -79.10 86.52 -4.83
CA LYS A 1239 -77.74 86.27 -5.34
C LYS A 1239 -77.39 87.24 -6.45
N SER A 1240 -76.18 87.81 -6.37
CA SER A 1240 -75.64 88.66 -7.42
C SER A 1240 -75.36 87.88 -8.70
N GLU A 1241 -75.30 88.58 -9.83
CA GLU A 1241 -74.82 88.02 -11.10
C GLU A 1241 -73.45 87.33 -10.94
N GLY A 1242 -73.29 86.13 -11.51
CA GLY A 1242 -72.04 85.35 -11.50
C GLY A 1242 -72.20 83.87 -11.14
N ALA A 1243 -71.06 83.16 -11.09
CA ALA A 1243 -70.97 81.77 -10.67
C ALA A 1243 -70.92 81.66 -9.14
N HIS A 1244 -71.63 80.68 -8.59
CA HIS A 1244 -71.74 80.39 -7.17
C HIS A 1244 -71.54 78.89 -6.95
N SER A 1245 -71.12 78.52 -5.74
CA SER A 1245 -70.94 77.12 -5.36
C SER A 1245 -71.56 76.85 -4.00
N LEU A 1246 -72.10 75.65 -3.82
CA LEU A 1246 -72.65 75.17 -2.56
C LEU A 1246 -72.10 73.78 -2.25
N ASN A 1247 -71.73 73.57 -1.00
CA ASN A 1247 -71.42 72.24 -0.50
C ASN A 1247 -72.68 71.59 0.08
N ILE A 1248 -72.84 70.32 -0.27
CA ILE A 1248 -73.89 69.42 0.19
C ILE A 1248 -73.21 68.39 1.07
N ASP A 1249 -73.47 68.43 2.37
CA ASP A 1249 -73.06 67.37 3.30
C ASP A 1249 -74.26 66.44 3.51
N SER A 1250 -74.23 65.28 2.84
CA SER A 1250 -75.32 64.30 2.91
C SER A 1250 -75.47 63.68 4.30
N LYS A 1251 -74.39 63.65 5.11
CA LYS A 1251 -74.43 63.14 6.49
C LYS A 1251 -75.06 64.17 7.42
N ALA A 1252 -74.67 65.45 7.34
CA ALA A 1252 -75.24 66.52 8.15
C ALA A 1252 -76.72 66.76 7.84
N LEU A 1253 -77.13 66.60 6.57
CA LEU A 1253 -78.53 66.69 6.15
C LEU A 1253 -79.34 65.41 6.45
N ASN A 1254 -78.72 64.38 7.01
CA ASN A 1254 -79.33 63.09 7.32
C ASN A 1254 -80.06 62.45 6.13
N LEU A 1255 -79.50 62.59 4.93
CA LEU A 1255 -80.02 61.97 3.72
C LEU A 1255 -79.76 60.44 3.78
N VAL A 1256 -80.74 59.66 3.36
CA VAL A 1256 -80.63 58.19 3.23
C VAL A 1256 -80.09 57.85 1.84
N SER A 1257 -79.55 56.64 1.66
CA SER A 1257 -79.12 56.20 0.32
C SER A 1257 -80.29 56.23 -0.66
N GLY A 1258 -80.11 56.86 -1.81
CA GLY A 1258 -81.17 57.02 -2.80
C GLY A 1258 -80.88 58.15 -3.80
N THR A 1259 -81.78 58.30 -4.78
CA THR A 1259 -81.70 59.37 -5.76
C THR A 1259 -82.39 60.63 -5.24
N TYR A 1260 -81.69 61.74 -5.37
CA TYR A 1260 -82.16 63.09 -5.11
C TYR A 1260 -81.96 63.94 -6.36
N TYR A 1261 -82.69 65.05 -6.43
CA TYR A 1261 -82.44 66.06 -7.44
C TYR A 1261 -82.09 67.37 -6.75
N ILE A 1262 -80.92 67.92 -7.08
CA ILE A 1262 -80.63 69.29 -6.73
C ILE A 1262 -81.33 70.21 -7.71
N THR A 1263 -82.11 71.14 -7.19
CA THR A 1263 -82.95 72.03 -7.99
C THR A 1263 -82.66 73.49 -7.65
N LEU A 1264 -82.38 74.29 -8.67
CA LEU A 1264 -82.28 75.74 -8.61
C LEU A 1264 -83.60 76.34 -9.12
N LEU A 1265 -84.21 77.21 -8.30
CA LEU A 1265 -85.48 77.88 -8.55
C LEU A 1265 -85.33 79.40 -8.44
N THR A 1266 -85.95 80.11 -9.36
CA THR A 1266 -86.24 81.55 -9.32
C THR A 1266 -87.70 81.76 -9.72
N ASN A 1267 -88.20 83.00 -9.70
CA ASN A 1267 -89.58 83.28 -10.11
C ASN A 1267 -89.90 82.79 -11.54
N ASP A 1268 -88.90 82.74 -12.43
CA ASP A 1268 -89.10 82.45 -13.87
C ASP A 1268 -88.35 81.21 -14.38
N VAL A 1269 -87.46 80.60 -13.58
CA VAL A 1269 -86.59 79.48 -14.01
C VAL A 1269 -86.49 78.40 -12.93
N GLN A 1270 -86.63 77.14 -13.34
CA GLN A 1270 -86.31 75.94 -12.55
C GLN A 1270 -85.37 75.03 -13.35
N LEU A 1271 -84.25 74.62 -12.74
CA LEU A 1271 -83.27 73.67 -13.26
C LEU A 1271 -83.01 72.58 -12.24
N SER A 1272 -82.93 71.31 -12.65
CA SER A 1272 -82.71 70.19 -11.74
C SER A 1272 -81.65 69.22 -12.26
N ASN A 1273 -80.69 68.81 -11.42
CA ASN A 1273 -79.72 67.76 -11.73
C ASN A 1273 -79.82 66.58 -10.77
N ARG A 1274 -79.62 65.38 -11.31
CA ARG A 1274 -79.66 64.14 -10.53
C ARG A 1274 -78.43 64.02 -9.64
N MET A 1275 -78.66 63.63 -8.39
CA MET A 1275 -77.67 63.37 -7.36
C MET A 1275 -77.97 62.02 -6.71
N ILE A 1276 -77.05 61.07 -6.77
CA ILE A 1276 -77.19 59.78 -6.09
C ILE A 1276 -76.44 59.89 -4.77
N VAL A 1277 -77.09 59.61 -3.64
CA VAL A 1277 -76.42 59.50 -2.34
C VAL A 1277 -76.22 58.02 -2.04
N ILE A 1278 -74.97 57.64 -1.73
CA ILE A 1278 -74.63 56.31 -1.25
C ILE A 1278 -74.08 56.49 0.16
N ARG A 1279 -74.72 55.82 1.13
CA ARG A 1279 -74.35 55.88 2.55
C ARG A 1279 -73.72 54.59 3.01
#